data_AF-A0A960ZJM3-F1
#
_entry.id   AF-A0A960ZJM3-F1
#
_cell.length_a   1.000
_cell.length_b   1.000
_cell.length_c   1.000
_cell.angle_alpha   90.00
_cell.angle_beta   90.00
_cell.angle_gamma   90.00
#
_symmetry.space_group_name_H-M   'P 1'
#
loop_
_entity.id
_entity.type
_entity.pdbx_description
1 polymer ?
#
loop_
_entity_poly.entity_id
_entity_poly.type
_entity_poly.pdbx_seq_one_letter_code
_entity_poly.pdbx_strand_id
1 'polypeptide(L)'
;MNRVFLSLVSGLLFLAHVAQADGERSFFRIREVIENWIPERHLWISGSLGVSQERLDELETWLDGNAPNWTVVLMENSRDQSHSGRSGMDAVEYALGEGLSNETGFGRLVDPRTGETNGAVFVLFLKERKFSYFASDVYDRRGLGERYWVGRLDAPAIRAMRNGGRIVDAVKDTITSIDTSLTRKLEQEAQEKRLAELERQKALDEAKAYPGRIRKRIEEAEARLSAFSEKHPKVTGSLVTPEFGKWRASVSYIEGLVSEANLPKAREEFRSVNQAIDHFHEGLDRWEEDLPRFDPIEEEIRRHLEPAGAGLVAGSLAHASDALKAARENHAAGEPLYVSQLEESLAALGDAKRHLREWEEAEARRILVTRVLLIVALLTLIVLLVVANRLRLPQKKEAVALYLGWKEQLRGRFDELFQLMDRTGLLVGSSRDLEERGYSGTTESLARETIRTVDELFIMSSATDRVMDEAGRLIVPRSLPGKLLNLFSSHRYRRGIRLLNAEPIGFEDRDGLAEILGVSESEERKRKARSLLGRIEDYEPFKLSFARLVEAYDSRQQLAGANLVRLAAGIDGLPQKQQELLGAVERLSDRADEWSLLANEDRLFPLEAMKTSLLPEAEKGLALSADLGRTDPVESFENLLPFPERLVTEARILLDRIGQFREEDLPRLLESREKLRELGRVAAWMEEGLAGFVRRSEEISASVPHSSAAESLVAFDDDLTRFTGRALACVDLTSRATGNLSERMAALHENVSEARRDLGSRIGLSPERLLVEPGLSPVEKLETARCGIEVALSAIDRGESSAALEDLDEAERCLDDASELIGLSLESAGNHRETVEELKRELGELETSLPSASEKLRDLQENYDPSVLLFSAPYGDQVNGPQSVVDCIGRAARLLESAEGRFATSEEAFADGALIQAGGLLETIADELGFARHQIALVEDHHASLKSAEAAIAPSLEKSLSRDSDLGVLTSDPRTCGSTLTEHLSAVKRLESLIAEHARGGGDPFVRLRRAVAVGEEFNAVDDGIRADWKAHALAESAATGARAALAFCLSHLREAEHDGVPDSEALTGAIRRHGELSSELDRIVLALEQPHEEWPDWYERINALTGEIGEVRSILEAELAAARDAVAEIAAASASLADLHRWRSRHGVGINRDAGASGLASAKERLANGRYANARELAIAARGVALHELQQAQAAESAKIRAAAAAAAAAAAAASRRRSSFSSSSSSFRSSSSSRSSSGFSRSSSSSGSGFRRSGW
;
A
#
# COMPACT_ATOMS: atom_id res chain seq x y z
N MET A 1 -63.54 -8.89 -65.30
CA MET A 1 -62.96 -7.74 -66.02
C MET A 1 -62.03 -6.85 -65.13
N ASN A 2 -61.63 -7.28 -63.93
CA ASN A 2 -60.73 -6.52 -63.04
C ASN A 2 -59.47 -7.34 -62.67
N ARG A 3 -58.59 -7.61 -63.64
CA ARG A 3 -57.30 -8.30 -63.40
C ARG A 3 -56.14 -7.81 -64.30
N VAL A 4 -56.30 -6.68 -65.00
CA VAL A 4 -55.38 -6.22 -66.05
C VAL A 4 -54.68 -4.89 -65.72
N PHE A 5 -55.11 -4.17 -64.67
CA PHE A 5 -54.59 -2.82 -64.37
C PHE A 5 -53.58 -2.72 -63.20
N LEU A 6 -53.27 -3.81 -62.50
CA LEU A 6 -52.29 -3.81 -61.39
C LEU A 6 -50.91 -4.39 -61.75
N SER A 7 -50.74 -5.07 -62.89
CA SER A 7 -49.45 -5.73 -63.23
C SER A 7 -48.47 -4.86 -64.02
N LEU A 8 -48.76 -3.56 -64.21
CA LEU A 8 -47.97 -2.65 -65.07
C LEU A 8 -47.26 -1.51 -64.31
N VAL A 9 -47.41 -1.42 -62.99
CA VAL A 9 -46.73 -0.40 -62.16
C VAL A 9 -45.65 -1.02 -61.25
N SER A 10 -45.81 -2.26 -60.77
CA SER A 10 -44.77 -2.94 -59.98
C SER A 10 -43.57 -3.44 -60.79
N GLY A 11 -43.66 -3.51 -62.12
CA GLY A 11 -42.60 -4.05 -62.99
C GLY A 11 -41.44 -3.10 -63.31
N LEU A 12 -41.53 -1.83 -62.95
CA LEU A 12 -40.56 -0.79 -63.36
C LEU A 12 -39.84 -0.09 -62.20
N LEU A 13 -40.18 -0.41 -60.95
CA LEU A 13 -39.46 0.06 -59.75
C LEU A 13 -38.52 -0.99 -59.13
N PHE A 14 -38.58 -2.26 -59.57
CA PHE A 14 -37.74 -3.34 -59.03
C PHE A 14 -36.40 -3.56 -59.76
N LEU A 15 -36.13 -2.81 -60.84
CA LEU A 15 -34.90 -2.93 -61.66
C LEU A 15 -33.91 -1.76 -61.46
N ALA A 16 -34.16 -0.86 -60.50
CA ALA A 16 -33.31 0.29 -60.20
C ALA A 16 -32.78 0.32 -58.75
N HIS A 17 -32.94 -0.76 -57.97
CA HIS A 17 -32.44 -0.89 -56.60
C HIS A 17 -31.50 -2.08 -56.35
N VAL A 18 -31.27 -2.93 -57.36
CA VAL A 18 -30.41 -4.12 -57.25
C VAL A 18 -28.97 -3.84 -57.73
N ALA A 19 -28.68 -2.65 -58.27
CA ALA A 19 -27.37 -2.30 -58.82
C ALA A 19 -26.58 -1.27 -57.99
N GLN A 20 -27.01 -0.99 -56.74
CA GLN A 20 -26.42 0.06 -55.90
C GLN A 20 -25.98 -0.41 -54.50
N ALA A 21 -26.24 -1.67 -54.13
CA ALA A 21 -25.83 -2.25 -52.84
C ALA A 21 -24.39 -2.81 -52.83
N ASP A 22 -23.89 -3.32 -53.97
CA ASP A 22 -22.53 -3.91 -54.07
C ASP A 22 -21.40 -2.89 -53.83
N GLY A 23 -21.69 -1.59 -53.94
CA GLY A 23 -20.68 -0.53 -53.89
C GLY A 23 -20.18 -0.14 -52.49
N GLU A 24 -20.84 -0.56 -51.40
CA GLU A 24 -20.52 -0.04 -50.06
C GLU A 24 -19.46 -0.83 -49.28
N ARG A 25 -19.25 -2.12 -49.55
CA ARG A 25 -18.19 -2.93 -48.89
C ARG A 25 -16.87 -2.99 -49.67
N SER A 26 -16.90 -2.60 -50.94
CA SER A 26 -15.72 -2.58 -51.81
C SER A 26 -14.91 -1.29 -51.61
N PHE A 27 -13.60 -1.41 -51.39
CA PHE A 27 -12.67 -0.28 -51.36
C PHE A 27 -11.53 -0.46 -52.37
N PHE A 28 -11.03 0.66 -52.90
CA PHE A 28 -9.86 0.70 -53.78
C PHE A 28 -8.59 1.13 -53.04
N ARG A 29 -8.72 2.02 -52.04
CA ARG A 29 -7.59 2.50 -51.22
C ARG A 29 -7.86 2.26 -49.75
N ILE A 30 -6.88 1.77 -49.00
CA ILE A 30 -7.06 1.46 -47.57
C ILE A 30 -7.50 2.67 -46.73
N ARG A 31 -7.20 3.88 -47.19
CA ARG A 31 -7.69 5.14 -46.60
C ARG A 31 -9.23 5.24 -46.60
N GLU A 32 -9.90 4.67 -47.61
CA GLU A 32 -11.37 4.63 -47.69
C GLU A 32 -11.98 3.75 -46.60
N VAL A 33 -11.23 2.75 -46.07
CA VAL A 33 -11.67 1.97 -44.90
C VAL A 33 -11.70 2.85 -43.65
N ILE A 34 -10.67 3.67 -43.42
CA ILE A 34 -10.65 4.62 -42.29
C ILE A 34 -11.75 5.69 -42.44
N GLU A 35 -11.85 6.30 -43.62
CA GLU A 35 -12.76 7.44 -43.87
C GLU A 35 -14.24 7.05 -43.81
N ASN A 36 -14.57 5.76 -44.03
CA ASN A 36 -15.94 5.26 -43.99
C ASN A 36 -16.19 4.24 -42.85
N TRP A 37 -15.25 4.10 -41.90
CA TRP A 37 -15.40 3.13 -40.79
C TRP A 37 -16.56 3.51 -39.88
N ILE A 38 -17.43 2.55 -39.59
CA ILE A 38 -18.53 2.64 -38.62
C ILE A 38 -18.55 1.37 -37.75
N PRO A 39 -19.00 1.43 -36.48
CA PRO A 39 -19.04 0.27 -35.59
C PRO A 39 -19.83 -0.92 -36.14
N GLU A 40 -20.88 -0.66 -36.92
CA GLU A 40 -21.81 -1.65 -37.47
C GLU A 40 -21.35 -2.26 -38.82
N ARG A 41 -20.06 -2.09 -39.19
CA ARG A 41 -19.50 -2.63 -40.45
C ARG A 41 -18.19 -3.35 -40.21
N HIS A 42 -18.26 -4.67 -40.24
CA HIS A 42 -17.14 -5.52 -39.89
C HIS A 42 -16.32 -5.96 -41.12
N LEU A 43 -16.90 -6.10 -42.31
CA LEU A 43 -16.24 -6.65 -43.50
C LEU A 43 -15.92 -5.63 -44.60
N TRP A 44 -14.64 -5.57 -44.97
CA TRP A 44 -14.10 -4.69 -46.02
C TRP A 44 -13.37 -5.49 -47.09
N ILE A 45 -13.64 -5.22 -48.38
CA ILE A 45 -13.17 -6.05 -49.50
C ILE A 45 -12.44 -5.21 -50.56
N SER A 46 -11.29 -5.67 -51.03
CA SER A 46 -10.54 -5.03 -52.13
C SER A 46 -10.12 -6.06 -53.19
N GLY A 47 -10.69 -5.96 -54.38
CA GLY A 47 -10.40 -6.83 -55.53
C GLY A 47 -11.22 -8.13 -55.57
N SER A 48 -10.84 -9.05 -56.47
CA SER A 48 -11.55 -10.31 -56.66
C SER A 48 -10.97 -11.43 -55.79
N LEU A 49 -11.73 -11.85 -54.78
CA LEU A 49 -11.33 -12.90 -53.84
C LEU A 49 -11.67 -14.33 -54.31
N GLY A 50 -12.45 -14.48 -55.38
CA GLY A 50 -12.96 -15.79 -55.83
C GLY A 50 -14.07 -16.37 -54.94
N VAL A 51 -14.67 -15.57 -54.06
CA VAL A 51 -15.81 -15.92 -53.19
C VAL A 51 -17.09 -15.32 -53.76
N SER A 52 -18.22 -16.02 -53.68
CA SER A 52 -19.53 -15.48 -54.08
C SER A 52 -20.02 -14.41 -53.11
N GLN A 53 -20.78 -13.43 -53.62
CA GLN A 53 -21.34 -12.34 -52.79
C GLN A 53 -22.20 -12.88 -51.63
N GLU A 54 -23.04 -13.87 -51.90
CA GLU A 54 -23.84 -14.61 -50.90
C GLU A 54 -23.01 -15.08 -49.69
N ARG A 55 -21.81 -15.63 -49.91
CA ARG A 55 -20.92 -16.09 -48.84
C ARG A 55 -20.20 -14.97 -48.09
N LEU A 56 -20.10 -13.79 -48.70
CA LEU A 56 -19.56 -12.59 -48.07
C LEU A 56 -20.65 -11.89 -47.24
N ASP A 57 -21.92 -11.95 -47.69
CA ASP A 57 -23.10 -11.54 -46.92
C ASP A 57 -23.30 -12.46 -45.69
N GLU A 58 -23.15 -13.78 -45.86
CA GLU A 58 -23.11 -14.79 -44.77
C GLU A 58 -21.92 -14.62 -43.80
N LEU A 59 -20.84 -13.94 -44.23
CA LEU A 59 -19.71 -13.63 -43.37
C LEU A 59 -19.99 -12.37 -42.56
N GLU A 60 -20.47 -11.29 -43.19
CA GLU A 60 -20.85 -10.05 -42.47
C GLU A 60 -21.94 -10.35 -41.43
N THR A 61 -23.03 -11.01 -41.82
CA THR A 61 -24.13 -11.40 -40.92
C THR A 61 -23.64 -12.25 -39.73
N TRP A 62 -22.56 -13.03 -39.93
CA TRP A 62 -21.94 -13.80 -38.85
C TRP A 62 -21.06 -12.94 -37.96
N LEU A 63 -20.33 -11.96 -38.50
CA LEU A 63 -19.54 -11.00 -37.73
C LEU A 63 -20.44 -10.14 -36.84
N ASP A 64 -21.55 -9.62 -37.38
CA ASP A 64 -22.56 -8.85 -36.63
C ASP A 64 -23.02 -9.58 -35.35
N GLY A 65 -23.27 -10.89 -35.47
CA GLY A 65 -23.83 -11.70 -34.38
C GLY A 65 -22.80 -12.34 -33.43
N ASN A 66 -21.55 -12.52 -33.86
CA ASN A 66 -20.54 -13.31 -33.11
C ASN A 66 -19.27 -12.52 -32.77
N ALA A 67 -18.99 -11.43 -33.48
CA ALA A 67 -17.71 -10.72 -33.46
C ALA A 67 -17.84 -9.18 -33.58
N PRO A 68 -18.75 -8.51 -32.84
CA PRO A 68 -19.09 -7.10 -33.05
C PRO A 68 -17.97 -6.09 -32.74
N ASN A 69 -16.81 -6.54 -32.22
CA ASN A 69 -15.65 -5.69 -31.97
C ASN A 69 -14.49 -5.94 -32.95
N TRP A 70 -14.73 -6.75 -33.99
CA TRP A 70 -13.75 -7.07 -35.02
C TRP A 70 -13.92 -6.20 -36.26
N THR A 71 -12.80 -5.90 -36.93
CA THR A 71 -12.78 -5.38 -38.30
C THR A 71 -11.96 -6.34 -39.17
N VAL A 72 -12.57 -6.85 -40.23
CA VAL A 72 -12.03 -7.85 -41.15
C VAL A 72 -11.79 -7.20 -42.51
N VAL A 73 -10.54 -7.26 -42.98
CA VAL A 73 -10.13 -6.66 -44.26
C VAL A 73 -9.59 -7.74 -45.19
N LEU A 74 -10.31 -8.04 -46.26
CA LEU A 74 -9.98 -9.08 -47.23
C LEU A 74 -9.50 -8.46 -48.55
N MET A 75 -8.25 -8.72 -48.93
CA MET A 75 -7.63 -8.08 -50.09
C MET A 75 -7.09 -9.11 -51.09
N GLU A 76 -7.40 -8.94 -52.36
CA GLU A 76 -6.79 -9.72 -53.45
C GLU A 76 -5.28 -9.47 -53.49
N ASN A 77 -4.85 -8.21 -53.35
CA ASN A 77 -3.45 -7.82 -53.17
C ASN A 77 -3.29 -6.42 -52.54
N SER A 78 -2.07 -6.13 -52.08
CA SER A 78 -1.70 -4.87 -51.40
C SER A 78 -0.89 -3.89 -52.26
N ARG A 79 -0.47 -4.26 -53.47
CA ARG A 79 0.65 -3.58 -54.19
C ARG A 79 0.43 -2.10 -54.45
N ASP A 80 -0.80 -1.71 -54.78
CA ASP A 80 -1.17 -0.33 -55.13
C ASP A 80 -1.60 0.49 -53.89
N GLN A 81 -1.54 -0.09 -52.69
CA GLN A 81 -1.88 0.57 -51.44
C GLN A 81 -0.74 1.47 -50.97
N SER A 82 -1.09 2.68 -50.53
CA SER A 82 -0.16 3.63 -49.92
C SER A 82 -0.86 4.47 -48.86
N HIS A 83 -0.15 4.74 -47.76
CA HIS A 83 -0.65 5.53 -46.63
C HIS A 83 0.55 6.08 -45.85
N SER A 84 0.53 7.38 -45.51
CA SER A 84 1.55 8.08 -44.71
C SER A 84 3.01 7.75 -45.07
N GLY A 85 3.31 7.73 -46.38
CA GLY A 85 4.66 7.49 -46.92
C GLY A 85 5.08 6.01 -47.01
N ARG A 86 4.26 5.07 -46.54
CA ARG A 86 4.45 3.62 -46.70
C ARG A 86 3.68 3.10 -47.92
N SER A 87 4.04 1.91 -48.40
CA SER A 87 3.38 1.20 -49.51
C SER A 87 3.21 -0.29 -49.24
N GLY A 88 2.31 -0.96 -49.98
CA GLY A 88 2.07 -2.40 -49.83
C GLY A 88 1.39 -2.77 -48.51
N MET A 89 1.68 -3.96 -47.99
CA MET A 89 1.19 -4.42 -46.68
C MET A 89 1.56 -3.45 -45.54
N ASP A 90 2.74 -2.81 -45.60
CA ASP A 90 3.18 -1.84 -44.57
C ASP A 90 2.27 -0.60 -44.51
N ALA A 91 1.68 -0.20 -45.65
CA ALA A 91 0.70 0.87 -45.68
C ALA A 91 -0.63 0.42 -45.09
N VAL A 92 -1.06 -0.80 -45.38
CA VAL A 92 -2.34 -1.35 -44.91
C VAL A 92 -2.34 -1.54 -43.40
N GLU A 93 -1.31 -2.15 -42.86
CA GLU A 93 -1.17 -2.37 -41.41
C GLU A 93 -1.02 -1.06 -40.63
N TYR A 94 -0.28 -0.09 -41.17
CA TYR A 94 -0.13 1.21 -40.52
C TYR A 94 -1.45 2.00 -40.54
N ALA A 95 -2.17 1.98 -41.66
CA ALA A 95 -3.50 2.58 -41.80
C ALA A 95 -4.53 1.94 -40.84
N LEU A 96 -4.54 0.61 -40.73
CA LEU A 96 -5.51 -0.09 -39.89
C LEU A 96 -5.14 -0.08 -38.40
N GLY A 97 -3.86 0.01 -38.04
CA GLY A 97 -3.41 -0.07 -36.65
C GLY A 97 -3.42 1.29 -35.98
N GLU A 98 -2.72 2.26 -36.56
CA GLU A 98 -2.65 3.61 -36.03
C GLU A 98 -3.85 4.45 -36.51
N GLY A 99 -4.22 4.35 -37.79
CA GLY A 99 -5.31 5.13 -38.38
C GLY A 99 -6.70 4.80 -37.83
N LEU A 100 -7.14 3.53 -37.82
CA LEU A 100 -8.45 3.18 -37.21
C LEU A 100 -8.50 3.56 -35.72
N SER A 101 -7.47 3.19 -34.95
CA SER A 101 -7.45 3.42 -33.50
C SER A 101 -7.46 4.91 -33.12
N ASN A 102 -6.77 5.76 -33.88
CA ASN A 102 -6.62 7.19 -33.54
C ASN A 102 -7.61 8.11 -34.27
N GLU A 103 -8.05 7.78 -35.48
CA GLU A 103 -8.87 8.65 -36.34
C GLU A 103 -10.37 8.30 -36.30
N THR A 104 -10.76 7.12 -35.80
CA THR A 104 -12.14 6.62 -35.84
C THR A 104 -12.71 6.27 -34.44
N GLY A 105 -13.94 5.72 -34.41
CA GLY A 105 -14.54 5.17 -33.19
C GLY A 105 -13.95 3.83 -32.73
N PHE A 106 -13.14 3.16 -33.55
CA PHE A 106 -12.63 1.80 -33.30
C PHE A 106 -11.90 1.66 -31.95
N GLY A 107 -11.05 2.64 -31.59
CA GLY A 107 -10.36 2.67 -30.29
C GLY A 107 -11.27 2.88 -29.07
N ARG A 108 -12.59 3.04 -29.27
CA ARG A 108 -13.61 3.21 -28.22
C ARG A 108 -14.57 2.02 -28.11
N LEU A 109 -14.42 1.00 -28.95
CA LEU A 109 -15.14 -0.28 -28.79
C LEU A 109 -14.76 -0.91 -27.45
N VAL A 110 -15.74 -1.30 -26.65
CA VAL A 110 -15.56 -1.84 -25.29
C VAL A 110 -16.23 -3.19 -25.13
N ASP A 111 -15.60 -4.09 -24.37
CA ASP A 111 -16.23 -5.36 -24.01
C ASP A 111 -17.33 -5.10 -22.97
N PRO A 112 -18.60 -5.48 -23.23
CA PRO A 112 -19.69 -5.23 -22.30
C PRO A 112 -19.53 -5.95 -20.95
N ARG A 113 -18.65 -6.96 -20.86
CA ARG A 113 -18.38 -7.73 -19.63
C ARG A 113 -17.36 -7.05 -18.72
N THR A 114 -16.44 -6.26 -19.28
CA THR A 114 -15.32 -5.66 -18.52
C THR A 114 -15.28 -4.13 -18.55
N GLY A 115 -15.93 -3.50 -19.54
CA GLY A 115 -15.81 -2.07 -19.82
C GLY A 115 -14.45 -1.66 -20.41
N GLU A 116 -13.55 -2.61 -20.68
CA GLU A 116 -12.23 -2.33 -21.27
C GLU A 116 -12.29 -2.27 -22.79
N THR A 117 -11.44 -1.45 -23.42
CA THR A 117 -11.42 -1.28 -24.89
C THR A 117 -10.92 -2.53 -25.61
N ASN A 118 -11.74 -3.13 -26.49
CA ASN A 118 -11.53 -4.48 -27.02
C ASN A 118 -11.58 -4.58 -28.57
N GLY A 119 -11.25 -3.52 -29.30
CA GLY A 119 -11.15 -3.59 -30.76
C GLY A 119 -10.06 -4.57 -31.25
N ALA A 120 -10.37 -5.35 -32.28
CA ALA A 120 -9.42 -6.25 -32.97
C ALA A 120 -9.54 -6.15 -34.51
N VAL A 121 -8.42 -6.33 -35.24
CA VAL A 121 -8.36 -6.27 -36.70
C VAL A 121 -7.72 -7.52 -37.27
N PHE A 122 -8.37 -8.15 -38.25
CA PHE A 122 -7.82 -9.27 -39.02
C PHE A 122 -7.73 -8.89 -40.51
N VAL A 123 -6.58 -9.13 -41.13
CA VAL A 123 -6.30 -8.80 -42.53
C VAL A 123 -5.82 -10.04 -43.28
N LEU A 124 -6.37 -10.28 -44.47
CA LEU A 124 -5.98 -11.38 -45.36
C LEU A 124 -5.54 -10.84 -46.72
N PHE A 125 -4.29 -11.12 -47.10
CA PHE A 125 -3.69 -10.75 -48.39
C PHE A 125 -3.55 -12.01 -49.28
N LEU A 126 -4.45 -12.14 -50.25
CA LEU A 126 -4.64 -13.39 -51.00
C LEU A 126 -3.46 -13.73 -51.94
N LYS A 127 -2.98 -12.78 -52.74
CA LYS A 127 -1.84 -13.00 -53.65
C LYS A 127 -0.49 -13.04 -52.94
N GLU A 128 -0.33 -12.30 -51.85
CA GLU A 128 0.86 -12.32 -51.00
C GLU A 128 0.95 -13.57 -50.12
N ARG A 129 -0.18 -14.28 -49.92
CA ARG A 129 -0.34 -15.44 -49.03
C ARG A 129 0.05 -15.09 -47.58
N LYS A 130 -0.45 -13.94 -47.11
CA LYS A 130 -0.17 -13.40 -45.77
C LYS A 130 -1.44 -13.08 -44.99
N PHE A 131 -1.36 -13.26 -43.68
CA PHE A 131 -2.34 -12.74 -42.73
C PHE A 131 -1.65 -11.75 -41.81
N SER A 132 -2.39 -10.75 -41.36
CA SER A 132 -1.94 -9.81 -40.34
C SER A 132 -3.02 -9.60 -39.28
N TYR A 133 -2.61 -9.54 -38.03
CA TYR A 133 -3.49 -9.34 -36.87
C TYR A 133 -2.98 -8.22 -35.98
N PHE A 134 -3.91 -7.40 -35.51
CA PHE A 134 -3.75 -6.34 -34.51
C PHE A 134 -4.87 -6.48 -33.50
N ALA A 135 -4.59 -6.24 -32.21
CA ALA A 135 -5.61 -6.14 -31.19
C ALA A 135 -5.21 -5.15 -30.10
N SER A 136 -6.21 -4.62 -29.44
CA SER A 136 -6.08 -3.74 -28.27
C SER A 136 -5.44 -4.41 -27.05
N ASP A 137 -4.93 -3.60 -26.12
CA ASP A 137 -4.22 -3.99 -24.89
C ASP A 137 -4.95 -5.03 -24.00
N VAL A 138 -6.28 -5.15 -24.16
CA VAL A 138 -7.14 -6.16 -23.53
C VAL A 138 -6.78 -7.59 -23.95
N TYR A 139 -6.44 -7.78 -25.23
CA TYR A 139 -5.98 -9.07 -25.78
C TYR A 139 -4.50 -9.30 -25.47
N ASP A 140 -3.68 -8.25 -25.58
CA ASP A 140 -2.23 -8.29 -25.29
C ASP A 140 -1.95 -8.75 -23.85
N ARG A 141 -2.61 -8.16 -22.85
CA ARG A 141 -2.50 -8.55 -21.43
C ARG A 141 -2.90 -10.00 -21.14
N ARG A 142 -3.77 -10.60 -21.97
CA ARG A 142 -4.31 -11.96 -21.78
C ARG A 142 -3.61 -13.03 -22.63
N GLY A 143 -2.54 -12.66 -23.33
CA GLY A 143 -1.76 -13.58 -24.17
C GLY A 143 -2.43 -13.91 -25.51
N LEU A 144 -3.37 -13.06 -25.95
CA LEU A 144 -4.12 -13.15 -27.21
C LEU A 144 -3.77 -12.01 -28.17
N GLY A 145 -2.71 -11.27 -27.83
CA GLY A 145 -2.18 -10.15 -28.57
C GLY A 145 -1.31 -10.50 -29.77
N GLU A 146 -0.82 -9.46 -30.43
CA GLU A 146 0.01 -9.57 -31.65
C GLU A 146 1.23 -10.47 -31.43
N ARG A 147 1.85 -10.37 -30.25
CA ARG A 147 3.06 -11.14 -29.87
C ARG A 147 2.85 -12.65 -29.94
N TYR A 148 1.61 -13.12 -29.86
CA TYR A 148 1.23 -14.53 -29.92
C TYR A 148 0.61 -14.92 -31.26
N TRP A 149 0.56 -14.00 -32.24
CA TRP A 149 -0.05 -14.27 -33.55
C TRP A 149 0.60 -15.45 -34.26
N VAL A 150 1.90 -15.37 -34.49
CA VAL A 150 2.66 -16.31 -35.33
C VAL A 150 2.86 -17.65 -34.63
N GLY A 151 2.39 -18.73 -35.25
CA GLY A 151 2.52 -20.11 -34.76
C GLY A 151 1.53 -20.52 -33.67
N ARG A 152 0.54 -19.68 -33.34
CA ARG A 152 -0.49 -19.99 -32.33
C ARG A 152 -1.87 -19.49 -32.73
N LEU A 153 -2.08 -18.19 -32.83
CA LEU A 153 -3.40 -17.61 -33.15
C LEU A 153 -3.68 -17.64 -34.67
N ASP A 154 -2.65 -17.70 -35.50
CA ASP A 154 -2.73 -17.84 -36.97
C ASP A 154 -3.03 -19.26 -37.46
N ALA A 155 -2.86 -20.27 -36.60
CA ALA A 155 -2.99 -21.68 -36.96
C ALA A 155 -4.34 -22.08 -37.57
N PRO A 156 -5.51 -21.53 -37.14
CA PRO A 156 -6.79 -21.80 -37.78
C PRO A 156 -6.86 -21.25 -39.22
N ALA A 157 -6.50 -19.98 -39.44
CA ALA A 157 -6.45 -19.38 -40.78
C ALA A 157 -5.51 -20.14 -41.73
N ILE A 158 -4.30 -20.52 -41.26
CA ILE A 158 -3.35 -21.33 -42.04
C ILE A 158 -3.97 -22.68 -42.44
N ARG A 159 -4.68 -23.35 -41.52
CA ARG A 159 -5.35 -24.64 -41.77
C ARG A 159 -6.45 -24.51 -42.81
N ALA A 160 -7.33 -23.52 -42.66
CA ALA A 160 -8.44 -23.27 -43.60
C ALA A 160 -7.94 -22.92 -45.01
N MET A 161 -6.90 -22.08 -45.13
CA MET A 161 -6.33 -21.72 -46.43
C MET A 161 -5.55 -22.85 -47.10
N ARG A 162 -4.90 -23.74 -46.33
CA ARG A 162 -4.29 -24.97 -46.87
C ARG A 162 -5.33 -25.99 -47.34
N ASN A 163 -6.49 -26.07 -46.70
CA ASN A 163 -7.58 -27.00 -47.03
C ASN A 163 -8.50 -26.51 -48.18
N GLY A 164 -7.91 -25.88 -49.19
CA GLY A 164 -8.60 -25.46 -50.42
C GLY A 164 -8.92 -23.97 -50.53
N GLY A 165 -8.19 -23.08 -49.83
CA GLY A 165 -8.32 -21.63 -50.01
C GLY A 165 -9.62 -21.03 -49.47
N ARG A 166 -10.14 -21.57 -48.37
CA ARG A 166 -11.45 -21.22 -47.81
C ARG A 166 -11.35 -19.94 -46.97
N ILE A 167 -11.46 -18.79 -47.64
CA ILE A 167 -11.31 -17.46 -47.04
C ILE A 167 -12.32 -17.23 -45.89
N VAL A 168 -13.58 -17.65 -46.05
CA VAL A 168 -14.62 -17.49 -45.02
C VAL A 168 -14.30 -18.32 -43.77
N ASP A 169 -13.99 -19.62 -43.94
CA ASP A 169 -13.58 -20.51 -42.85
C ASP A 169 -12.33 -19.94 -42.13
N ALA A 170 -11.35 -19.40 -42.86
CA ALA A 170 -10.13 -18.83 -42.28
C ALA A 170 -10.39 -17.63 -41.35
N VAL A 171 -11.39 -16.80 -41.67
CA VAL A 171 -11.85 -15.70 -40.80
C VAL A 171 -12.61 -16.26 -39.61
N LYS A 172 -13.65 -17.09 -39.84
CA LYS A 172 -14.55 -17.59 -38.78
C LYS A 172 -13.78 -18.42 -37.74
N ASP A 173 -12.93 -19.35 -38.17
CA ASP A 173 -12.17 -20.23 -37.28
C ASP A 173 -11.17 -19.44 -36.40
N THR A 174 -10.52 -18.42 -36.97
CA THR A 174 -9.54 -17.58 -36.26
C THR A 174 -10.20 -16.73 -35.19
N ILE A 175 -11.26 -15.99 -35.56
CA ILE A 175 -12.01 -15.13 -34.63
C ILE A 175 -12.61 -15.98 -33.50
N THR A 176 -13.29 -17.09 -33.85
CA THR A 176 -13.88 -18.01 -32.86
C THR A 176 -12.82 -18.55 -31.89
N SER A 177 -11.65 -18.94 -32.39
CA SER A 177 -10.54 -19.45 -31.55
C SER A 177 -10.00 -18.39 -30.59
N ILE A 178 -9.93 -17.13 -31.02
CA ILE A 178 -9.41 -16.03 -30.20
C ILE A 178 -10.43 -15.61 -29.15
N ASP A 179 -11.69 -15.38 -29.52
CA ASP A 179 -12.72 -14.91 -28.59
C ASP A 179 -13.19 -15.99 -27.60
N THR A 180 -13.13 -17.27 -27.97
CA THR A 180 -13.30 -18.38 -27.01
C THR A 180 -12.17 -18.37 -25.97
N SER A 181 -10.94 -18.09 -26.39
CA SER A 181 -9.79 -18.00 -25.49
C SER A 181 -9.87 -16.76 -24.58
N LEU A 182 -10.37 -15.62 -25.10
CA LEU A 182 -10.61 -14.41 -24.32
C LEU A 182 -11.67 -14.66 -23.25
N THR A 183 -12.80 -15.26 -23.63
CA THR A 183 -13.91 -15.55 -22.71
C THR A 183 -13.45 -16.44 -21.55
N ARG A 184 -12.71 -17.52 -21.83
CA ARG A 184 -12.12 -18.38 -20.79
C ARG A 184 -11.17 -17.61 -19.86
N LYS A 185 -10.40 -16.65 -20.38
CA LYS A 185 -9.49 -15.83 -19.58
C LYS A 185 -10.23 -14.83 -18.68
N LEU A 186 -11.32 -14.24 -19.17
CA LEU A 186 -12.19 -13.37 -18.37
C LEU A 186 -12.93 -14.14 -17.26
N GLU A 187 -13.39 -15.37 -17.55
CA GLU A 187 -13.97 -16.26 -16.55
C GLU A 187 -12.96 -16.64 -15.45
N GLN A 188 -11.72 -16.96 -15.84
CA GLN A 188 -10.63 -17.24 -14.90
C GLN A 188 -10.36 -16.02 -13.98
N GLU A 189 -10.20 -14.81 -14.55
CA GLU A 189 -10.00 -13.58 -13.77
C GLU A 189 -11.17 -13.28 -12.81
N ALA A 190 -12.41 -13.59 -13.21
CA ALA A 190 -13.58 -13.42 -12.36
C ALA A 190 -13.63 -14.43 -11.21
N GLN A 191 -13.20 -15.68 -11.44
CA GLN A 191 -13.06 -16.70 -10.39
C GLN A 191 -11.94 -16.34 -9.40
N GLU A 192 -10.76 -15.94 -9.89
CA GLU A 192 -9.63 -15.51 -9.05
C GLU A 192 -10.00 -14.32 -8.16
N LYS A 193 -10.73 -13.32 -8.68
CA LYS A 193 -11.25 -12.20 -7.87
C LYS A 193 -12.25 -12.64 -6.79
N ARG A 194 -13.14 -13.60 -7.09
CA ARG A 194 -14.08 -14.14 -6.10
C ARG A 194 -13.37 -14.90 -4.99
N LEU A 195 -12.36 -15.70 -5.33
CA LEU A 195 -11.54 -16.43 -4.35
C LEU A 195 -10.76 -15.45 -3.46
N ALA A 196 -10.10 -14.44 -4.05
CA ALA A 196 -9.35 -13.43 -3.29
C ALA A 196 -10.24 -12.62 -2.32
N GLU A 197 -11.48 -12.29 -2.71
CA GLU A 197 -12.43 -11.61 -1.82
C GLU A 197 -12.91 -12.53 -0.67
N LEU A 198 -13.12 -13.81 -0.94
CA LEU A 198 -13.49 -14.82 0.06
C LEU A 198 -12.34 -15.09 1.05
N GLU A 199 -11.10 -15.14 0.57
CA GLU A 199 -9.89 -15.17 1.41
C GLU A 199 -9.75 -13.91 2.26
N ARG A 200 -10.03 -12.73 1.68
CA ARG A 200 -10.01 -11.45 2.40
C ARG A 200 -11.05 -11.41 3.52
N GLN A 201 -12.26 -11.90 3.27
CA GLN A 201 -13.31 -12.03 4.30
C GLN A 201 -12.87 -12.97 5.42
N LYS A 202 -12.38 -14.18 5.08
CA LYS A 202 -11.83 -15.13 6.07
C LYS A 202 -10.71 -14.52 6.93
N ALA A 203 -9.77 -13.81 6.31
CA ALA A 203 -8.67 -13.17 7.03
C ALA A 203 -9.14 -12.02 7.95
N LEU A 204 -10.20 -11.30 7.55
CA LEU A 204 -10.81 -10.24 8.34
C LEU A 204 -11.57 -10.82 9.55
N ASP A 205 -12.29 -11.93 9.36
CA ASP A 205 -12.99 -12.63 10.45
C ASP A 205 -12.03 -13.34 11.41
N GLU A 206 -10.90 -13.88 10.92
CA GLU A 206 -9.83 -14.37 11.79
C GLU A 206 -9.25 -13.23 12.65
N ALA A 207 -8.99 -12.06 12.04
CA ALA A 207 -8.42 -10.92 12.73
C ALA A 207 -9.39 -10.30 13.76
N LYS A 208 -10.71 -10.29 13.51
CA LYS A 208 -11.73 -9.93 14.51
C LYS A 208 -11.65 -10.79 15.78
N ALA A 209 -11.16 -12.02 15.70
CA ALA A 209 -11.00 -12.90 16.87
C ALA A 209 -9.72 -12.61 17.69
N TYR A 210 -8.75 -11.87 17.16
CA TYR A 210 -7.47 -11.60 17.82
C TYR A 210 -7.61 -10.86 19.17
N PRO A 211 -8.42 -9.79 19.31
CA PRO A 211 -8.61 -9.09 20.58
C PRO A 211 -9.19 -9.99 21.68
N GLY A 212 -10.20 -10.80 21.36
CA GLY A 212 -10.82 -11.73 22.30
C GLY A 212 -9.87 -12.83 22.76
N ARG A 213 -9.05 -13.38 21.84
CA ARG A 213 -8.01 -14.36 22.19
C ARG A 213 -6.96 -13.77 23.14
N ILE A 214 -6.47 -12.55 22.88
CA ILE A 214 -5.50 -11.90 23.76
C ILE A 214 -6.11 -11.59 25.13
N ARG A 215 -7.34 -11.06 25.21
CA ARG A 215 -8.02 -10.79 26.50
C ARG A 215 -8.04 -12.04 27.39
N LYS A 216 -8.45 -13.19 26.84
CA LYS A 216 -8.44 -14.48 27.56
C LYS A 216 -7.04 -14.88 28.04
N ARG A 217 -6.00 -14.68 27.22
CA ARG A 217 -4.61 -14.98 27.63
C ARG A 217 -4.08 -14.03 28.70
N ILE A 218 -4.49 -12.76 28.67
CA ILE A 218 -4.19 -11.79 29.74
C ILE A 218 -4.85 -12.23 31.06
N GLU A 219 -6.12 -12.66 31.02
CA GLU A 219 -6.82 -13.21 32.19
C GLU A 219 -6.13 -14.48 32.74
N GLU A 220 -5.70 -15.40 31.86
CA GLU A 220 -4.92 -16.60 32.22
C GLU A 220 -3.58 -16.24 32.87
N ALA A 221 -2.91 -15.17 32.39
CA ALA A 221 -1.67 -14.64 32.98
C ALA A 221 -1.89 -13.96 34.33
N GLU A 222 -2.97 -13.19 34.50
CA GLU A 222 -3.37 -12.59 35.78
C GLU A 222 -3.73 -13.66 36.84
N ALA A 223 -4.42 -14.72 36.42
CA ALA A 223 -4.74 -15.86 37.28
C ALA A 223 -3.48 -16.64 37.71
N ARG A 224 -2.57 -16.94 36.76
CA ARG A 224 -1.27 -17.58 37.06
C ARG A 224 -0.42 -16.71 38.00
N LEU A 225 -0.33 -15.41 37.75
CA LEU A 225 0.40 -14.47 38.61
C LEU A 225 -0.16 -14.44 40.05
N SER A 226 -1.49 -14.46 40.18
CA SER A 226 -2.16 -14.44 41.48
C SER A 226 -1.83 -15.69 42.29
N ALA A 227 -1.90 -16.87 41.66
CA ALA A 227 -1.53 -18.14 42.29
C ALA A 227 -0.04 -18.21 42.67
N PHE A 228 0.85 -17.70 41.79
CA PHE A 228 2.28 -17.61 42.06
C PHE A 228 2.57 -16.69 43.25
N SER A 229 1.91 -15.53 43.30
CA SER A 229 2.08 -14.53 44.37
C SER A 229 1.55 -15.02 45.73
N GLU A 230 0.47 -15.82 45.75
CA GLU A 230 -0.02 -16.47 46.97
C GLU A 230 0.97 -17.53 47.49
N LYS A 231 1.57 -18.31 46.59
CA LYS A 231 2.57 -19.34 46.90
C LYS A 231 3.92 -18.74 47.32
N HIS A 232 4.30 -17.58 46.76
CA HIS A 232 5.60 -16.93 46.95
C HIS A 232 5.50 -15.45 47.39
N PRO A 233 4.85 -15.14 48.54
CA PRO A 233 4.50 -13.77 48.95
C PRO A 233 5.67 -12.85 49.37
N LYS A 234 6.92 -13.31 49.20
CA LYS A 234 8.14 -12.53 49.45
C LYS A 234 8.79 -12.01 48.16
N VAL A 235 8.32 -12.49 47.01
CA VAL A 235 8.80 -12.10 45.68
C VAL A 235 8.14 -10.75 45.33
N THR A 236 8.95 -9.77 44.90
CA THR A 236 8.53 -8.36 44.72
C THR A 236 9.10 -7.68 43.47
N GLY A 237 9.92 -8.38 42.68
CA GLY A 237 10.59 -7.88 41.49
C GLY A 237 9.76 -7.98 40.21
N SER A 238 10.40 -7.72 39.07
CA SER A 238 9.69 -7.56 37.80
C SER A 238 8.92 -8.80 37.29
N LEU A 239 9.25 -10.03 37.73
CA LEU A 239 8.43 -11.23 37.45
C LEU A 239 7.02 -11.18 38.04
N VAL A 240 6.79 -10.42 39.13
CA VAL A 240 5.46 -10.27 39.74
C VAL A 240 4.76 -8.95 39.37
N THR A 241 5.38 -8.14 38.51
CA THR A 241 4.81 -6.88 38.00
C THR A 241 4.88 -6.78 36.46
N PRO A 242 4.29 -7.73 35.71
CA PRO A 242 4.26 -7.66 34.24
C PRO A 242 3.43 -6.46 33.75
N GLU A 243 3.74 -5.99 32.55
CA GLU A 243 3.17 -4.77 31.98
C GLU A 243 1.77 -4.98 31.36
N PHE A 244 0.82 -5.57 32.11
CA PHE A 244 -0.56 -5.82 31.66
C PHE A 244 -1.23 -4.58 31.03
N GLY A 245 -0.90 -3.38 31.51
CA GLY A 245 -1.38 -2.12 30.94
C GLY A 245 -0.96 -1.92 29.48
N LYS A 246 0.24 -2.33 29.08
CA LYS A 246 0.68 -2.30 27.68
C LYS A 246 -0.04 -3.37 26.86
N TRP A 247 -0.17 -4.59 27.37
CA TRP A 247 -0.89 -5.67 26.65
C TRP A 247 -2.35 -5.30 26.37
N ARG A 248 -3.06 -4.71 27.34
CA ARG A 248 -4.44 -4.19 27.14
C ARG A 248 -4.49 -3.00 26.18
N ALA A 249 -3.45 -2.15 26.14
CA ALA A 249 -3.34 -1.10 25.13
C ALA A 249 -3.14 -1.68 23.71
N SER A 250 -2.29 -2.70 23.55
CA SER A 250 -2.12 -3.41 22.28
C SER A 250 -3.39 -4.13 21.81
N VAL A 251 -4.24 -4.67 22.72
CA VAL A 251 -5.57 -5.16 22.36
C VAL A 251 -6.41 -4.07 21.69
N SER A 252 -6.43 -2.87 22.28
CA SER A 252 -7.18 -1.71 21.75
C SER A 252 -6.61 -1.23 20.42
N TYR A 253 -5.29 -1.31 20.24
CA TYR A 253 -4.61 -0.98 18.98
C TYR A 253 -4.89 -2.02 17.88
N ILE A 254 -4.93 -3.32 18.21
CA ILE A 254 -5.37 -4.37 17.28
C ILE A 254 -6.83 -4.15 16.86
N GLU A 255 -7.73 -3.77 17.78
CA GLU A 255 -9.12 -3.43 17.43
C GLU A 255 -9.20 -2.25 16.44
N GLY A 256 -8.36 -1.22 16.61
CA GLY A 256 -8.20 -0.14 15.64
C GLY A 256 -7.71 -0.64 14.27
N LEU A 257 -6.62 -1.43 14.24
CA LEU A 257 -6.04 -1.97 13.01
C LEU A 257 -7.00 -2.89 12.25
N VAL A 258 -7.82 -3.69 12.95
CA VAL A 258 -8.86 -4.54 12.34
C VAL A 258 -9.98 -3.67 11.76
N SER A 259 -10.38 -2.61 12.47
CA SER A 259 -11.40 -1.65 11.99
C SER A 259 -10.93 -0.87 10.75
N GLU A 260 -9.63 -0.59 10.64
CA GLU A 260 -8.98 -0.01 9.44
C GLU A 260 -8.70 -1.04 8.33
N ALA A 261 -9.10 -2.32 8.51
CA ALA A 261 -8.79 -3.44 7.62
C ALA A 261 -7.27 -3.68 7.38
N ASN A 262 -6.42 -3.25 8.31
CA ASN A 262 -4.96 -3.39 8.25
C ASN A 262 -4.49 -4.76 8.81
N LEU A 263 -4.99 -5.83 8.18
CA LEU A 263 -4.81 -7.21 8.62
C LEU A 263 -3.34 -7.63 8.85
N PRO A 264 -2.35 -7.24 8.01
CA PRO A 264 -0.95 -7.62 8.23
C PRO A 264 -0.39 -7.09 9.56
N LYS A 265 -0.66 -5.82 9.88
CA LYS A 265 -0.23 -5.21 11.15
C LYS A 265 -0.99 -5.77 12.35
N ALA A 266 -2.30 -5.98 12.22
CA ALA A 266 -3.09 -6.63 13.27
C ALA A 266 -2.53 -8.01 13.63
N ARG A 267 -2.09 -8.79 12.63
CA ARG A 267 -1.46 -10.12 12.80
C ARG A 267 -0.02 -10.05 13.32
N GLU A 268 0.70 -8.97 13.08
CA GLU A 268 2.05 -8.72 13.62
C GLU A 268 1.97 -8.37 15.12
N GLU A 269 1.16 -7.37 15.48
CA GLU A 269 0.92 -6.97 16.86
C GLU A 269 0.33 -8.12 17.69
N PHE A 270 -0.63 -8.87 17.13
CA PHE A 270 -1.16 -10.08 17.77
C PHE A 270 -0.07 -11.10 18.11
N ARG A 271 0.89 -11.33 17.21
CA ARG A 271 2.01 -12.25 17.47
C ARG A 271 2.96 -11.69 18.55
N SER A 272 3.26 -10.40 18.52
CA SER A 272 4.12 -9.75 19.50
C SER A 272 3.55 -9.84 20.93
N VAL A 273 2.26 -9.53 21.11
CA VAL A 273 1.61 -9.62 22.43
C VAL A 273 1.53 -11.06 22.92
N ASN A 274 1.24 -12.03 22.05
CA ASN A 274 1.29 -13.45 22.43
C ASN A 274 2.68 -13.86 22.92
N GLN A 275 3.74 -13.54 22.17
CA GLN A 275 5.13 -13.83 22.56
C GLN A 275 5.51 -13.20 23.91
N ALA A 276 5.02 -11.99 24.22
CA ALA A 276 5.24 -11.36 25.52
C ALA A 276 4.52 -12.10 26.67
N ILE A 277 3.32 -12.63 26.44
CA ILE A 277 2.57 -13.44 27.42
C ILE A 277 3.21 -14.83 27.58
N ASP A 278 3.65 -15.45 26.48
CA ASP A 278 4.39 -16.73 26.50
C ASP A 278 5.69 -16.60 27.29
N HIS A 279 6.49 -15.57 27.02
CA HIS A 279 7.74 -15.32 27.75
C HIS A 279 7.51 -15.03 29.25
N PHE A 280 6.38 -14.39 29.59
CA PHE A 280 5.97 -14.21 30.98
C PHE A 280 5.65 -15.54 31.68
N HIS A 281 4.91 -16.44 31.01
CA HIS A 281 4.65 -17.78 31.53
C HIS A 281 5.94 -18.60 31.71
N GLU A 282 6.79 -18.64 30.67
CA GLU A 282 8.11 -19.28 30.73
C GLU A 282 8.96 -18.73 31.88
N GLY A 283 8.91 -17.42 32.14
CA GLY A 283 9.61 -16.78 33.25
C GLY A 283 9.15 -17.27 34.63
N LEU A 284 7.83 -17.43 34.83
CA LEU A 284 7.28 -17.99 36.07
C LEU A 284 7.65 -19.47 36.25
N ASP A 285 7.47 -20.26 35.19
CA ASP A 285 7.72 -21.71 35.21
C ASP A 285 9.24 -21.97 35.46
N ARG A 286 10.12 -21.27 34.74
CA ARG A 286 11.59 -21.36 34.91
C ARG A 286 12.09 -20.87 36.28
N TRP A 287 11.42 -19.89 36.90
CA TRP A 287 11.75 -19.44 38.26
C TRP A 287 11.56 -20.56 39.30
N GLU A 288 10.51 -21.38 39.15
CA GLU A 288 10.31 -22.54 40.03
C GLU A 288 11.32 -23.67 39.74
N GLU A 289 11.65 -23.92 38.47
CA GLU A 289 12.59 -24.96 38.05
C GLU A 289 14.06 -24.68 38.41
N ASP A 290 14.50 -23.41 38.40
CA ASP A 290 15.90 -23.06 38.66
C ASP A 290 16.26 -23.10 40.16
N LEU A 291 15.28 -23.06 41.08
CA LEU A 291 15.51 -23.09 42.54
C LEU A 291 16.40 -24.28 43.01
N PRO A 292 16.16 -25.55 42.63
CA PRO A 292 17.05 -26.66 42.98
C PRO A 292 18.44 -26.64 42.32
N ARG A 293 18.72 -25.74 41.36
CA ARG A 293 20.01 -25.70 40.65
C ARG A 293 21.08 -24.92 41.41
N PHE A 294 20.71 -24.04 42.34
CA PHE A 294 21.66 -23.23 43.10
C PHE A 294 22.56 -24.07 44.02
N ASP A 295 22.00 -25.08 44.70
CA ASP A 295 22.73 -25.85 45.72
C ASP A 295 23.85 -26.74 45.13
N PRO A 296 23.66 -27.45 44.00
CA PRO A 296 24.75 -28.16 43.32
C PRO A 296 25.91 -27.26 42.88
N ILE A 297 25.62 -26.04 42.43
CA ILE A 297 26.63 -25.08 41.96
C ILE A 297 27.43 -24.55 43.16
N GLU A 298 26.76 -24.23 44.27
CA GLU A 298 27.44 -23.82 45.51
C GLU A 298 28.36 -24.94 46.03
N GLU A 299 27.89 -26.19 46.01
CA GLU A 299 28.67 -27.36 46.42
C GLU A 299 29.88 -27.62 45.50
N GLU A 300 29.76 -27.31 44.21
CA GLU A 300 30.85 -27.45 43.25
C GLU A 300 31.91 -26.33 43.40
N ILE A 301 31.48 -25.08 43.63
CA ILE A 301 32.37 -23.97 44.02
C ILE A 301 33.12 -24.33 45.31
N ARG A 302 32.41 -24.82 46.34
CA ARG A 302 32.99 -25.20 47.63
C ARG A 302 34.01 -26.32 47.50
N ARG A 303 33.74 -27.34 46.67
CA ARG A 303 34.69 -28.43 46.37
C ARG A 303 36.00 -28.00 45.71
N HIS A 304 36.06 -26.81 45.11
CA HIS A 304 37.26 -26.30 44.44
C HIS A 304 38.05 -25.29 45.30
N LEU A 305 37.55 -24.95 46.51
CA LEU A 305 38.20 -24.02 47.45
C LEU A 305 39.22 -24.67 48.41
N GLU A 306 39.22 -25.98 48.59
CA GLU A 306 40.03 -26.66 49.63
C GLU A 306 41.49 -27.06 49.26
N PRO A 307 41.90 -27.30 48.00
CA PRO A 307 43.29 -27.68 47.69
C PRO A 307 44.30 -26.51 47.82
N ALA A 308 45.54 -26.84 48.22
CA ALA A 308 46.61 -25.89 48.52
C ALA A 308 47.26 -25.18 47.30
N GLY A 309 46.49 -24.86 46.27
CA GLY A 309 46.89 -24.08 45.08
C GLY A 309 45.98 -22.88 44.77
N ALA A 310 45.01 -22.57 45.64
CA ALA A 310 43.87 -21.68 45.34
C ALA A 310 44.22 -20.22 44.97
N GLY A 311 45.46 -19.75 45.16
CA GLY A 311 45.81 -18.32 45.09
C GLY A 311 45.48 -17.59 43.78
N LEU A 312 45.52 -18.28 42.63
CA LEU A 312 45.29 -17.68 41.31
C LEU A 312 43.94 -18.02 40.66
N VAL A 313 43.17 -18.93 41.23
CA VAL A 313 41.78 -19.21 40.82
C VAL A 313 40.76 -18.66 41.82
N ALA A 314 41.21 -18.21 43.00
CA ALA A 314 40.39 -17.55 44.01
C ALA A 314 39.62 -16.33 43.48
N GLY A 315 40.16 -15.59 42.51
CA GLY A 315 39.45 -14.46 41.88
C GLY A 315 38.19 -14.91 41.14
N SER A 316 38.29 -15.92 40.28
CA SER A 316 37.17 -16.44 39.49
C SER A 316 36.20 -17.26 40.34
N LEU A 317 36.68 -17.99 41.36
CA LEU A 317 35.80 -18.68 42.32
C LEU A 317 35.07 -17.69 43.24
N ALA A 318 35.71 -16.59 43.64
CA ALA A 318 35.03 -15.50 44.35
C ALA A 318 33.99 -14.82 43.44
N HIS A 319 34.32 -14.52 42.18
CA HIS A 319 33.36 -13.97 41.22
C HIS A 319 32.19 -14.92 40.95
N ALA A 320 32.45 -16.22 40.79
CA ALA A 320 31.40 -17.24 40.64
C ALA A 320 30.50 -17.32 41.89
N SER A 321 31.07 -17.19 43.09
CA SER A 321 30.34 -17.16 44.36
C SER A 321 29.54 -15.88 44.55
N ASP A 322 30.09 -14.72 44.21
CA ASP A 322 29.42 -13.41 44.30
C ASP A 322 28.31 -13.31 43.25
N ALA A 323 28.51 -13.83 42.04
CA ALA A 323 27.49 -13.97 41.01
C ALA A 323 26.38 -14.96 41.43
N LEU A 324 26.73 -16.11 42.03
CA LEU A 324 25.72 -17.06 42.55
C LEU A 324 24.90 -16.44 43.69
N LYS A 325 25.54 -15.63 44.54
CA LYS A 325 24.89 -14.92 45.63
C LYS A 325 23.96 -13.83 45.09
N ALA A 326 24.41 -13.02 44.14
CA ALA A 326 23.58 -12.03 43.45
C ALA A 326 22.40 -12.70 42.73
N ALA A 327 22.64 -13.84 42.08
CA ALA A 327 21.59 -14.65 41.46
C ALA A 327 20.58 -15.18 42.49
N ARG A 328 21.01 -15.66 43.67
CA ARG A 328 20.07 -16.04 44.75
C ARG A 328 19.29 -14.83 45.30
N GLU A 329 19.94 -13.68 45.47
CA GLU A 329 19.28 -12.45 45.95
C GLU A 329 18.23 -11.95 44.95
N ASN A 330 18.55 -11.96 43.65
CA ASN A 330 17.62 -11.60 42.58
C ASN A 330 16.55 -12.67 42.31
N HIS A 331 16.86 -13.96 42.47
CA HIS A 331 15.86 -15.04 42.41
C HIS A 331 14.86 -14.88 43.55
N ALA A 332 15.33 -14.73 44.80
CA ALA A 332 14.47 -14.49 45.96
C ALA A 332 13.65 -13.19 45.84
N ALA A 333 14.17 -12.17 45.15
CA ALA A 333 13.44 -10.95 44.83
C ALA A 333 12.41 -11.14 43.69
N GLY A 334 12.64 -12.05 42.73
CA GLY A 334 11.82 -12.18 41.53
C GLY A 334 12.26 -11.29 40.38
N GLU A 335 13.57 -11.05 40.25
CA GLU A 335 14.13 -10.33 39.10
C GLU A 335 14.70 -11.32 38.09
N PRO A 336 14.26 -11.32 36.82
CA PRO A 336 14.68 -12.28 35.80
C PRO A 336 16.18 -12.17 35.47
N LEU A 337 16.84 -11.09 35.89
CA LEU A 337 18.29 -10.91 35.89
C LEU A 337 19.02 -12.07 36.61
N TYR A 338 18.36 -12.77 37.54
CA TYR A 338 18.92 -13.94 38.21
C TYR A 338 19.42 -15.00 37.22
N VAL A 339 18.74 -15.19 36.08
CA VAL A 339 19.10 -16.18 35.07
C VAL A 339 20.49 -15.86 34.49
N SER A 340 20.69 -14.62 34.06
CA SER A 340 21.96 -14.16 33.51
C SER A 340 23.11 -14.23 34.53
N GLN A 341 22.82 -14.03 35.82
CA GLN A 341 23.81 -14.12 36.90
C GLN A 341 24.11 -15.57 37.33
N LEU A 342 23.14 -16.48 37.19
CA LEU A 342 23.32 -17.91 37.37
C LEU A 342 24.16 -18.49 36.22
N GLU A 343 23.90 -18.04 34.99
CA GLU A 343 24.72 -18.34 33.81
C GLU A 343 26.11 -17.69 33.91
N GLU A 344 26.25 -16.47 34.44
CA GLU A 344 27.54 -15.84 34.75
C GLU A 344 28.30 -16.60 35.84
N SER A 345 27.62 -17.11 36.88
CA SER A 345 28.23 -17.95 37.92
C SER A 345 28.73 -19.28 37.34
N LEU A 346 27.94 -19.94 36.49
CA LEU A 346 28.33 -21.15 35.77
C LEU A 346 29.48 -20.90 34.78
N ALA A 347 29.46 -19.77 34.07
CA ALA A 347 30.53 -19.35 33.18
C ALA A 347 31.81 -19.05 33.98
N ALA A 348 31.74 -18.32 35.09
CA ALA A 348 32.85 -18.02 35.99
C ALA A 348 33.41 -19.27 36.69
N LEU A 349 32.58 -20.29 36.97
CA LEU A 349 33.01 -21.61 37.43
C LEU A 349 33.68 -22.42 36.30
N GLY A 350 33.19 -22.29 35.06
CA GLY A 350 33.85 -22.78 33.86
C GLY A 350 35.19 -22.07 33.58
N ASP A 351 35.28 -20.77 33.88
CA ASP A 351 36.47 -19.95 33.74
C ASP A 351 37.45 -20.19 34.88
N ALA A 352 37.00 -20.49 36.09
CA ALA A 352 37.84 -21.05 37.13
C ALA A 352 38.48 -22.38 36.68
N LYS A 353 37.71 -23.24 36.01
CA LYS A 353 38.20 -24.51 35.42
C LYS A 353 39.11 -24.30 34.18
N ARG A 354 38.94 -23.22 33.42
CA ARG A 354 39.83 -22.81 32.30
C ARG A 354 41.10 -22.13 32.79
N HIS A 355 41.01 -21.17 33.71
CA HIS A 355 42.17 -20.49 34.29
C HIS A 355 43.03 -21.42 35.15
N LEU A 356 42.50 -22.51 35.71
CA LEU A 356 43.32 -23.58 36.29
C LEU A 356 44.18 -24.33 35.23
N ARG A 357 43.93 -24.11 33.93
CA ARG A 357 44.74 -24.57 32.78
C ARG A 357 45.52 -23.42 32.11
N GLU A 358 44.95 -22.22 32.03
CA GLU A 358 45.57 -21.05 31.37
C GLU A 358 46.55 -20.30 32.29
N TRP A 359 46.46 -20.47 33.61
CA TRP A 359 47.46 -19.98 34.56
C TRP A 359 48.84 -20.65 34.38
N GLU A 360 48.89 -21.84 33.77
CA GLU A 360 50.16 -22.45 33.34
C GLU A 360 50.85 -21.68 32.20
N GLU A 361 50.17 -20.72 31.54
CA GLU A 361 50.66 -20.04 30.33
C GLU A 361 50.72 -18.50 30.41
N ALA A 362 50.09 -17.86 31.40
CA ALA A 362 49.79 -16.41 31.35
C ALA A 362 50.43 -15.52 32.44
N GLU A 363 51.52 -15.94 33.11
CA GLU A 363 52.27 -15.08 34.07
C GLU A 363 53.13 -13.99 33.37
N ALA A 364 52.58 -13.35 32.33
CA ALA A 364 53.25 -12.32 31.55
C ALA A 364 52.28 -11.36 30.83
N ARG A 365 51.66 -10.41 31.55
CA ARG A 365 51.70 -8.94 31.24
C ARG A 365 50.69 -8.08 32.04
N ARG A 366 51.26 -7.06 32.72
CA ARG A 366 50.75 -5.68 32.89
C ARG A 366 49.69 -5.35 33.96
N ILE A 367 50.25 -5.10 35.14
CA ILE A 367 50.02 -3.89 35.98
C ILE A 367 49.66 -2.61 35.17
N LEU A 368 48.82 -1.76 35.79
CA LEU A 368 48.54 -0.32 35.53
C LEU A 368 47.77 0.06 34.24
N VAL A 369 46.47 0.36 34.39
CA VAL A 369 45.94 1.75 34.38
C VAL A 369 44.72 1.86 35.31
N THR A 370 44.88 2.55 36.44
CA THR A 370 43.74 3.09 37.21
C THR A 370 44.12 4.43 37.82
N ARG A 371 43.22 5.41 37.67
CA ARG A 371 43.06 6.59 38.54
C ARG A 371 44.22 7.64 38.44
N VAL A 372 44.01 8.96 38.57
CA VAL A 372 42.80 9.71 38.99
C VAL A 372 42.95 11.22 38.68
N LEU A 373 41.81 11.89 38.46
CA LEU A 373 41.43 13.29 38.81
C LEU A 373 42.45 14.45 38.63
N LEU A 374 42.09 15.50 37.88
CA LEU A 374 41.34 16.70 38.34
C LEU A 374 42.22 17.68 39.13
N ILE A 375 42.36 18.91 38.60
CA ILE A 375 42.38 20.25 39.25
C ILE A 375 42.94 21.22 38.18
N VAL A 376 42.10 21.94 37.44
CA VAL A 376 41.36 23.17 37.81
C VAL A 376 42.22 24.45 37.73
N ALA A 377 41.65 25.48 37.09
CA ALA A 377 42.00 26.90 37.14
C ALA A 377 43.39 27.37 36.64
N LEU A 378 43.49 27.71 35.33
CA LEU A 378 44.21 28.94 34.92
C LEU A 378 43.90 29.55 33.52
N LEU A 379 42.99 28.99 32.70
CA LEU A 379 42.75 29.48 31.32
C LEU A 379 41.40 30.19 31.09
N THR A 380 40.76 30.66 32.15
CA THR A 380 39.44 31.32 32.13
C THR A 380 39.46 32.83 31.82
N LEU A 381 40.62 33.46 31.57
CA LEU A 381 40.72 34.92 31.48
C LEU A 381 40.95 35.51 30.06
N ILE A 382 41.42 34.72 29.08
CA ILE A 382 41.75 35.25 27.73
C ILE A 382 40.57 35.12 26.75
N VAL A 383 39.66 34.16 26.97
CA VAL A 383 38.43 33.97 26.17
C VAL A 383 37.48 35.17 26.26
N LEU A 384 37.50 35.92 27.37
CA LEU A 384 36.49 36.94 27.69
C LEU A 384 36.48 38.15 26.74
N LEU A 385 37.61 38.51 26.12
CA LEU A 385 37.74 39.74 25.33
C LEU A 385 37.43 39.58 23.84
N VAL A 386 37.56 38.38 23.27
CA VAL A 386 37.14 38.10 21.87
C VAL A 386 35.63 37.85 21.78
N VAL A 387 35.05 37.23 22.82
CA VAL A 387 33.62 36.97 22.95
C VAL A 387 32.79 38.27 22.85
N ALA A 388 33.26 39.38 23.45
CA ALA A 388 32.54 40.65 23.45
C ALA A 388 32.23 41.24 22.06
N ASN A 389 33.04 40.97 21.03
CA ASN A 389 32.80 41.49 19.68
C ASN A 389 31.98 40.54 18.79
N ARG A 390 32.09 39.22 18.99
CA ARG A 390 31.18 38.23 18.36
C ARG A 390 29.75 38.32 18.90
N LEU A 391 29.55 38.74 20.15
CA LEU A 391 28.23 38.83 20.81
C LEU A 391 27.24 39.88 20.25
N ARG A 392 27.65 40.77 19.34
CA ARG A 392 26.79 41.86 18.83
C ARG A 392 26.05 41.54 17.53
N LEU A 393 26.70 40.82 16.61
CA LEU A 393 26.13 40.44 15.32
C LEU A 393 24.89 39.51 15.41
N PRO A 394 24.84 38.45 16.25
CA PRO A 394 23.64 37.63 16.37
C PRO A 394 22.46 38.45 16.88
N GLN A 395 22.63 39.23 17.95
CA GLN A 395 21.55 40.04 18.56
C GLN A 395 20.93 41.07 17.60
N LYS A 396 21.65 41.54 16.57
CA LYS A 396 21.04 42.40 15.53
C LYS A 396 20.22 41.58 14.53
N LYS A 397 20.73 40.44 14.06
CA LYS A 397 20.00 39.56 13.13
C LYS A 397 18.74 38.99 13.80
N GLU A 398 18.88 38.51 15.02
CA GLU A 398 17.83 38.01 15.91
C GLU A 398 16.72 39.05 16.12
N ALA A 399 17.03 40.29 16.52
CA ALA A 399 16.04 41.34 16.71
C ALA A 399 15.23 41.67 15.43
N VAL A 400 15.89 41.67 14.26
CA VAL A 400 15.24 41.98 12.97
C VAL A 400 14.42 40.79 12.46
N ALA A 401 14.92 39.56 12.62
CA ALA A 401 14.20 38.34 12.27
C ALA A 401 12.95 38.16 13.14
N LEU A 402 13.06 38.35 14.46
CA LEU A 402 11.92 38.32 15.40
C LEU A 402 10.86 39.37 15.01
N TYR A 403 11.27 40.62 14.76
CA TYR A 403 10.33 41.68 14.40
C TYR A 403 9.62 41.44 13.05
N LEU A 404 10.32 40.92 12.04
CA LEU A 404 9.70 40.59 10.76
C LEU A 404 8.79 39.35 10.85
N GLY A 405 9.24 38.29 11.54
CA GLY A 405 8.46 37.06 11.75
C GLY A 405 7.17 37.32 12.52
N TRP A 406 7.23 38.07 13.63
CA TRP A 406 6.03 38.46 14.37
C TRP A 406 5.09 39.34 13.55
N LYS A 407 5.63 40.26 12.74
CA LYS A 407 4.82 41.12 11.87
C LYS A 407 4.07 40.35 10.79
N GLU A 408 4.65 39.27 10.27
CA GLU A 408 4.01 38.42 9.26
C GLU A 408 2.96 37.50 9.90
N GLN A 409 3.26 36.89 11.05
CA GLN A 409 2.32 36.06 11.80
C GLN A 409 1.08 36.81 12.30
N LEU A 410 1.23 38.06 12.77
CA LEU A 410 0.10 38.85 13.27
C LEU A 410 -0.86 39.32 12.17
N ARG A 411 -0.38 39.46 10.93
CA ARG A 411 -1.17 40.07 9.86
C ARG A 411 -2.41 39.23 9.48
N GLY A 412 -2.30 37.90 9.42
CA GLY A 412 -3.46 37.04 9.16
C GLY A 412 -4.42 36.95 10.34
N ARG A 413 -3.88 36.94 11.57
CA ARG A 413 -4.65 36.79 12.82
C ARG A 413 -5.61 37.96 13.10
N PHE A 414 -5.29 39.16 12.61
CA PHE A 414 -6.18 40.32 12.74
C PHE A 414 -7.36 40.27 11.75
N ASP A 415 -7.15 39.76 10.53
CA ASP A 415 -8.25 39.56 9.57
C ASP A 415 -9.26 38.51 10.07
N GLU A 416 -8.77 37.46 10.75
CA GLU A 416 -9.61 36.44 11.41
C GLU A 416 -10.39 36.99 12.61
N LEU A 417 -9.78 37.88 13.41
CA LEU A 417 -10.47 38.54 14.53
C LEU A 417 -11.65 39.40 14.06
N PHE A 418 -11.50 40.15 12.98
CA PHE A 418 -12.63 40.94 12.46
C PHE A 418 -13.79 40.04 11.98
N GLN A 419 -13.50 38.87 11.40
CA GLN A 419 -14.54 37.88 11.06
C GLN A 419 -15.23 37.31 12.31
N LEU A 420 -14.49 37.08 13.41
CA LEU A 420 -15.07 36.67 14.68
C LEU A 420 -15.92 37.77 15.33
N MET A 421 -15.49 39.04 15.27
CA MET A 421 -16.28 40.18 15.72
C MET A 421 -17.59 40.32 14.94
N ASP A 422 -17.54 40.26 13.60
CA ASP A 422 -18.73 40.34 12.75
C ASP A 422 -19.71 39.18 13.02
N ARG A 423 -19.19 37.96 13.19
CA ARG A 423 -20.02 36.79 13.55
C ARG A 423 -20.63 36.90 14.94
N THR A 424 -19.87 37.35 15.94
CA THR A 424 -20.39 37.56 17.30
C THR A 424 -21.45 38.66 17.33
N GLY A 425 -21.21 39.77 16.63
CA GLY A 425 -22.16 40.87 16.51
C GLY A 425 -23.46 40.50 15.78
N LEU A 426 -23.39 39.60 14.79
CA LEU A 426 -24.58 39.08 14.12
C LEU A 426 -25.34 38.07 15.00
N LEU A 427 -24.64 37.09 15.57
CA LEU A 427 -25.23 35.91 16.18
C LEU A 427 -25.65 36.12 17.63
N VAL A 428 -24.87 36.90 18.40
CA VAL A 428 -25.14 37.23 19.81
C VAL A 428 -25.56 38.69 20.00
N GLY A 429 -24.90 39.61 19.28
CA GLY A 429 -25.04 41.05 19.48
C GLY A 429 -24.07 41.60 20.54
N SER A 430 -24.26 42.86 20.94
CA SER A 430 -23.57 43.44 22.10
C SER A 430 -24.13 42.87 23.41
N SER A 431 -23.43 43.08 24.53
CA SER A 431 -23.93 42.66 25.87
C SER A 431 -25.27 43.30 26.24
N ARG A 432 -25.60 44.44 25.62
CA ARG A 432 -26.94 45.05 25.77
C ARG A 432 -27.99 44.32 24.94
N ASP A 433 -27.67 43.94 23.70
CA ASP A 433 -28.58 43.17 22.86
C ASP A 433 -28.83 41.78 23.46
N LEU A 434 -27.84 41.21 24.14
CA LEU A 434 -27.98 39.96 24.90
C LEU A 434 -28.96 40.10 26.09
N GLU A 435 -28.88 41.18 26.87
CA GLU A 435 -29.85 41.51 27.93
C GLU A 435 -31.26 41.74 27.36
N GLU A 436 -31.38 42.34 26.16
CA GLU A 436 -32.67 42.57 25.47
C GLU A 436 -33.25 41.28 24.83
N ARG A 437 -32.41 40.27 24.51
CA ARG A 437 -32.83 38.96 23.97
C ARG A 437 -33.35 37.98 25.03
N GLY A 438 -33.00 38.16 26.30
CA GLY A 438 -33.54 37.37 27.42
C GLY A 438 -33.03 35.92 27.52
N TYR A 439 -31.86 35.61 26.93
CA TYR A 439 -31.21 34.32 27.12
C TYR A 439 -30.71 34.13 28.56
N SER A 440 -30.61 32.88 28.99
CA SER A 440 -30.23 32.45 30.33
C SER A 440 -29.31 31.22 30.27
N GLY A 441 -28.82 30.76 31.42
CA GLY A 441 -28.15 29.46 31.55
C GLY A 441 -26.86 29.32 30.75
N THR A 442 -26.68 28.20 30.04
CA THR A 442 -25.46 27.92 29.30
C THR A 442 -25.33 28.81 28.06
N THR A 443 -26.42 29.07 27.34
CA THR A 443 -26.44 30.06 26.24
C THR A 443 -25.99 31.44 26.71
N GLU A 444 -26.51 31.94 27.84
CA GLU A 444 -26.11 33.26 28.36
C GLU A 444 -24.63 33.26 28.77
N SER A 445 -24.17 32.22 29.47
CA SER A 445 -22.77 32.11 29.90
C SER A 445 -21.80 32.07 28.71
N LEU A 446 -22.08 31.25 27.69
CA LEU A 446 -21.30 31.14 26.47
C LEU A 446 -21.35 32.43 25.64
N ALA A 447 -22.50 33.09 25.56
CA ALA A 447 -22.65 34.38 24.90
C ALA A 447 -21.81 35.48 25.57
N ARG A 448 -21.89 35.61 26.90
CA ARG A 448 -21.08 36.55 27.69
C ARG A 448 -19.58 36.24 27.60
N GLU A 449 -19.20 34.96 27.72
CA GLU A 449 -17.81 34.50 27.59
C GLU A 449 -17.26 34.78 26.18
N THR A 450 -18.06 34.55 25.13
CA THR A 450 -17.66 34.81 23.74
C THR A 450 -17.48 36.30 23.49
N ILE A 451 -18.43 37.15 23.93
CA ILE A 451 -18.29 38.61 23.85
C ILE A 451 -17.02 39.06 24.58
N ARG A 452 -16.84 38.67 25.85
CA ARG A 452 -15.66 39.00 26.65
C ARG A 452 -14.37 38.54 25.96
N THR A 453 -14.34 37.33 25.42
CA THR A 453 -13.16 36.74 24.77
C THR A 453 -12.82 37.46 23.48
N VAL A 454 -13.81 37.82 22.66
CA VAL A 454 -13.62 38.57 21.40
C VAL A 454 -13.15 40.01 21.68
N ASP A 455 -13.70 40.66 22.71
CA ASP A 455 -13.22 41.97 23.15
C ASP A 455 -11.83 41.91 23.80
N GLU A 456 -11.52 40.87 24.58
CA GLU A 456 -10.17 40.62 25.10
C GLU A 456 -9.17 40.41 23.94
N LEU A 457 -9.53 39.68 22.89
CA LEU A 457 -8.72 39.56 21.67
C LEU A 457 -8.51 40.92 20.97
N PHE A 458 -9.52 41.80 20.96
CA PHE A 458 -9.41 43.16 20.41
C PHE A 458 -8.55 44.11 21.26
N ILE A 459 -8.58 43.95 22.59
CA ILE A 459 -7.70 44.66 23.52
C ILE A 459 -6.26 44.14 23.37
N MET A 460 -6.07 42.81 23.26
CA MET A 460 -4.78 42.17 23.05
C MET A 460 -4.16 42.51 21.68
N SER A 461 -4.95 42.59 20.60
CA SER A 461 -4.46 43.05 19.30
C SER A 461 -4.03 44.52 19.35
N SER A 462 -4.85 45.39 19.94
CA SER A 462 -4.52 46.82 20.14
C SER A 462 -3.26 47.04 20.98
N ALA A 463 -3.06 46.26 22.05
CA ALA A 463 -1.87 46.30 22.88
C ALA A 463 -0.62 45.79 22.12
N THR A 464 -0.78 44.71 21.35
CA THR A 464 0.28 44.14 20.50
C THR A 464 0.71 45.13 19.42
N ASP A 465 -0.22 45.80 18.74
CA ASP A 465 0.07 46.82 17.74
C ASP A 465 0.87 48.00 18.33
N ARG A 466 0.50 48.49 19.53
CA ARG A 466 1.24 49.55 20.24
C ARG A 466 2.69 49.13 20.54
N VAL A 467 2.90 47.89 21.00
CA VAL A 467 4.25 47.38 21.32
C VAL A 467 5.06 47.05 20.07
N MET A 468 4.43 46.54 19.01
CA MET A 468 5.09 46.34 17.71
C MET A 468 5.55 47.67 17.11
N ASP A 469 4.75 48.73 17.21
CA ASP A 469 5.14 50.06 16.72
C ASP A 469 6.26 50.68 17.58
N GLU A 470 6.28 50.45 18.90
CA GLU A 470 7.38 50.88 19.78
C GLU A 470 8.69 50.07 19.55
N ALA A 471 8.59 48.75 19.41
CA ALA A 471 9.72 47.88 19.05
C ALA A 471 10.29 48.24 17.67
N GLY A 472 9.42 48.54 16.69
CA GLY A 472 9.81 49.04 15.37
C GLY A 472 10.61 50.34 15.43
N ARG A 473 10.22 51.28 16.30
CA ARG A 473 10.96 52.55 16.53
C ARG A 473 12.33 52.33 17.17
N LEU A 474 12.51 51.28 17.97
CA LEU A 474 13.79 50.93 18.63
C LEU A 474 14.75 50.14 17.73
N ILE A 475 14.21 49.21 16.92
CA ILE A 475 14.98 48.32 16.03
C ILE A 475 15.34 49.04 14.72
N VAL A 476 14.44 49.88 14.18
CA VAL A 476 14.64 50.65 12.93
C VAL A 476 14.35 52.15 13.14
N PRO A 477 15.18 52.88 13.92
CA PRO A 477 14.92 54.28 14.24
C PRO A 477 15.01 55.20 13.01
N ARG A 478 13.96 56.00 12.78
CA ARG A 478 13.90 56.98 11.67
C ARG A 478 14.78 58.22 11.89
N SER A 479 15.16 58.56 13.14
CA SER A 479 15.94 59.77 13.49
C SER A 479 17.46 59.59 13.49
N LEU A 480 18.21 60.59 13.01
CA LEU A 480 19.68 60.58 12.91
C LEU A 480 20.46 60.32 14.22
N PRO A 481 20.13 60.93 15.38
CA PRO A 481 20.83 60.62 16.64
C PRO A 481 20.64 59.17 17.10
N GLY A 482 19.48 58.59 16.80
CA GLY A 482 19.16 57.19 17.12
C GLY A 482 19.97 56.18 16.31
N LYS A 483 20.38 56.53 15.08
CA LYS A 483 21.23 55.69 14.23
C LYS A 483 22.69 55.64 14.72
N LEU A 484 23.20 56.75 15.28
CA LEU A 484 24.54 56.82 15.88
C LEU A 484 24.67 56.03 17.19
N LEU A 485 23.66 56.08 18.07
CA LEU A 485 23.64 55.30 19.32
C LEU A 485 23.56 53.77 19.10
N ASN A 486 22.95 53.33 17.99
CA ASN A 486 22.91 51.91 17.57
C ASN A 486 24.26 51.43 16.98
N LEU A 487 25.24 52.32 16.78
CA LEU A 487 26.56 51.97 16.25
C LEU A 487 27.55 51.49 17.32
N PHE A 488 27.32 51.82 18.61
CA PHE A 488 28.25 51.53 19.70
C PHE A 488 27.65 50.84 20.94
N SER A 489 26.32 50.66 21.03
CA SER A 489 25.71 49.86 22.10
C SER A 489 24.76 48.77 21.57
N SER A 490 24.77 47.61 22.22
CA SER A 490 23.77 46.55 22.03
C SER A 490 22.47 46.83 22.82
N HIS A 491 22.43 47.89 23.62
CA HIS A 491 21.37 48.14 24.61
C HIS A 491 19.98 48.29 23.98
N ARG A 492 19.88 48.95 22.81
CA ARG A 492 18.61 49.13 22.08
C ARG A 492 18.11 47.86 21.38
N TYR A 493 19.00 47.08 20.76
CA TYR A 493 18.61 45.77 20.21
C TYR A 493 18.23 44.79 21.33
N ARG A 494 18.95 44.79 22.46
CA ARG A 494 18.56 44.04 23.68
C ARG A 494 17.30 44.58 24.36
N ARG A 495 16.87 45.81 24.07
CA ARG A 495 15.58 46.34 24.54
C ARG A 495 14.45 45.99 23.57
N GLY A 496 14.69 45.99 22.26
CA GLY A 496 13.77 45.45 21.26
C GLY A 496 13.53 43.94 21.43
N ILE A 497 14.59 43.15 21.64
CA ILE A 497 14.48 41.72 21.97
C ILE A 497 13.77 41.53 23.32
N ARG A 498 14.04 42.37 24.34
CA ARG A 498 13.28 42.28 25.59
C ARG A 498 11.79 42.60 25.38
N LEU A 499 11.43 43.68 24.70
CA LEU A 499 10.03 44.01 24.39
C LEU A 499 9.31 42.93 23.58
N LEU A 500 10.01 42.26 22.65
CA LEU A 500 9.43 41.20 21.80
C LEU A 500 9.57 39.78 22.37
N ASN A 501 10.09 39.60 23.60
CA ASN A 501 10.39 38.25 24.13
C ASN A 501 10.25 38.11 25.66
N ALA A 502 10.62 39.12 26.47
CA ALA A 502 10.80 39.01 27.92
C ALA A 502 10.17 40.12 28.79
N GLU A 503 9.90 41.31 28.26
CA GLU A 503 9.15 42.35 28.98
C GLU A 503 7.64 42.05 28.86
N PRO A 504 6.88 42.04 29.98
CA PRO A 504 5.45 41.76 29.94
C PRO A 504 4.67 42.97 29.38
N ILE A 505 3.85 42.68 28.39
CA ILE A 505 2.92 43.59 27.71
C ILE A 505 1.60 43.53 28.45
N GLY A 506 1.02 44.69 28.74
CA GLY A 506 -0.13 44.76 29.62
C GLY A 506 -0.56 46.18 29.95
N PHE A 507 -1.60 46.27 30.77
CA PHE A 507 -2.10 47.54 31.30
C PHE A 507 -2.30 47.47 32.82
N GLU A 508 -2.30 48.62 33.48
CA GLU A 508 -2.61 48.76 34.91
C GLU A 508 -3.86 49.63 35.07
N ASP A 509 -4.62 49.45 36.16
CA ASP A 509 -5.82 50.25 36.48
C ASP A 509 -5.63 51.77 36.43
N ARG A 510 -4.38 52.26 36.51
CA ARG A 510 -4.04 53.68 36.51
C ARG A 510 -3.82 54.26 35.11
N ASP A 511 -3.39 53.44 34.16
CA ASP A 511 -3.17 53.81 32.76
C ASP A 511 -4.38 53.36 31.94
N GLY A 512 -5.55 53.94 32.26
CA GLY A 512 -6.84 53.42 31.81
C GLY A 512 -6.96 53.19 30.30
N LEU A 513 -7.74 52.17 29.92
CA LEU A 513 -7.93 51.60 28.56
C LEU A 513 -7.89 52.61 27.39
N ALA A 514 -8.39 53.82 27.62
CA ALA A 514 -8.37 54.96 26.71
C ALA A 514 -6.97 55.39 26.20
N GLU A 515 -5.87 55.08 26.91
CA GLU A 515 -4.52 55.38 26.43
C GLU A 515 -4.02 54.34 25.41
N ILE A 516 -4.43 53.08 25.55
CA ILE A 516 -4.01 51.98 24.65
C ILE A 516 -4.73 52.07 23.30
N LEU A 517 -5.99 52.52 23.29
CA LEU A 517 -6.75 52.80 22.06
C LEU A 517 -6.26 54.05 21.28
N GLY A 518 -5.32 54.81 21.85
CA GLY A 518 -4.46 55.76 21.14
C GLY A 518 -5.16 56.99 20.51
N VAL A 519 -5.83 57.83 21.30
CA VAL A 519 -6.55 59.02 20.80
C VAL A 519 -6.36 60.27 21.69
N SER A 520 -5.88 61.36 21.10
CA SER A 520 -5.93 62.72 21.68
C SER A 520 -7.11 63.54 21.12
N GLU A 521 -7.76 64.30 22.00
CA GLU A 521 -8.84 65.30 21.72
C GLU A 521 -10.26 64.79 21.34
N SER A 522 -10.99 64.40 22.40
CA SER A 522 -12.43 64.65 22.67
C SER A 522 -13.58 64.09 21.81
N GLU A 523 -13.50 63.97 20.47
CA GLU A 523 -14.65 63.47 19.67
C GLU A 523 -14.49 62.01 19.21
N GLU A 524 -13.29 61.57 18.80
CA GLU A 524 -13.06 60.17 18.42
C GLU A 524 -13.20 59.17 19.59
N ARG A 525 -13.04 59.64 20.84
CA ARG A 525 -13.32 58.84 22.05
C ARG A 525 -14.75 58.26 22.06
N LYS A 526 -15.74 58.97 21.51
CA LYS A 526 -17.14 58.50 21.42
C LYS A 526 -17.39 57.52 20.27
N ARG A 527 -16.46 57.40 19.31
CA ARG A 527 -16.57 56.47 18.16
C ARG A 527 -15.86 55.15 18.41
N LYS A 528 -14.66 55.14 19.01
CA LYS A 528 -13.95 53.87 19.33
C LYS A 528 -14.48 53.17 20.58
N ALA A 529 -15.01 53.90 21.58
CA ALA A 529 -15.73 53.28 22.69
C ALA A 529 -17.08 52.63 22.29
N ARG A 530 -17.44 52.65 20.99
CA ARG A 530 -18.59 51.95 20.41
C ARG A 530 -18.19 50.69 19.61
N SER A 531 -16.92 50.27 19.64
CA SER A 531 -16.45 49.06 18.92
C SER A 531 -16.11 47.88 19.83
N LEU A 532 -16.30 48.00 21.14
CA LEU A 532 -16.33 46.85 22.06
C LEU A 532 -17.77 46.36 22.20
N LEU A 533 -17.97 45.06 22.29
CA LEU A 533 -19.30 44.43 22.40
C LEU A 533 -19.78 44.35 23.87
N GLY A 534 -18.86 44.24 24.84
CA GLY A 534 -19.10 44.20 26.29
C GLY A 534 -18.89 45.53 27.02
N ARG A 535 -19.04 45.51 28.36
CA ARG A 535 -18.83 46.71 29.21
C ARG A 535 -17.37 46.86 29.59
N ILE A 536 -16.89 48.09 29.72
CA ILE A 536 -15.47 48.39 29.97
C ILE A 536 -15.01 47.86 31.35
N GLU A 537 -15.95 47.71 32.27
CA GLU A 537 -15.76 47.21 33.62
C GLU A 537 -15.57 45.68 33.70
N ASP A 538 -15.82 44.92 32.62
CA ASP A 538 -15.79 43.45 32.61
C ASP A 538 -14.39 42.86 32.29
N TYR A 539 -13.39 43.70 31.97
CA TYR A 539 -12.06 43.27 31.52
C TYR A 539 -10.98 43.42 32.59
N GLU A 540 -10.20 42.36 32.83
CA GLU A 540 -9.12 42.37 33.80
C GLU A 540 -7.78 42.87 33.21
N PRO A 541 -7.00 43.67 33.97
CA PRO A 541 -5.66 44.08 33.57
C PRO A 541 -4.68 42.90 33.56
N PHE A 542 -4.19 42.54 32.37
CA PHE A 542 -3.18 41.48 32.19
C PHE A 542 -1.76 42.05 32.04
N LYS A 543 -0.74 41.21 32.31
CA LYS A 543 0.69 41.46 32.01
C LYS A 543 1.35 40.17 31.52
N LEU A 544 1.50 40.02 30.21
CA LEU A 544 1.96 38.79 29.55
C LEU A 544 3.13 39.09 28.61
N SER A 545 4.17 38.24 28.57
CA SER A 545 5.24 38.38 27.56
C SER A 545 4.69 38.13 26.14
N PHE A 546 5.33 38.67 25.11
CA PHE A 546 4.84 38.60 23.72
C PHE A 546 4.45 37.17 23.29
N ALA A 547 5.29 36.17 23.58
CA ALA A 547 5.00 34.77 23.26
C ALA A 547 3.78 34.20 24.04
N ARG A 548 3.64 34.53 25.33
CA ARG A 548 2.48 34.15 26.15
C ARG A 548 1.21 34.89 25.74
N LEU A 549 1.33 36.12 25.25
CA LEU A 549 0.22 36.92 24.72
C LEU A 549 -0.29 36.29 23.43
N VAL A 550 0.60 35.87 22.53
CA VAL A 550 0.29 35.16 21.27
C VAL A 550 -0.35 33.79 21.55
N GLU A 551 0.20 33.00 22.46
CA GLU A 551 -0.39 31.72 22.89
C GLU A 551 -1.79 31.91 23.50
N ALA A 552 -1.94 32.92 24.37
CA ALA A 552 -3.22 33.26 24.99
C ALA A 552 -4.20 33.96 24.01
N TYR A 553 -3.73 34.47 22.88
CA TYR A 553 -4.56 34.95 21.77
C TYR A 553 -5.08 33.76 20.96
N ASP A 554 -4.21 32.82 20.57
CA ASP A 554 -4.63 31.63 19.80
C ASP A 554 -5.61 30.75 20.59
N SER A 555 -5.35 30.54 21.88
CA SER A 555 -6.26 29.80 22.77
C SER A 555 -7.63 30.49 22.92
N ARG A 556 -7.65 31.81 23.09
CA ARG A 556 -8.90 32.60 23.14
C ARG A 556 -9.64 32.62 21.80
N GLN A 557 -8.91 32.71 20.68
CA GLN A 557 -9.48 32.68 19.33
C GLN A 557 -10.16 31.34 19.04
N GLN A 558 -9.52 30.23 19.43
CA GLN A 558 -10.11 28.90 19.34
C GLN A 558 -11.34 28.74 20.25
N LEU A 559 -11.28 29.23 21.50
CA LEU A 559 -12.40 29.21 22.43
C LEU A 559 -13.60 30.00 21.90
N ALA A 560 -13.39 31.23 21.45
CA ALA A 560 -14.44 32.06 20.85
C ALA A 560 -15.02 31.42 19.57
N GLY A 561 -14.17 30.83 18.71
CA GLY A 561 -14.60 30.11 17.52
C GLY A 561 -15.47 28.89 17.84
N ALA A 562 -15.07 28.07 18.82
CA ALA A 562 -15.82 26.90 19.27
C ALA A 562 -17.16 27.30 19.91
N ASN A 563 -17.15 28.31 20.79
CA ASN A 563 -18.36 28.81 21.43
C ASN A 563 -19.33 29.42 20.40
N LEU A 564 -18.85 30.14 19.38
CA LEU A 564 -19.71 30.63 18.29
C LEU A 564 -20.36 29.51 17.48
N VAL A 565 -19.68 28.39 17.26
CA VAL A 565 -20.28 27.23 16.56
C VAL A 565 -21.39 26.59 17.41
N ARG A 566 -21.16 26.44 18.72
CA ARG A 566 -22.18 25.93 19.66
C ARG A 566 -23.39 26.87 19.77
N LEU A 567 -23.13 28.18 19.90
CA LEU A 567 -24.16 29.22 19.89
C LEU A 567 -24.95 29.24 18.57
N ALA A 568 -24.31 29.03 17.42
CA ALA A 568 -24.99 28.95 16.13
C ALA A 568 -25.89 27.71 16.02
N ALA A 569 -25.39 26.54 16.44
CA ALA A 569 -26.16 25.31 16.47
C ALA A 569 -27.39 25.41 17.38
N GLY A 570 -27.23 26.03 18.57
CA GLY A 570 -28.34 26.34 19.47
C GLY A 570 -29.32 27.36 18.88
N ILE A 571 -28.86 28.58 18.57
CA ILE A 571 -29.74 29.72 18.26
C ILE A 571 -30.42 29.57 16.89
N ASP A 572 -29.65 29.23 15.84
CA ASP A 572 -30.17 29.13 14.47
C ASP A 572 -30.58 27.69 14.11
N GLY A 573 -29.87 26.68 14.65
CA GLY A 573 -30.07 25.26 14.32
C GLY A 573 -31.22 24.59 15.07
N LEU A 574 -31.46 24.92 16.34
CA LEU A 574 -32.50 24.29 17.17
C LEU A 574 -33.91 24.41 16.58
N PRO A 575 -34.40 25.58 16.11
CA PRO A 575 -35.75 25.68 15.58
C PRO A 575 -35.95 24.84 14.32
N GLN A 576 -34.95 24.79 13.44
CA GLN A 576 -34.98 23.98 12.23
C GLN A 576 -35.02 22.49 12.57
N LYS A 577 -34.18 22.04 13.51
CA LYS A 577 -34.08 20.63 13.92
C LYS A 577 -35.32 20.17 14.70
N GLN A 578 -35.89 21.02 15.56
CA GLN A 578 -37.17 20.75 16.22
C GLN A 578 -38.32 20.62 15.23
N GLN A 579 -38.40 21.50 14.21
CA GLN A 579 -39.41 21.40 13.16
C GLN A 579 -39.25 20.11 12.32
N GLU A 580 -38.02 19.72 12.01
CA GLU A 580 -37.72 18.45 11.32
C GLU A 580 -38.19 17.23 12.13
N LEU A 581 -37.88 17.20 13.43
CA LEU A 581 -38.24 16.10 14.32
C LEU A 581 -39.74 16.03 14.62
N LEU A 582 -40.42 17.16 14.83
CA LEU A 582 -41.88 17.19 14.98
C LEU A 582 -42.58 16.65 13.71
N GLY A 583 -42.17 17.13 12.54
CA GLY A 583 -42.67 16.62 11.26
C GLY A 583 -42.25 15.18 10.97
N ALA A 584 -41.24 14.62 11.66
CA ALA A 584 -40.93 13.21 11.63
C ALA A 584 -41.87 12.41 12.55
N VAL A 585 -42.13 12.86 13.78
CA VAL A 585 -43.08 12.21 14.71
C VAL A 585 -44.48 12.10 14.09
N GLU A 586 -45.00 13.18 13.49
CA GLU A 586 -46.32 13.18 12.82
C GLU A 586 -46.41 12.09 11.74
N ARG A 587 -45.40 12.02 10.85
CA ARG A 587 -45.31 10.97 9.81
C ARG A 587 -45.16 9.56 10.38
N LEU A 588 -44.47 9.40 11.51
CA LEU A 588 -44.34 8.09 12.17
C LEU A 588 -45.66 7.67 12.85
N SER A 589 -46.42 8.62 13.38
CA SER A 589 -47.77 8.36 13.91
C SER A 589 -48.71 7.91 12.78
N ASP A 590 -48.76 8.64 11.67
CA ASP A 590 -49.57 8.28 10.49
C ASP A 590 -49.23 6.86 9.98
N ARG A 591 -47.93 6.53 9.87
CA ARG A 591 -47.46 5.21 9.41
C ARG A 591 -47.74 4.10 10.43
N ALA A 592 -47.67 4.39 11.73
CA ALA A 592 -48.07 3.45 12.78
C ALA A 592 -49.59 3.22 12.81
N ASP A 593 -50.39 4.24 12.48
CA ASP A 593 -51.84 4.10 12.30
C ASP A 593 -52.21 3.26 11.07
N GLU A 594 -51.52 3.47 9.95
CA GLU A 594 -51.65 2.63 8.75
C GLU A 594 -51.35 1.14 9.04
N TRP A 595 -50.22 0.84 9.69
CA TRP A 595 -49.85 -0.55 10.01
C TRP A 595 -50.74 -1.20 11.05
N SER A 596 -51.19 -0.44 12.05
CA SER A 596 -52.15 -0.92 13.06
C SER A 596 -53.54 -1.18 12.45
N LEU A 597 -53.94 -0.44 11.41
CA LEU A 597 -55.15 -0.75 10.64
C LEU A 597 -55.05 -2.14 9.99
N LEU A 598 -53.94 -2.43 9.29
CA LEU A 598 -53.69 -3.75 8.70
C LEU A 598 -53.54 -4.86 9.76
N ALA A 599 -52.96 -4.54 10.92
CA ALA A 599 -52.85 -5.46 12.06
C ALA A 599 -54.22 -5.95 12.57
N ASN A 600 -55.31 -5.20 12.36
CA ASN A 600 -56.64 -5.68 12.70
C ASN A 600 -57.15 -6.78 11.75
N GLU A 601 -56.62 -6.85 10.53
CA GLU A 601 -56.98 -7.86 9.53
C GLU A 601 -56.14 -9.15 9.71
N ASP A 602 -54.81 -9.02 9.85
CA ASP A 602 -53.88 -10.17 9.89
C ASP A 602 -53.35 -10.54 11.28
N ARG A 603 -53.59 -9.71 12.31
CA ARG A 603 -53.10 -9.84 13.69
C ARG A 603 -51.59 -9.74 13.86
N LEU A 604 -50.88 -9.14 12.91
CA LEU A 604 -49.43 -8.93 12.97
C LEU A 604 -49.08 -7.46 13.27
N PHE A 605 -48.09 -7.22 14.12
CA PHE A 605 -47.50 -5.89 14.38
C PHE A 605 -48.53 -4.78 14.67
N PRO A 606 -49.31 -4.86 15.77
CA PRO A 606 -50.31 -3.83 16.12
C PRO A 606 -49.69 -2.50 16.56
N LEU A 607 -48.43 -2.51 17.04
CA LEU A 607 -47.59 -1.37 17.38
C LEU A 607 -48.15 -0.51 18.53
N GLU A 608 -48.78 -1.17 19.50
CA GLU A 608 -49.42 -0.53 20.65
C GLU A 608 -48.41 0.22 21.51
N ALA A 609 -47.28 -0.42 21.87
CA ALA A 609 -46.25 0.21 22.70
C ALA A 609 -45.61 1.44 22.01
N MET A 610 -45.53 1.44 20.67
CA MET A 610 -45.03 2.58 19.91
C MET A 610 -45.96 3.78 20.03
N LYS A 611 -47.27 3.55 19.90
CA LYS A 611 -48.30 4.60 19.99
C LYS A 611 -48.53 5.10 21.42
N THR A 612 -48.54 4.20 22.40
CA THR A 612 -48.90 4.55 23.78
C THR A 612 -47.71 5.04 24.62
N SER A 613 -46.48 4.75 24.21
CA SER A 613 -45.26 5.06 24.99
C SER A 613 -44.21 5.81 24.17
N LEU A 614 -43.76 5.24 23.04
CA LEU A 614 -42.60 5.75 22.31
C LEU A 614 -42.85 7.14 21.69
N LEU A 615 -43.83 7.28 20.81
CA LEU A 615 -44.11 8.54 20.13
C LEU A 615 -44.53 9.65 21.13
N PRO A 616 -45.41 9.43 22.12
CA PRO A 616 -45.73 10.43 23.13
C PRO A 616 -44.54 10.90 23.98
N GLU A 617 -43.60 10.01 24.32
CA GLU A 617 -42.39 10.41 25.06
C GLU A 617 -41.42 11.20 24.18
N ALA A 618 -41.38 10.94 22.86
CA ALA A 618 -40.66 11.75 21.89
C ALA A 618 -41.28 13.15 21.73
N GLU A 619 -42.60 13.27 21.59
CA GLU A 619 -43.32 14.56 21.58
C GLU A 619 -43.05 15.37 22.85
N LYS A 620 -43.13 14.72 24.01
CA LYS A 620 -42.85 15.32 25.32
C LYS A 620 -41.39 15.77 25.43
N GLY A 621 -40.43 14.99 24.92
CA GLY A 621 -39.03 15.39 24.81
C GLY A 621 -38.83 16.62 23.93
N LEU A 622 -39.48 16.67 22.76
CA LEU A 622 -39.45 17.83 21.86
C LEU A 622 -40.12 19.07 22.48
N ALA A 623 -41.23 18.90 23.21
CA ALA A 623 -41.90 19.99 23.91
C ALA A 623 -41.02 20.58 25.03
N LEU A 624 -40.37 19.73 25.84
CA LEU A 624 -39.41 20.17 26.86
C LEU A 624 -38.20 20.89 26.24
N SER A 625 -37.67 20.37 25.12
CA SER A 625 -36.63 21.03 24.34
C SER A 625 -37.11 22.38 23.77
N ALA A 626 -38.35 22.48 23.28
CA ALA A 626 -38.90 23.73 22.75
C ALA A 626 -39.12 24.79 23.83
N ASP A 627 -39.60 24.40 25.00
CA ASP A 627 -39.80 25.32 26.13
C ASP A 627 -38.47 25.81 26.71
N LEU A 628 -37.47 24.94 26.93
CA LEU A 628 -36.14 25.37 27.35
C LEU A 628 -35.45 26.19 26.25
N GLY A 629 -35.61 25.81 24.98
CA GLY A 629 -34.95 26.45 23.84
C GLY A 629 -35.30 27.93 23.63
N ARG A 630 -36.42 28.40 24.19
CA ARG A 630 -36.78 29.84 24.22
C ARG A 630 -35.86 30.67 25.12
N THR A 631 -35.29 30.08 26.16
CA THR A 631 -34.48 30.76 27.17
C THR A 631 -33.03 30.29 27.21
N ASP A 632 -32.76 29.05 26.80
CA ASP A 632 -31.42 28.45 26.74
C ASP A 632 -31.32 27.48 25.53
N PRO A 633 -31.22 28.02 24.30
CA PRO A 633 -31.17 27.23 23.07
C PRO A 633 -29.96 26.28 22.97
N VAL A 634 -28.80 26.62 23.52
CA VAL A 634 -27.62 25.72 23.52
C VAL A 634 -27.84 24.52 24.44
N GLU A 635 -28.28 24.72 25.68
CA GLU A 635 -28.58 23.61 26.60
C GLU A 635 -29.63 22.66 26.03
N SER A 636 -30.67 23.24 25.42
CA SER A 636 -31.72 22.47 24.78
C SER A 636 -31.21 21.65 23.58
N PHE A 637 -30.36 22.23 22.73
CA PHE A 637 -29.79 21.56 21.57
C PHE A 637 -28.79 20.45 21.94
N GLU A 638 -27.92 20.69 22.92
CA GLU A 638 -26.85 19.75 23.28
C GLU A 638 -27.32 18.62 24.20
N ASN A 639 -28.19 18.89 25.17
CA ASN A 639 -28.52 17.94 26.23
C ASN A 639 -29.97 17.40 26.18
N LEU A 640 -30.95 18.17 25.67
CA LEU A 640 -32.35 17.71 25.62
C LEU A 640 -32.77 17.14 24.25
N LEU A 641 -32.32 17.73 23.15
CA LEU A 641 -32.71 17.34 21.79
C LEU A 641 -32.23 15.95 21.32
N PRO A 642 -31.04 15.43 21.72
CA PRO A 642 -30.58 14.12 21.27
C PRO A 642 -31.46 12.94 21.74
N PHE A 643 -32.17 13.10 22.86
CA PHE A 643 -33.07 12.07 23.38
C PHE A 643 -34.27 11.81 22.44
N PRO A 644 -35.15 12.79 22.13
CA PRO A 644 -36.23 12.57 21.16
C PRO A 644 -35.70 12.28 19.74
N GLU A 645 -34.53 12.80 19.33
CA GLU A 645 -33.93 12.43 18.04
C GLU A 645 -33.62 10.93 17.97
N ARG A 646 -33.10 10.33 19.05
CA ARG A 646 -32.92 8.87 19.16
C ARG A 646 -34.24 8.14 19.04
N LEU A 647 -35.27 8.55 19.81
CA LEU A 647 -36.58 7.89 19.80
C LEU A 647 -37.21 7.90 18.40
N VAL A 648 -37.21 9.05 17.73
CA VAL A 648 -37.70 9.20 16.35
C VAL A 648 -36.92 8.32 15.38
N THR A 649 -35.60 8.25 15.51
CA THR A 649 -34.74 7.47 14.61
C THR A 649 -34.96 5.96 14.79
N GLU A 650 -35.01 5.48 16.03
CA GLU A 650 -35.22 4.06 16.35
C GLU A 650 -36.65 3.61 15.98
N ALA A 651 -37.67 4.45 16.21
CA ALA A 651 -39.04 4.17 15.78
C ALA A 651 -39.18 4.10 14.25
N ARG A 652 -38.52 5.01 13.51
CA ARG A 652 -38.49 4.98 12.05
C ARG A 652 -37.90 3.68 11.53
N ILE A 653 -36.75 3.25 12.06
CA ILE A 653 -36.09 2.00 11.64
C ILE A 653 -37.04 0.81 11.84
N LEU A 654 -37.75 0.73 12.96
CA LEU A 654 -38.71 -0.35 13.22
C LEU A 654 -39.93 -0.30 12.27
N LEU A 655 -40.50 0.88 12.05
CA LEU A 655 -41.67 1.08 11.16
C LEU A 655 -41.35 0.81 9.70
N ASP A 656 -40.20 1.29 9.21
CA ASP A 656 -39.73 1.07 7.85
C ASP A 656 -39.47 -0.42 7.63
N ARG A 657 -38.85 -1.12 8.59
CA ARG A 657 -38.58 -2.55 8.49
C ARG A 657 -39.83 -3.41 8.54
N ILE A 658 -40.78 -3.10 9.43
CA ILE A 658 -42.10 -3.79 9.47
C ILE A 658 -42.87 -3.52 8.17
N GLY A 659 -42.78 -2.31 7.62
CA GLY A 659 -43.37 -1.97 6.32
C GLY A 659 -42.80 -2.81 5.18
N GLN A 660 -41.47 -2.85 5.04
CA GLN A 660 -40.80 -3.68 4.04
C GLN A 660 -41.17 -5.16 4.21
N PHE A 661 -41.17 -5.69 5.44
CA PHE A 661 -41.57 -7.07 5.70
C PHE A 661 -43.02 -7.34 5.27
N ARG A 662 -43.95 -6.41 5.54
CA ARG A 662 -45.36 -6.51 5.12
C ARG A 662 -45.55 -6.45 3.61
N GLU A 663 -44.77 -5.61 2.92
CA GLU A 663 -44.86 -5.39 1.48
C GLU A 663 -44.16 -6.50 0.65
N GLU A 664 -43.00 -7.01 1.10
CA GLU A 664 -42.14 -7.91 0.31
C GLU A 664 -42.14 -9.38 0.79
N ASP A 665 -42.02 -9.62 2.11
CA ASP A 665 -41.71 -10.93 2.67
C ASP A 665 -42.92 -11.69 3.20
N LEU A 666 -43.88 -11.00 3.82
CA LEU A 666 -45.11 -11.59 4.33
C LEU A 666 -45.94 -12.29 3.23
N PRO A 667 -46.12 -11.74 2.02
CA PRO A 667 -46.81 -12.44 0.93
C PRO A 667 -46.10 -13.75 0.55
N ARG A 668 -44.76 -13.75 0.51
CA ARG A 668 -43.94 -14.94 0.22
C ARG A 668 -44.04 -15.99 1.32
N LEU A 669 -44.03 -15.56 2.59
CA LEU A 669 -44.22 -16.46 3.74
C LEU A 669 -45.59 -17.13 3.71
N LEU A 670 -46.65 -16.41 3.37
CA LEU A 670 -48.00 -16.97 3.23
C LEU A 670 -48.07 -17.95 2.05
N GLU A 671 -47.47 -17.61 0.91
CA GLU A 671 -47.35 -18.51 -0.25
C GLU A 671 -46.58 -19.80 0.12
N SER A 672 -45.44 -19.70 0.80
CA SER A 672 -44.67 -20.85 1.29
C SER A 672 -45.46 -21.71 2.26
N ARG A 673 -46.26 -21.11 3.16
CA ARG A 673 -47.11 -21.85 4.09
C ARG A 673 -48.17 -22.68 3.37
N GLU A 674 -48.84 -22.10 2.37
CA GLU A 674 -49.84 -22.86 1.60
C GLU A 674 -49.18 -23.92 0.70
N LYS A 675 -48.02 -23.64 0.06
CA LYS A 675 -47.24 -24.66 -0.68
C LYS A 675 -46.82 -25.85 0.20
N LEU A 676 -46.35 -25.60 1.42
CA LEU A 676 -46.04 -26.67 2.37
C LEU A 676 -47.29 -27.51 2.70
N ARG A 677 -48.47 -26.89 2.85
CA ARG A 677 -49.74 -27.61 3.07
C ARG A 677 -50.19 -28.40 1.84
N GLU A 678 -50.01 -27.87 0.63
CA GLU A 678 -50.28 -28.59 -0.63
C GLU A 678 -49.38 -29.82 -0.79
N LEU A 679 -48.11 -29.72 -0.35
CA LEU A 679 -47.15 -30.82 -0.26
C LEU A 679 -47.36 -31.72 0.99
N GLY A 680 -48.45 -31.55 1.74
CA GLY A 680 -48.83 -32.39 2.88
C GLY A 680 -47.97 -32.21 4.14
N ARG A 681 -47.22 -31.10 4.26
CA ARG A 681 -46.32 -30.80 5.39
C ARG A 681 -46.98 -29.94 6.46
N VAL A 682 -46.42 -29.97 7.67
CA VAL A 682 -46.88 -29.17 8.82
C VAL A 682 -46.09 -27.86 8.89
N ALA A 683 -46.80 -26.73 8.74
CA ALA A 683 -46.20 -25.39 8.77
C ALA A 683 -46.51 -24.59 10.06
N ALA A 684 -46.86 -25.26 11.16
CA ALA A 684 -47.29 -24.62 12.41
C ALA A 684 -46.22 -23.71 13.04
N TRP A 685 -44.94 -24.07 12.89
CA TRP A 685 -43.79 -23.26 13.34
C TRP A 685 -43.72 -21.88 12.68
N MET A 686 -44.34 -21.70 11.50
CA MET A 686 -44.39 -20.40 10.83
C MET A 686 -45.33 -19.43 11.56
N GLU A 687 -46.46 -19.94 12.06
CA GLU A 687 -47.45 -19.13 12.79
C GLU A 687 -46.92 -18.77 14.19
N GLU A 688 -46.23 -19.70 14.86
CA GLU A 688 -45.52 -19.44 16.12
C GLU A 688 -44.36 -18.44 15.96
N GLY A 689 -43.56 -18.58 14.89
CA GLY A 689 -42.46 -17.66 14.58
C GLY A 689 -42.95 -16.23 14.33
N LEU A 690 -43.99 -16.05 13.51
CA LEU A 690 -44.61 -14.74 13.29
C LEU A 690 -45.10 -14.12 14.61
N ALA A 691 -45.82 -14.88 15.45
CA ALA A 691 -46.26 -14.41 16.76
C ALA A 691 -45.07 -13.99 17.68
N GLY A 692 -43.94 -14.69 17.57
CA GLY A 692 -42.68 -14.31 18.22
C GLY A 692 -42.15 -12.95 17.77
N PHE A 693 -42.15 -12.66 16.47
CA PHE A 693 -41.74 -11.34 15.94
C PHE A 693 -42.71 -10.23 16.36
N VAL A 694 -44.01 -10.48 16.37
CA VAL A 694 -45.00 -9.50 16.87
C VAL A 694 -44.67 -9.12 18.32
N ARG A 695 -44.50 -10.11 19.22
CA ARG A 695 -44.12 -9.85 20.62
C ARG A 695 -42.80 -9.08 20.73
N ARG A 696 -41.77 -9.47 19.97
CA ARG A 696 -40.46 -8.80 20.01
C ARG A 696 -40.51 -7.36 19.51
N SER A 697 -41.38 -7.03 18.53
CA SER A 697 -41.57 -5.65 18.06
C SER A 697 -42.21 -4.74 19.13
N GLU A 698 -43.12 -5.28 19.94
CA GLU A 698 -43.71 -4.57 21.09
C GLU A 698 -42.69 -4.42 22.23
N GLU A 699 -41.91 -5.46 22.53
CA GLU A 699 -40.81 -5.42 23.52
C GLU A 699 -39.75 -4.35 23.15
N ILE A 700 -39.33 -4.31 21.88
CA ILE A 700 -38.43 -3.27 21.36
C ILE A 700 -39.07 -1.89 21.54
N SER A 701 -40.30 -1.69 21.04
CA SER A 701 -41.02 -0.42 21.12
C SER A 701 -41.20 0.08 22.56
N ALA A 702 -41.43 -0.82 23.52
CA ALA A 702 -41.53 -0.51 24.94
C ALA A 702 -40.17 -0.17 25.60
N SER A 703 -39.06 -0.69 25.07
CA SER A 703 -37.71 -0.48 25.62
C SER A 703 -37.04 0.82 25.15
N VAL A 704 -37.31 1.27 23.92
CA VAL A 704 -36.71 2.46 23.28
C VAL A 704 -36.76 3.75 24.14
N PRO A 705 -37.85 4.05 24.89
CA PRO A 705 -37.88 5.19 25.82
C PRO A 705 -36.85 5.12 26.95
N HIS A 706 -36.47 3.91 27.38
CA HIS A 706 -35.61 3.69 28.55
C HIS A 706 -34.13 3.46 28.17
N SER A 707 -33.87 2.85 27.03
CA SER A 707 -32.53 2.51 26.52
C SER A 707 -32.52 2.54 24.99
N SER A 708 -31.35 2.75 24.38
CA SER A 708 -31.22 2.56 22.92
C SER A 708 -31.48 1.11 22.55
N ALA A 709 -32.30 0.87 21.52
CA ALA A 709 -32.60 -0.45 21.00
C ALA A 709 -31.85 -0.79 19.69
N ALA A 710 -30.83 -0.01 19.30
CA ALA A 710 -30.13 -0.15 18.02
C ALA A 710 -29.66 -1.59 17.71
N GLU A 711 -29.02 -2.27 18.66
CA GLU A 711 -28.60 -3.68 18.52
C GLU A 711 -29.80 -4.64 18.37
N SER A 712 -30.88 -4.37 19.10
CA SER A 712 -32.11 -5.18 19.03
C SER A 712 -32.87 -5.01 17.73
N LEU A 713 -32.82 -3.81 17.12
CA LEU A 713 -33.39 -3.52 15.80
C LEU A 713 -32.64 -4.24 14.69
N VAL A 714 -31.29 -4.22 14.72
CA VAL A 714 -30.47 -4.99 13.76
C VAL A 714 -30.72 -6.49 13.90
N ALA A 715 -30.73 -7.02 15.13
CA ALA A 715 -31.01 -8.43 15.37
C ALA A 715 -32.44 -8.84 14.95
N PHE A 716 -33.42 -7.94 15.08
CA PHE A 716 -34.80 -8.16 14.64
C PHE A 716 -34.91 -8.24 13.11
N ASP A 717 -34.20 -7.38 12.38
CA ASP A 717 -34.10 -7.41 10.91
C ASP A 717 -33.45 -8.70 10.39
N ASP A 718 -32.27 -9.01 10.92
CA ASP A 718 -31.51 -10.23 10.62
C ASP A 718 -32.37 -11.49 10.80
N ASP A 719 -33.07 -11.60 11.93
CA ASP A 719 -33.86 -12.76 12.28
C ASP A 719 -35.13 -12.88 11.41
N LEU A 720 -35.78 -11.76 11.04
CA LEU A 720 -36.88 -11.75 10.05
C LEU A 720 -36.41 -12.26 8.69
N THR A 721 -35.26 -11.76 8.20
CA THR A 721 -34.68 -12.17 6.91
C THR A 721 -34.36 -13.68 6.90
N ARG A 722 -33.71 -14.17 7.98
CA ARG A 722 -33.41 -15.60 8.16
C ARG A 722 -34.68 -16.44 8.20
N PHE A 723 -35.73 -15.97 8.87
CA PHE A 723 -37.01 -16.69 8.97
C PHE A 723 -37.71 -16.82 7.61
N THR A 724 -37.73 -15.76 6.80
CA THR A 724 -38.25 -15.81 5.42
C THR A 724 -37.45 -16.78 4.54
N GLY A 725 -36.10 -16.69 4.58
CA GLY A 725 -35.23 -17.60 3.84
C GLY A 725 -35.42 -19.07 4.23
N ARG A 726 -35.59 -19.35 5.53
CA ARG A 726 -35.85 -20.69 6.08
C ARG A 726 -37.16 -21.30 5.56
N ALA A 727 -38.22 -20.50 5.48
CA ALA A 727 -39.51 -20.94 4.96
C ALA A 727 -39.48 -21.27 3.46
N LEU A 728 -38.79 -20.46 2.66
CA LEU A 728 -38.57 -20.72 1.24
C LEU A 728 -37.74 -22.00 1.04
N ALA A 729 -36.63 -22.15 1.77
CA ALA A 729 -35.80 -23.36 1.73
C ALA A 729 -36.60 -24.62 2.09
N CYS A 730 -37.49 -24.57 3.09
CA CYS A 730 -38.36 -25.71 3.43
C CYS A 730 -39.27 -26.15 2.26
N VAL A 731 -39.79 -25.23 1.45
CA VAL A 731 -40.61 -25.56 0.26
C VAL A 731 -39.78 -26.26 -0.81
N ASP A 732 -38.60 -25.71 -1.11
CA ASP A 732 -37.69 -26.25 -2.13
C ASP A 732 -37.16 -27.63 -1.74
N LEU A 733 -36.76 -27.81 -0.47
CA LEU A 733 -36.31 -29.09 0.08
C LEU A 733 -37.43 -30.14 0.09
N THR A 734 -38.67 -29.75 0.42
CA THR A 734 -39.82 -30.67 0.30
C THR A 734 -39.99 -31.13 -1.14
N SER A 735 -39.94 -30.21 -2.10
CA SER A 735 -40.09 -30.50 -3.52
C SER A 735 -38.98 -31.41 -4.07
N ARG A 736 -37.73 -31.22 -3.62
CA ARG A 736 -36.58 -32.10 -3.90
C ARG A 736 -36.79 -33.51 -3.33
N ALA A 737 -37.28 -33.61 -2.10
CA ALA A 737 -37.52 -34.87 -1.39
C ALA A 737 -38.65 -35.69 -2.03
N THR A 738 -39.83 -35.09 -2.22
CA THR A 738 -41.04 -35.81 -2.69
C THR A 738 -41.10 -36.01 -4.19
N GLY A 739 -40.42 -35.15 -4.97
CA GLY A 739 -40.27 -35.29 -6.42
C GLY A 739 -39.01 -36.07 -6.76
N ASN A 740 -37.94 -35.33 -7.09
CA ASN A 740 -36.70 -35.85 -7.68
C ASN A 740 -36.13 -37.07 -6.94
N LEU A 741 -35.83 -36.97 -5.65
CA LEU A 741 -35.15 -38.06 -4.92
C LEU A 741 -36.04 -39.30 -4.76
N SER A 742 -37.35 -39.11 -4.55
CA SER A 742 -38.31 -40.23 -4.46
C SER A 742 -38.50 -40.97 -5.80
N GLU A 743 -38.60 -40.23 -6.91
CA GLU A 743 -38.66 -40.82 -8.26
C GLU A 743 -37.34 -41.54 -8.63
N ARG A 744 -36.20 -40.91 -8.31
CA ARG A 744 -34.86 -41.47 -8.53
C ARG A 744 -34.63 -42.76 -7.74
N MET A 745 -35.05 -42.79 -6.47
CA MET A 745 -35.00 -43.97 -5.62
C MET A 745 -35.84 -45.13 -6.18
N ALA A 746 -37.04 -44.85 -6.70
CA ALA A 746 -37.90 -45.86 -7.31
C ALA A 746 -37.28 -46.45 -8.58
N ALA A 747 -36.72 -45.61 -9.46
CA ALA A 747 -36.01 -46.05 -10.66
C ALA A 747 -34.77 -46.90 -10.33
N LEU A 748 -33.99 -46.52 -9.30
CA LEU A 748 -32.84 -47.31 -8.84
C LEU A 748 -33.26 -48.67 -8.28
N HIS A 749 -34.41 -48.78 -7.61
CA HIS A 749 -34.92 -50.07 -7.11
C HIS A 749 -35.26 -51.04 -8.26
N GLU A 750 -35.77 -50.53 -9.37
CA GLU A 750 -35.97 -51.31 -10.60
C GLU A 750 -34.63 -51.71 -11.23
N ASN A 751 -33.67 -50.78 -11.32
CA ASN A 751 -32.33 -51.04 -11.85
C ASN A 751 -31.57 -52.12 -11.04
N VAL A 752 -31.62 -52.11 -9.70
CA VAL A 752 -31.05 -53.19 -8.86
C VAL A 752 -31.68 -54.54 -9.21
N SER A 753 -32.99 -54.56 -9.43
CA SER A 753 -33.74 -55.78 -9.77
C SER A 753 -33.45 -56.28 -11.18
N GLU A 754 -33.07 -55.40 -12.12
CA GLU A 754 -32.60 -55.77 -13.46
C GLU A 754 -31.14 -56.23 -13.46
N ALA A 755 -30.24 -55.50 -12.79
CA ALA A 755 -28.83 -55.86 -12.65
C ALA A 755 -28.66 -57.25 -12.01
N ARG A 756 -29.43 -57.57 -10.97
CA ARG A 756 -29.45 -58.93 -10.37
C ARG A 756 -29.86 -60.02 -11.36
N ARG A 757 -30.77 -59.74 -12.30
CA ARG A 757 -31.20 -60.69 -13.34
C ARG A 757 -30.12 -60.88 -14.41
N ASP A 758 -29.51 -59.78 -14.88
CA ASP A 758 -28.42 -59.82 -15.86
C ASP A 758 -27.19 -60.55 -15.30
N LEU A 759 -26.67 -60.11 -14.14
CA LEU A 759 -25.56 -60.74 -13.43
C LEU A 759 -25.80 -62.24 -13.16
N GLY A 760 -27.00 -62.62 -12.71
CA GLY A 760 -27.38 -64.01 -12.50
C GLY A 760 -27.30 -64.85 -13.77
N SER A 761 -27.69 -64.27 -14.92
CA SER A 761 -27.59 -64.94 -16.23
C SER A 761 -26.15 -65.07 -16.74
N ARG A 762 -25.26 -64.11 -16.42
CA ARG A 762 -23.86 -64.11 -16.84
C ARG A 762 -23.00 -65.09 -16.03
N ILE A 763 -23.18 -65.11 -14.71
CA ILE A 763 -22.32 -65.86 -13.77
C ILE A 763 -22.92 -67.23 -13.42
N GLY A 764 -24.23 -67.43 -13.61
CA GLY A 764 -24.92 -68.68 -13.31
C GLY A 764 -25.41 -68.80 -11.86
N LEU A 765 -25.53 -67.69 -11.15
CA LEU A 765 -26.02 -67.61 -9.77
C LEU A 765 -27.49 -67.15 -9.70
N SER A 766 -28.16 -67.46 -8.58
CA SER A 766 -29.51 -66.93 -8.33
C SER A 766 -29.45 -65.40 -8.16
N PRO A 767 -30.38 -64.62 -8.75
CA PRO A 767 -30.48 -63.17 -8.55
C PRO A 767 -30.53 -62.73 -7.08
N GLU A 768 -31.04 -63.59 -6.19
CA GLU A 768 -31.13 -63.35 -4.74
C GLU A 768 -29.76 -63.38 -4.02
N ARG A 769 -28.73 -64.00 -4.62
CA ARG A 769 -27.37 -64.08 -4.08
C ARG A 769 -26.44 -62.94 -4.55
N LEU A 770 -26.93 -62.04 -5.40
CA LEU A 770 -26.12 -61.00 -6.04
C LEU A 770 -26.49 -59.61 -5.51
N LEU A 771 -25.51 -58.70 -5.43
CA LEU A 771 -25.67 -57.36 -4.83
C LEU A 771 -26.16 -57.43 -3.36
N VAL A 772 -25.58 -58.32 -2.57
CA VAL A 772 -25.84 -58.54 -1.12
C VAL A 772 -24.53 -58.64 -0.32
N GLU A 773 -23.44 -58.05 -0.84
CA GLU A 773 -22.17 -57.91 -0.13
C GLU A 773 -22.36 -56.98 1.08
N PRO A 774 -22.00 -57.39 2.33
CA PRO A 774 -22.26 -56.60 3.53
C PRO A 774 -21.62 -55.21 3.48
N GLY A 775 -22.41 -54.14 3.64
CA GLY A 775 -21.94 -52.75 3.55
C GLY A 775 -21.69 -52.24 2.12
N LEU A 776 -21.77 -53.12 1.11
CA LEU A 776 -21.65 -52.83 -0.31
C LEU A 776 -22.94 -53.20 -1.07
N SER A 777 -24.06 -53.35 -0.35
CA SER A 777 -25.36 -53.65 -0.97
C SER A 777 -26.06 -52.37 -1.41
N PRO A 778 -26.41 -52.22 -2.71
CA PRO A 778 -27.27 -51.13 -3.18
C PRO A 778 -28.61 -51.06 -2.43
N VAL A 779 -29.14 -52.20 -1.96
CA VAL A 779 -30.40 -52.23 -1.21
C VAL A 779 -30.26 -51.58 0.17
N GLU A 780 -29.14 -51.81 0.88
CA GLU A 780 -28.86 -51.15 2.16
C GLU A 780 -28.72 -49.63 1.99
N LYS A 781 -28.11 -49.20 0.88
CA LYS A 781 -28.00 -47.78 0.50
C LYS A 781 -29.37 -47.16 0.17
N LEU A 782 -30.23 -47.83 -0.60
CA LEU A 782 -31.60 -47.36 -0.88
C LEU A 782 -32.46 -47.25 0.39
N GLU A 783 -32.36 -48.21 1.32
CA GLU A 783 -33.06 -48.14 2.61
C GLU A 783 -32.55 -46.98 3.48
N THR A 784 -31.23 -46.72 3.47
CA THR A 784 -30.62 -45.58 4.15
C THR A 784 -31.09 -44.25 3.56
N ALA A 785 -31.14 -44.14 2.23
CA ALA A 785 -31.67 -42.98 1.53
C ALA A 785 -33.16 -42.73 1.88
N ARG A 786 -33.99 -43.77 1.94
CA ARG A 786 -35.40 -43.63 2.35
C ARG A 786 -35.51 -43.08 3.77
N CYS A 787 -34.74 -43.62 4.71
CA CYS A 787 -34.71 -43.12 6.10
C CYS A 787 -34.26 -41.64 6.15
N GLY A 788 -33.22 -41.25 5.40
CA GLY A 788 -32.78 -39.86 5.29
C GLY A 788 -33.87 -38.92 4.78
N ILE A 789 -34.59 -39.32 3.72
CA ILE A 789 -35.74 -38.56 3.18
C ILE A 789 -36.85 -38.41 4.24
N GLU A 790 -37.20 -39.48 4.98
CA GLU A 790 -38.22 -39.43 6.04
C GLU A 790 -37.82 -38.52 7.22
N VAL A 791 -36.54 -38.53 7.63
CA VAL A 791 -36.01 -37.66 8.69
C VAL A 791 -35.94 -36.20 8.21
N ALA A 792 -35.46 -35.94 7.00
CA ALA A 792 -35.41 -34.60 6.42
C ALA A 792 -36.80 -33.95 6.35
N LEU A 793 -37.79 -34.71 5.88
CA LEU A 793 -39.19 -34.29 5.87
C LEU A 793 -39.69 -33.96 7.28
N SER A 794 -39.32 -34.77 8.28
CA SER A 794 -39.66 -34.52 9.70
C SER A 794 -38.91 -33.33 10.32
N ALA A 795 -37.76 -32.94 9.77
CA ALA A 795 -37.06 -31.70 10.11
C ALA A 795 -37.74 -30.47 9.46
N ILE A 796 -38.23 -30.59 8.23
CA ILE A 796 -39.02 -29.53 7.55
C ILE A 796 -40.31 -29.19 8.32
N ASP A 797 -41.02 -30.19 8.86
CA ASP A 797 -42.22 -29.97 9.69
C ASP A 797 -41.92 -29.21 11.00
N ARG A 798 -40.65 -29.15 11.42
CA ARG A 798 -40.16 -28.37 12.56
C ARG A 798 -39.50 -27.04 12.14
N GLY A 799 -39.35 -26.80 10.84
CA GLY A 799 -38.65 -25.64 10.28
C GLY A 799 -37.11 -25.74 10.32
N GLU A 800 -36.56 -26.93 10.53
CA GLU A 800 -35.12 -27.18 10.63
C GLU A 800 -34.50 -27.39 9.24
N SER A 801 -34.51 -26.35 8.40
CA SER A 801 -34.12 -26.44 6.99
C SER A 801 -32.66 -26.87 6.76
N SER A 802 -31.74 -26.60 7.70
CA SER A 802 -30.34 -27.03 7.60
C SER A 802 -30.18 -28.54 7.82
N ALA A 803 -30.80 -29.08 8.87
CA ALA A 803 -30.80 -30.53 9.12
C ALA A 803 -31.47 -31.28 7.96
N ALA A 804 -32.60 -30.76 7.46
CA ALA A 804 -33.27 -31.33 6.30
C ALA A 804 -32.41 -31.31 5.02
N LEU A 805 -31.56 -30.30 4.82
CA LEU A 805 -30.62 -30.26 3.70
C LEU A 805 -29.53 -31.34 3.87
N GLU A 806 -28.93 -31.44 5.06
CA GLU A 806 -27.89 -32.44 5.36
C GLU A 806 -28.41 -33.87 5.15
N ASP A 807 -29.61 -34.18 5.65
CA ASP A 807 -30.26 -35.48 5.49
C ASP A 807 -30.62 -35.81 4.02
N LEU A 808 -31.04 -34.82 3.21
CA LEU A 808 -31.32 -35.03 1.79
C LEU A 808 -30.06 -35.15 0.94
N ASP A 809 -28.98 -34.43 1.28
CA ASP A 809 -27.70 -34.57 0.61
C ASP A 809 -27.08 -35.94 0.91
N GLU A 810 -27.20 -36.45 2.14
CA GLU A 810 -26.77 -37.82 2.49
C GLU A 810 -27.63 -38.88 1.81
N ALA A 811 -28.95 -38.65 1.71
CA ALA A 811 -29.82 -39.53 0.94
C ALA A 811 -29.44 -39.55 -0.56
N GLU A 812 -29.11 -38.40 -1.15
CA GLU A 812 -28.66 -38.34 -2.55
C GLU A 812 -27.32 -39.06 -2.75
N ARG A 813 -26.34 -38.90 -1.84
CA ARG A 813 -25.10 -39.70 -1.86
C ARG A 813 -25.38 -41.20 -1.78
N CYS A 814 -26.31 -41.63 -0.93
CA CYS A 814 -26.71 -43.03 -0.86
C CYS A 814 -27.36 -43.53 -2.16
N LEU A 815 -28.08 -42.68 -2.92
CA LEU A 815 -28.59 -43.02 -4.24
C LEU A 815 -27.48 -43.07 -5.31
N ASP A 816 -26.48 -42.19 -5.24
CA ASP A 816 -25.29 -42.21 -6.09
C ASP A 816 -24.48 -43.50 -5.83
N ASP A 817 -24.12 -43.77 -4.58
CA ASP A 817 -23.46 -45.01 -4.13
C ASP A 817 -24.19 -46.26 -4.64
N ALA A 818 -25.52 -46.31 -4.49
CA ALA A 818 -26.32 -47.45 -4.96
C ALA A 818 -26.20 -47.64 -6.48
N SER A 819 -26.13 -46.55 -7.26
CA SER A 819 -25.93 -46.60 -8.70
C SER A 819 -24.52 -47.03 -9.08
N GLU A 820 -23.50 -46.55 -8.35
CA GLU A 820 -22.10 -46.90 -8.58
C GLU A 820 -21.82 -48.37 -8.26
N LEU A 821 -22.31 -48.88 -7.12
CA LEU A 821 -22.19 -50.29 -6.72
C LEU A 821 -22.80 -51.24 -7.75
N ILE A 822 -23.91 -50.85 -8.41
CA ILE A 822 -24.47 -51.60 -9.55
C ILE A 822 -23.49 -51.61 -10.74
N GLY A 823 -22.93 -50.43 -11.08
CA GLY A 823 -21.94 -50.27 -12.16
C GLY A 823 -20.69 -51.12 -11.94
N LEU A 824 -20.04 -50.98 -10.79
CA LEU A 824 -18.85 -51.74 -10.38
C LEU A 824 -19.10 -53.26 -10.42
N SER A 825 -20.28 -53.71 -9.99
CA SER A 825 -20.64 -55.13 -10.04
C SER A 825 -20.81 -55.64 -11.48
N LEU A 826 -21.41 -54.85 -12.37
CA LEU A 826 -21.58 -55.18 -13.79
C LEU A 826 -20.25 -55.16 -14.55
N GLU A 827 -19.36 -54.22 -14.22
CA GLU A 827 -18.02 -54.10 -14.80
C GLU A 827 -17.10 -55.24 -14.33
N SER A 828 -17.04 -55.48 -13.01
CA SER A 828 -16.31 -56.62 -12.44
C SER A 828 -16.78 -57.93 -13.08
N ALA A 829 -18.10 -58.18 -13.16
CA ALA A 829 -18.64 -59.36 -13.83
C ALA A 829 -18.30 -59.47 -15.33
N GLY A 830 -18.11 -58.35 -16.02
CA GLY A 830 -17.72 -58.32 -17.43
C GLY A 830 -16.23 -58.61 -17.64
N ASN A 831 -15.38 -57.98 -16.84
CA ASN A 831 -13.94 -57.89 -17.09
C ASN A 831 -13.12 -58.93 -16.30
N HIS A 832 -13.62 -59.45 -15.17
CA HIS A 832 -12.86 -60.26 -14.20
C HIS A 832 -11.97 -61.33 -14.84
N ARG A 833 -12.50 -62.09 -15.81
CA ARG A 833 -11.74 -63.15 -16.48
C ARG A 833 -10.58 -62.63 -17.33
N GLU A 834 -10.78 -61.51 -18.04
CA GLU A 834 -9.73 -60.90 -18.87
C GLU A 834 -8.65 -60.29 -17.97
N THR A 835 -9.05 -59.58 -16.93
CA THR A 835 -8.15 -59.02 -15.91
C THR A 835 -7.33 -60.09 -15.19
N VAL A 836 -7.94 -61.24 -14.81
CA VAL A 836 -7.22 -62.36 -14.19
C VAL A 836 -6.14 -62.92 -15.11
N GLU A 837 -6.44 -63.14 -16.40
CA GLU A 837 -5.45 -63.68 -17.36
C GLU A 837 -4.33 -62.66 -17.66
N GLU A 838 -4.66 -61.36 -17.73
CA GLU A 838 -3.65 -60.31 -17.89
C GLU A 838 -2.72 -60.19 -16.68
N LEU A 839 -3.26 -60.15 -15.46
CA LEU A 839 -2.45 -60.05 -14.24
C LEU A 839 -1.64 -61.33 -14.00
N LYS A 840 -2.14 -62.51 -14.37
CA LYS A 840 -1.35 -63.77 -14.34
C LYS A 840 -0.19 -63.75 -15.35
N ARG A 841 -0.38 -63.14 -16.52
CA ARG A 841 0.71 -62.90 -17.49
C ARG A 841 1.75 -61.94 -16.91
N GLU A 842 1.32 -60.84 -16.29
CA GLU A 842 2.22 -59.88 -15.65
C GLU A 842 3.03 -60.51 -14.51
N LEU A 843 2.40 -61.30 -13.63
CA LEU A 843 3.07 -62.07 -12.59
C LEU A 843 4.22 -62.92 -13.17
N GLY A 844 3.96 -63.71 -14.22
CA GLY A 844 4.98 -64.52 -14.88
C GLY A 844 6.10 -63.71 -15.55
N GLU A 845 5.79 -62.54 -16.13
CA GLU A 845 6.80 -61.62 -16.67
C GLU A 845 7.73 -61.09 -15.56
N LEU A 846 7.17 -60.72 -14.39
CA LEU A 846 7.94 -60.24 -13.25
C LEU A 846 8.77 -61.34 -12.57
N GLU A 847 8.22 -62.55 -12.44
CA GLU A 847 8.95 -63.73 -11.96
C GLU A 847 10.18 -64.06 -12.82
N THR A 848 10.07 -63.98 -14.15
CA THR A 848 11.21 -64.17 -15.05
C THR A 848 12.22 -63.02 -15.01
N SER A 849 11.83 -61.82 -14.57
CA SER A 849 12.70 -60.65 -14.46
C SER A 849 13.49 -60.62 -13.15
N LEU A 850 12.90 -61.11 -12.05
CA LEU A 850 13.47 -61.10 -10.70
C LEU A 850 14.89 -61.72 -10.59
N PRO A 851 15.25 -62.82 -11.29
CA PRO A 851 16.61 -63.34 -11.31
C PRO A 851 17.65 -62.38 -11.92
N SER A 852 17.28 -61.61 -12.96
CA SER A 852 18.21 -60.66 -13.60
C SER A 852 18.50 -59.46 -12.71
N ALA A 853 17.47 -58.90 -12.06
CA ALA A 853 17.65 -57.85 -11.07
C ALA A 853 18.43 -58.33 -9.84
N SER A 854 18.27 -59.60 -9.44
CA SER A 854 19.07 -60.23 -8.38
C SER A 854 20.56 -60.33 -8.76
N GLU A 855 20.87 -60.62 -10.03
CA GLU A 855 22.25 -60.62 -10.53
C GLU A 855 22.86 -59.21 -10.57
N LYS A 856 22.08 -58.19 -10.98
CA LYS A 856 22.49 -56.77 -10.92
C LYS A 856 22.75 -56.30 -9.48
N LEU A 857 21.90 -56.69 -8.52
CA LEU A 857 22.11 -56.39 -7.10
C LEU A 857 23.41 -57.00 -6.57
N ARG A 858 23.76 -58.22 -7.00
CA ARG A 858 25.05 -58.84 -6.66
C ARG A 858 26.23 -58.09 -7.28
N ASP A 859 26.15 -57.65 -8.54
CA ASP A 859 27.19 -56.79 -9.15
C ASP A 859 27.39 -55.48 -8.36
N LEU A 860 26.31 -54.91 -7.81
CA LEU A 860 26.39 -53.75 -6.93
C LEU A 860 27.10 -54.06 -5.61
N GLN A 861 26.77 -55.18 -4.97
CA GLN A 861 27.36 -55.61 -3.70
C GLN A 861 28.84 -56.01 -3.82
N GLU A 862 29.27 -56.52 -4.97
CA GLU A 862 30.66 -56.95 -5.19
C GLU A 862 31.60 -55.78 -5.56
N ASN A 863 31.08 -54.74 -6.25
CA ASN A 863 31.93 -53.68 -6.83
C ASN A 863 31.83 -52.30 -6.14
N TYR A 864 30.83 -52.04 -5.29
CA TYR A 864 30.62 -50.74 -4.64
C TYR A 864 30.54 -50.85 -3.12
N ASP A 865 30.79 -49.74 -2.42
CA ASP A 865 30.75 -49.68 -0.96
C ASP A 865 29.30 -49.85 -0.43
N PRO A 866 29.07 -50.50 0.73
CA PRO A 866 27.71 -50.69 1.27
C PRO A 866 26.89 -49.40 1.46
N SER A 867 27.53 -48.24 1.65
CA SER A 867 26.86 -46.94 1.71
C SER A 867 26.15 -46.56 0.40
N VAL A 868 26.63 -47.07 -0.74
CA VAL A 868 26.08 -46.85 -2.09
C VAL A 868 24.83 -47.71 -2.35
N LEU A 869 24.59 -48.73 -1.52
CA LEU A 869 23.41 -49.61 -1.60
C LEU A 869 22.18 -49.06 -0.85
N LEU A 870 22.32 -47.91 -0.19
CA LEU A 870 21.20 -47.12 0.30
C LEU A 870 20.73 -46.22 -0.86
N PHE A 871 19.41 -46.00 -1.00
CA PHE A 871 18.88 -45.02 -1.95
C PHE A 871 19.28 -43.60 -1.51
N SER A 872 20.47 -43.18 -1.90
CA SER A 872 20.88 -41.78 -1.94
C SER A 872 20.46 -41.22 -3.29
N ALA A 873 19.50 -40.28 -3.28
CA ALA A 873 19.12 -39.60 -4.51
C ALA A 873 20.37 -38.93 -5.13
N PRO A 874 20.50 -38.89 -6.46
CA PRO A 874 21.61 -38.19 -7.11
C PRO A 874 21.72 -36.71 -6.67
N TYR A 875 20.62 -36.12 -6.20
CA TYR A 875 20.51 -34.72 -5.75
C TYR A 875 20.61 -34.48 -4.23
N GLY A 876 20.90 -35.50 -3.43
CA GLY A 876 21.26 -35.31 -2.01
C GLY A 876 20.11 -35.13 -1.02
N ASP A 877 18.85 -35.20 -1.46
CA ASP A 877 17.71 -35.35 -0.56
C ASP A 877 17.85 -36.65 0.25
N GLN A 878 17.89 -36.51 1.57
CA GLN A 878 17.78 -37.65 2.47
C GLN A 878 16.33 -38.16 2.43
N VAL A 879 16.09 -39.16 1.60
CA VAL A 879 14.82 -39.89 1.62
C VAL A 879 14.68 -40.52 3.01
N ASN A 880 13.72 -40.03 3.79
CA ASN A 880 13.45 -40.50 5.15
C ASN A 880 12.82 -41.91 5.12
N GLY A 881 13.65 -42.92 4.94
CA GLY A 881 13.27 -44.32 5.01
C GLY A 881 14.48 -45.24 4.84
N PRO A 882 14.66 -46.27 5.68
CA PRO A 882 15.75 -47.24 5.56
C PRO A 882 15.47 -48.25 4.43
N GLN A 883 15.04 -47.79 3.25
CA GLN A 883 14.92 -48.66 2.09
C GLN A 883 16.32 -48.87 1.51
N SER A 884 16.91 -50.02 1.83
CA SER A 884 18.09 -50.51 1.13
C SER A 884 17.68 -51.07 -0.24
N VAL A 885 18.51 -50.87 -1.25
CA VAL A 885 18.39 -51.54 -2.56
C VAL A 885 18.45 -53.07 -2.37
N VAL A 886 19.13 -53.52 -1.32
CA VAL A 886 19.22 -54.94 -0.91
C VAL A 886 17.86 -55.53 -0.53
N ASP A 887 16.96 -54.73 0.07
CA ASP A 887 15.65 -55.21 0.49
C ASP A 887 14.63 -55.27 -0.66
N CYS A 888 14.88 -54.57 -1.78
CA CYS A 888 13.93 -54.43 -2.88
C CYS A 888 13.58 -55.77 -3.52
N ILE A 889 14.58 -56.62 -3.81
CA ILE A 889 14.38 -57.96 -4.36
C ILE A 889 13.59 -58.84 -3.38
N GLY A 890 13.90 -58.76 -2.08
CA GLY A 890 13.18 -59.51 -1.04
C GLY A 890 11.75 -59.01 -0.80
N ARG A 891 11.46 -57.72 -1.04
CA ARG A 891 10.09 -57.17 -1.06
C ARG A 891 9.33 -57.60 -2.30
N ALA A 892 9.94 -57.48 -3.49
CA ALA A 892 9.34 -57.93 -4.75
C ALA A 892 8.93 -59.40 -4.68
N ALA A 893 9.82 -60.29 -4.24
CA ALA A 893 9.51 -61.72 -4.09
C ALA A 893 8.28 -61.99 -3.20
N ARG A 894 8.17 -61.31 -2.04
CA ARG A 894 7.01 -61.45 -1.15
C ARG A 894 5.72 -60.88 -1.75
N LEU A 895 5.80 -59.81 -2.53
CA LEU A 895 4.64 -59.24 -3.23
C LEU A 895 4.13 -60.20 -4.31
N LEU A 896 5.02 -60.81 -5.10
CA LEU A 896 4.64 -61.81 -6.11
C LEU A 896 3.99 -63.05 -5.46
N GLU A 897 4.56 -63.58 -4.37
CA GLU A 897 3.97 -64.69 -3.58
C GLU A 897 2.58 -64.32 -2.99
N SER A 898 2.44 -63.09 -2.50
CA SER A 898 1.17 -62.62 -1.93
C SER A 898 0.10 -62.37 -3.01
N ALA A 899 0.50 -61.92 -4.19
CA ALA A 899 -0.36 -61.78 -5.37
C ALA A 899 -0.85 -63.15 -5.87
N GLU A 900 0.06 -64.14 -5.99
CA GLU A 900 -0.29 -65.53 -6.35
C GLU A 900 -1.37 -66.09 -5.42
N GLY A 901 -1.21 -65.95 -4.10
CA GLY A 901 -2.17 -66.41 -3.11
C GLY A 901 -3.55 -65.73 -3.19
N ARG A 902 -3.62 -64.45 -3.58
CA ARG A 902 -4.89 -63.72 -3.69
C ARG A 902 -5.70 -64.06 -4.94
N PHE A 903 -5.09 -64.52 -6.04
CA PHE A 903 -5.86 -64.95 -7.21
C PHE A 903 -6.89 -66.03 -6.87
N ALA A 904 -6.52 -67.02 -6.05
CA ALA A 904 -7.46 -68.06 -5.61
C ALA A 904 -8.62 -67.50 -4.77
N THR A 905 -8.34 -66.53 -3.89
CA THR A 905 -9.37 -65.87 -3.06
C THR A 905 -10.30 -65.01 -3.92
N SER A 906 -9.77 -64.37 -4.96
CA SER A 906 -10.51 -63.59 -5.94
C SER A 906 -11.46 -64.45 -6.77
N GLU A 907 -10.99 -65.60 -7.25
CA GLU A 907 -11.80 -66.58 -7.99
C GLU A 907 -12.91 -67.19 -7.09
N GLU A 908 -12.63 -67.45 -5.81
CA GLU A 908 -13.62 -67.93 -4.83
C GLU A 908 -14.70 -66.86 -4.56
N ALA A 909 -14.32 -65.61 -4.28
CA ALA A 909 -15.25 -64.50 -4.06
C ALA A 909 -16.16 -64.26 -5.28
N PHE A 910 -15.60 -64.33 -6.49
CA PHE A 910 -16.35 -64.21 -7.74
C PHE A 910 -17.37 -65.35 -7.90
N ALA A 911 -16.97 -66.59 -7.60
CA ALA A 911 -17.84 -67.77 -7.68
C ALA A 911 -18.99 -67.75 -6.66
N ASP A 912 -18.80 -67.11 -5.50
CA ASP A 912 -19.86 -66.94 -4.50
C ASP A 912 -20.82 -65.77 -4.77
N GLY A 913 -20.47 -64.89 -5.72
CA GLY A 913 -21.27 -63.72 -6.12
C GLY A 913 -20.87 -62.42 -5.42
N ALA A 914 -19.73 -62.39 -4.73
CA ALA A 914 -19.14 -61.19 -4.13
C ALA A 914 -18.23 -60.47 -5.15
N LEU A 915 -18.88 -59.81 -6.11
CA LEU A 915 -18.26 -59.28 -7.32
C LEU A 915 -17.40 -58.04 -7.06
N ILE A 916 -17.81 -57.19 -6.12
CA ILE A 916 -17.04 -55.99 -5.77
C ILE A 916 -15.81 -56.40 -4.96
N GLN A 917 -15.96 -57.30 -3.99
CA GLN A 917 -14.84 -57.91 -3.27
C GLN A 917 -13.86 -58.60 -4.22
N ALA A 918 -14.34 -59.36 -5.20
CA ALA A 918 -13.50 -59.98 -6.21
C ALA A 918 -12.75 -58.96 -7.08
N GLY A 919 -13.41 -57.86 -7.49
CA GLY A 919 -12.78 -56.75 -8.21
C GLY A 919 -11.67 -56.09 -7.41
N GLY A 920 -11.94 -55.70 -6.15
CA GLY A 920 -10.95 -55.07 -5.27
C GLY A 920 -9.77 -55.98 -4.91
N LEU A 921 -9.95 -57.31 -4.93
CA LEU A 921 -8.83 -58.26 -4.83
C LEU A 921 -7.95 -58.24 -6.08
N LEU A 922 -8.52 -58.11 -7.29
CA LEU A 922 -7.73 -57.94 -8.53
C LEU A 922 -7.01 -56.59 -8.57
N GLU A 923 -7.63 -55.51 -8.10
CA GLU A 923 -6.96 -54.21 -7.94
C GLU A 923 -5.78 -54.31 -6.97
N THR A 924 -5.99 -54.94 -5.81
CA THR A 924 -4.91 -55.20 -4.82
C THR A 924 -3.77 -56.01 -5.44
N ILE A 925 -4.08 -57.02 -6.26
CA ILE A 925 -3.07 -57.79 -7.00
C ILE A 925 -2.34 -56.90 -8.01
N ALA A 926 -3.05 -56.09 -8.79
CA ALA A 926 -2.46 -55.17 -9.77
C ALA A 926 -1.51 -54.16 -9.10
N ASP A 927 -1.90 -53.62 -7.95
CA ASP A 927 -1.04 -52.76 -7.12
C ASP A 927 0.21 -53.52 -6.65
N GLU A 928 0.07 -54.73 -6.11
CA GLU A 928 1.22 -55.53 -5.65
C GLU A 928 2.19 -55.91 -6.77
N LEU A 929 1.68 -56.26 -7.96
CA LEU A 929 2.49 -56.49 -9.16
C LEU A 929 3.15 -55.19 -9.64
N GLY A 930 2.44 -54.06 -9.60
CA GLY A 930 2.98 -52.73 -9.88
C GLY A 930 4.10 -52.32 -8.92
N PHE A 931 3.94 -52.58 -7.62
CA PHE A 931 4.97 -52.38 -6.61
C PHE A 931 6.15 -53.34 -6.81
N ALA A 932 5.91 -54.62 -7.13
CA ALA A 932 6.98 -55.59 -7.42
C ALA A 932 7.79 -55.17 -8.65
N ARG A 933 7.12 -54.77 -9.74
CA ARG A 933 7.71 -54.16 -10.95
C ARG A 933 8.58 -52.95 -10.58
N HIS A 934 8.07 -52.05 -9.75
CA HIS A 934 8.80 -50.87 -9.31
C HIS A 934 10.04 -51.23 -8.46
N GLN A 935 9.92 -52.18 -7.51
CA GLN A 935 11.06 -52.64 -6.71
C GLN A 935 12.14 -53.34 -7.57
N ILE A 936 11.75 -54.08 -8.61
CA ILE A 936 12.67 -54.64 -9.61
C ILE A 936 13.35 -53.51 -10.39
N ALA A 937 12.57 -52.60 -10.99
CA ALA A 937 13.07 -51.49 -11.78
C ALA A 937 14.04 -50.58 -11.00
N LEU A 938 13.75 -50.27 -9.73
CA LEU A 938 14.64 -49.49 -8.87
C LEU A 938 16.05 -50.09 -8.76
N VAL A 939 16.18 -51.42 -8.71
CA VAL A 939 17.49 -52.09 -8.66
C VAL A 939 18.22 -51.96 -9.99
N GLU A 940 17.50 -52.06 -11.11
CA GLU A 940 18.07 -51.90 -12.46
C GLU A 940 18.47 -50.46 -12.77
N ASP A 941 17.62 -49.49 -12.41
CA ASP A 941 17.85 -48.07 -12.59
C ASP A 941 18.99 -47.56 -11.70
N HIS A 942 19.10 -48.04 -10.45
CA HIS A 942 20.23 -47.70 -9.57
C HIS A 942 21.54 -48.28 -10.11
N HIS A 943 21.52 -49.50 -10.65
CA HIS A 943 22.67 -50.10 -11.33
C HIS A 943 23.10 -49.29 -12.56
N ALA A 944 22.16 -48.95 -13.44
CA ALA A 944 22.43 -48.13 -14.62
C ALA A 944 22.93 -46.72 -14.24
N SER A 945 22.33 -46.11 -13.22
CA SER A 945 22.70 -44.77 -12.73
C SER A 945 24.11 -44.74 -12.14
N LEU A 946 24.53 -45.77 -11.41
CA LEU A 946 25.89 -45.89 -10.88
C LEU A 946 26.93 -46.05 -11.99
N LYS A 947 26.68 -46.92 -12.98
CA LYS A 947 27.56 -47.07 -14.15
C LYS A 947 27.63 -45.78 -14.97
N SER A 948 26.52 -45.06 -15.10
CA SER A 948 26.47 -43.76 -15.80
C SER A 948 27.24 -42.67 -15.05
N ALA A 949 27.08 -42.59 -13.71
CA ALA A 949 27.82 -41.65 -12.88
C ALA A 949 29.33 -41.92 -12.92
N GLU A 950 29.74 -43.18 -12.86
CA GLU A 950 31.13 -43.60 -12.99
C GLU A 950 31.74 -43.18 -14.35
N ALA A 951 31.00 -43.35 -15.45
CA ALA A 951 31.41 -42.91 -16.78
C ALA A 951 31.46 -41.37 -16.94
N ALA A 952 30.64 -40.62 -16.18
CA ALA A 952 30.54 -39.16 -16.27
C ALA A 952 31.63 -38.39 -15.48
N ILE A 953 32.32 -39.02 -14.53
CA ILE A 953 33.36 -38.36 -13.71
C ILE A 953 34.52 -37.88 -14.58
N ALA A 954 35.09 -38.75 -15.42
CA ALA A 954 36.29 -38.41 -16.20
C ALA A 954 36.08 -37.23 -17.18
N PRO A 955 35.00 -37.18 -17.99
CA PRO A 955 34.70 -36.00 -18.81
C PRO A 955 34.45 -34.71 -17.99
N SER A 956 33.89 -34.83 -16.78
CA SER A 956 33.63 -33.67 -15.91
C SER A 956 34.93 -33.09 -15.33
N LEU A 957 35.89 -33.95 -14.97
CA LEU A 957 37.22 -33.53 -14.54
C LEU A 957 38.03 -32.94 -15.72
N GLU A 958 37.96 -33.53 -16.91
CA GLU A 958 38.62 -33.00 -18.12
C GLU A 958 38.09 -31.60 -18.49
N LYS A 959 36.77 -31.39 -18.45
CA LYS A 959 36.15 -30.07 -18.65
C LYS A 959 36.54 -29.04 -17.59
N SER A 960 36.81 -29.48 -16.36
CA SER A 960 37.25 -28.59 -15.28
C SER A 960 38.73 -28.22 -15.45
N LEU A 961 39.57 -29.16 -15.89
CA LEU A 961 40.97 -28.93 -16.25
C LEU A 961 41.13 -27.95 -17.44
N SER A 962 40.30 -28.07 -18.48
CA SER A 962 40.36 -27.09 -19.58
C SER A 962 39.96 -25.68 -19.12
N ARG A 963 38.99 -25.59 -18.20
CA ARG A 963 38.56 -24.31 -17.62
C ARG A 963 39.58 -23.66 -16.69
N ASP A 964 40.28 -24.44 -15.86
CA ASP A 964 41.45 -23.94 -15.10
C ASP A 964 42.48 -23.30 -16.05
N SER A 965 42.82 -23.99 -17.15
CA SER A 965 43.74 -23.45 -18.16
C SER A 965 43.24 -22.15 -18.83
N ASP A 966 41.94 -22.03 -19.10
CA ASP A 966 41.36 -20.82 -19.70
C ASP A 966 41.29 -19.67 -18.68
N LEU A 967 40.84 -19.96 -17.45
CA LEU A 967 40.65 -18.97 -16.39
C LEU A 967 41.97 -18.48 -15.82
N GLY A 968 43.00 -19.33 -15.71
CA GLY A 968 44.33 -18.93 -15.25
C GLY A 968 44.94 -17.79 -16.08
N VAL A 969 44.61 -17.71 -17.38
CA VAL A 969 45.00 -16.57 -18.25
C VAL A 969 44.22 -15.31 -17.90
N LEU A 970 42.93 -15.42 -17.59
CA LEU A 970 42.03 -14.31 -17.29
C LEU A 970 42.22 -13.77 -15.85
N THR A 971 42.48 -14.64 -14.88
CA THR A 971 42.82 -14.23 -13.50
C THR A 971 44.18 -13.56 -13.39
N SER A 972 45.06 -13.79 -14.37
CA SER A 972 46.36 -13.11 -14.49
C SER A 972 46.25 -11.70 -15.09
N ASP A 973 45.05 -11.27 -15.54
CA ASP A 973 44.82 -9.89 -15.98
C ASP A 973 44.82 -8.95 -14.75
N PRO A 974 45.57 -7.82 -14.78
CA PRO A 974 45.61 -6.85 -13.69
C PRO A 974 44.25 -6.38 -13.19
N ARG A 975 43.19 -6.45 -14.02
CA ARG A 975 41.82 -5.99 -13.72
C ARG A 975 40.96 -6.99 -12.96
N THR A 976 41.46 -8.19 -12.64
CA THR A 976 40.75 -9.18 -11.80
C THR A 976 41.10 -8.95 -10.33
N CYS A 977 40.14 -8.95 -9.40
CA CYS A 977 40.38 -8.65 -7.98
C CYS A 977 41.18 -9.75 -7.26
N GLY A 978 41.87 -9.39 -6.17
CA GLY A 978 42.63 -10.34 -5.34
C GLY A 978 41.75 -11.39 -4.65
N SER A 979 40.52 -11.02 -4.31
CA SER A 979 39.44 -11.91 -3.87
C SER A 979 39.16 -13.03 -4.89
N THR A 980 38.77 -12.70 -6.11
CA THR A 980 38.50 -13.65 -7.22
C THR A 980 39.72 -14.54 -7.55
N LEU A 981 40.93 -13.99 -7.51
CA LEU A 981 42.17 -14.76 -7.69
C LEU A 981 42.35 -15.83 -6.58
N THR A 982 41.98 -15.50 -5.34
CA THR A 982 42.04 -16.43 -4.20
C THR A 982 41.01 -17.56 -4.35
N GLU A 983 39.81 -17.23 -4.83
CA GLU A 983 38.76 -18.22 -5.13
C GLU A 983 39.23 -19.20 -6.22
N HIS A 984 39.82 -18.70 -7.32
CA HIS A 984 40.40 -19.53 -8.38
C HIS A 984 41.43 -20.53 -7.84
N LEU A 985 42.42 -20.07 -7.08
CA LEU A 985 43.44 -20.93 -6.46
C LEU A 985 42.84 -21.98 -5.52
N SER A 986 41.70 -21.66 -4.87
CA SER A 986 40.99 -22.60 -4.01
C SER A 986 40.26 -23.70 -4.80
N ALA A 987 39.68 -23.35 -5.95
CA ALA A 987 39.02 -24.29 -6.87
C ALA A 987 40.03 -25.24 -7.53
N VAL A 988 41.19 -24.71 -7.98
CA VAL A 988 42.31 -25.52 -8.52
C VAL A 988 42.77 -26.57 -7.49
N LYS A 989 43.00 -26.17 -6.24
CA LYS A 989 43.41 -27.10 -5.18
C LYS A 989 42.36 -28.19 -4.89
N ARG A 990 41.06 -27.88 -5.05
CA ARG A 990 39.98 -28.88 -4.95
C ARG A 990 39.99 -29.82 -6.15
N LEU A 991 40.17 -29.29 -7.37
CA LEU A 991 40.31 -30.09 -8.60
C LEU A 991 41.47 -31.09 -8.51
N GLU A 992 42.65 -30.66 -8.08
CA GLU A 992 43.82 -31.53 -7.86
C GLU A 992 43.50 -32.67 -6.88
N SER A 993 42.83 -32.36 -5.77
CA SER A 993 42.40 -33.37 -4.78
C SER A 993 41.45 -34.40 -5.39
N LEU A 994 40.48 -33.96 -6.21
CA LEU A 994 39.52 -34.86 -6.86
C LEU A 994 40.15 -35.74 -7.94
N ILE A 995 41.11 -35.22 -8.71
CA ILE A 995 41.89 -36.02 -9.67
C ILE A 995 42.69 -37.09 -8.93
N ALA A 996 43.33 -36.73 -7.81
CA ALA A 996 44.07 -37.66 -6.98
C ALA A 996 43.17 -38.68 -6.24
N GLU A 997 41.91 -38.35 -5.93
CA GLU A 997 40.90 -39.29 -5.43
C GLU A 997 40.43 -40.24 -6.54
N HIS A 998 40.07 -39.73 -7.71
CA HIS A 998 39.61 -40.53 -8.85
C HIS A 998 40.65 -41.56 -9.30
N ALA A 999 41.92 -41.16 -9.40
CA ALA A 999 43.03 -42.03 -9.79
C ALA A 999 43.33 -43.18 -8.80
N ARG A 1000 42.88 -43.09 -7.54
CA ARG A 1000 43.04 -44.16 -6.54
C ARG A 1000 41.96 -45.25 -6.65
N GLY A 1001 40.84 -44.98 -7.31
CA GLY A 1001 39.70 -45.88 -7.39
C GLY A 1001 38.92 -46.02 -6.06
N GLY A 1002 37.77 -46.68 -6.12
CA GLY A 1002 36.89 -46.89 -4.97
C GLY A 1002 36.08 -45.66 -4.54
N GLY A 1003 35.16 -45.88 -3.59
CA GLY A 1003 34.23 -44.87 -3.06
C GLY A 1003 33.02 -44.58 -3.95
N ASP A 1004 32.01 -43.92 -3.37
CA ASP A 1004 30.74 -43.60 -4.03
C ASP A 1004 30.95 -42.79 -5.35
N PRO A 1005 30.52 -43.32 -6.52
CA PRO A 1005 30.53 -42.59 -7.78
C PRO A 1005 29.69 -41.30 -7.76
N PHE A 1006 28.55 -41.26 -7.07
CA PHE A 1006 27.68 -40.07 -7.01
C PHE A 1006 28.33 -38.95 -6.21
N VAL A 1007 28.93 -39.24 -5.05
CA VAL A 1007 29.71 -38.23 -4.29
C VAL A 1007 30.87 -37.69 -5.12
N ARG A 1008 31.61 -38.56 -5.83
CA ARG A 1008 32.73 -38.13 -6.70
C ARG A 1008 32.25 -37.27 -7.87
N LEU A 1009 31.15 -37.65 -8.53
CA LEU A 1009 30.56 -36.85 -9.61
C LEU A 1009 30.04 -35.49 -9.10
N ARG A 1010 29.30 -35.46 -7.98
CA ARG A 1010 28.82 -34.21 -7.36
C ARG A 1010 29.97 -33.26 -7.03
N ARG A 1011 31.07 -33.77 -6.46
CA ARG A 1011 32.26 -32.96 -6.19
C ARG A 1011 32.92 -32.44 -7.47
N ALA A 1012 33.01 -33.25 -8.52
CA ALA A 1012 33.54 -32.82 -9.82
C ALA A 1012 32.66 -31.74 -10.49
N VAL A 1013 31.34 -31.87 -10.39
CA VAL A 1013 30.38 -30.83 -10.86
C VAL A 1013 30.52 -29.55 -10.03
N ALA A 1014 30.56 -29.65 -8.69
CA ALA A 1014 30.70 -28.50 -7.80
C ALA A 1014 31.98 -27.70 -8.06
N VAL A 1015 33.12 -28.37 -8.30
CA VAL A 1015 34.36 -27.70 -8.72
C VAL A 1015 34.19 -27.03 -10.11
N GLY A 1016 33.46 -27.67 -11.03
CA GLY A 1016 33.08 -27.05 -12.31
C GLY A 1016 32.14 -25.83 -12.18
N GLU A 1017 31.38 -25.74 -11.09
CA GLU A 1017 30.55 -24.59 -10.71
C GLU A 1017 31.37 -23.49 -10.02
N GLU A 1018 32.33 -23.84 -9.16
CA GLU A 1018 33.30 -22.90 -8.60
C GLU A 1018 34.08 -22.18 -9.72
N PHE A 1019 34.51 -22.89 -10.76
CA PHE A 1019 35.10 -22.26 -11.96
C PHE A 1019 34.12 -21.38 -12.75
N ASN A 1020 32.81 -21.64 -12.75
CA ASN A 1020 31.83 -20.70 -13.34
C ASN A 1020 31.75 -19.41 -12.50
N ALA A 1021 31.71 -19.55 -11.17
CA ALA A 1021 31.66 -18.41 -10.25
C ALA A 1021 32.90 -17.52 -10.40
N VAL A 1022 34.08 -18.11 -10.63
CA VAL A 1022 35.31 -17.38 -10.95
C VAL A 1022 35.21 -16.64 -12.30
N ASP A 1023 34.67 -17.25 -13.37
CA ASP A 1023 34.44 -16.57 -14.67
C ASP A 1023 33.49 -15.36 -14.51
N ASP A 1024 32.39 -15.53 -13.77
CA ASP A 1024 31.45 -14.44 -13.48
C ASP A 1024 32.06 -13.36 -12.57
N GLY A 1025 32.90 -13.75 -11.60
CA GLY A 1025 33.70 -12.85 -10.77
C GLY A 1025 34.65 -11.98 -11.60
N ILE A 1026 35.45 -12.59 -12.48
CA ILE A 1026 36.35 -11.88 -13.41
C ILE A 1026 35.58 -10.85 -14.24
N ARG A 1027 34.40 -11.21 -14.76
CA ARG A 1027 33.55 -10.29 -15.54
C ARG A 1027 32.98 -9.15 -14.70
N ALA A 1028 32.64 -9.41 -13.44
CA ALA A 1028 32.19 -8.39 -12.50
C ALA A 1028 33.34 -7.43 -12.15
N ASP A 1029 34.53 -7.95 -11.88
CA ASP A 1029 35.75 -7.20 -11.57
C ASP A 1029 36.13 -6.27 -12.73
N TRP A 1030 36.19 -6.79 -13.96
CA TRP A 1030 36.54 -5.99 -15.14
C TRP A 1030 35.51 -4.89 -15.41
N LYS A 1031 34.24 -5.14 -15.10
CA LYS A 1031 33.17 -4.13 -15.18
C LYS A 1031 33.33 -3.08 -14.08
N ALA A 1032 33.67 -3.47 -12.85
CA ALA A 1032 33.93 -2.56 -11.74
C ALA A 1032 35.16 -1.68 -11.99
N HIS A 1033 36.26 -2.26 -12.52
CA HIS A 1033 37.44 -1.53 -12.97
C HIS A 1033 37.10 -0.48 -14.04
N ALA A 1034 36.36 -0.86 -15.08
CA ALA A 1034 35.93 0.08 -16.12
C ALA A 1034 34.98 1.19 -15.60
N LEU A 1035 34.15 0.89 -14.59
CA LEU A 1035 33.33 1.90 -13.91
C LEU A 1035 34.18 2.86 -13.06
N ALA A 1036 35.21 2.35 -12.36
CA ALA A 1036 36.15 3.17 -11.62
C ALA A 1036 36.98 4.10 -12.55
N GLU A 1037 37.49 3.59 -13.68
CA GLU A 1037 38.19 4.39 -14.69
C GLU A 1037 37.29 5.49 -15.28
N SER A 1038 36.04 5.14 -15.60
CA SER A 1038 35.04 6.10 -16.10
C SER A 1038 34.72 7.18 -15.06
N ALA A 1039 34.53 6.80 -13.80
CA ALA A 1039 34.30 7.73 -12.69
C ALA A 1039 35.52 8.65 -12.46
N ALA A 1040 36.75 8.11 -12.52
CA ALA A 1040 37.97 8.90 -12.35
C ALA A 1040 38.12 9.94 -13.49
N THR A 1041 37.76 9.55 -14.70
CA THR A 1041 37.70 10.45 -15.86
C THR A 1041 36.66 11.56 -15.66
N GLY A 1042 35.47 11.22 -15.13
CA GLY A 1042 34.44 12.19 -14.76
C GLY A 1042 34.88 13.18 -13.68
N ALA A 1043 35.50 12.68 -12.60
CA ALA A 1043 36.07 13.49 -11.52
C ALA A 1043 37.16 14.45 -12.04
N ARG A 1044 38.04 13.96 -12.92
CA ARG A 1044 39.09 14.77 -13.55
C ARG A 1044 38.50 15.88 -14.44
N ALA A 1045 37.44 15.59 -15.19
CA ALA A 1045 36.72 16.61 -15.96
C ALA A 1045 36.04 17.67 -15.07
N ALA A 1046 35.46 17.26 -13.93
CA ALA A 1046 34.87 18.18 -12.96
C ALA A 1046 35.93 19.09 -12.29
N LEU A 1047 37.10 18.55 -11.92
CA LEU A 1047 38.23 19.35 -11.43
C LEU A 1047 38.77 20.33 -12.48
N ALA A 1048 38.83 19.93 -13.75
CA ALA A 1048 39.23 20.80 -14.85
C ALA A 1048 38.21 21.95 -15.07
N PHE A 1049 36.92 21.69 -14.84
CA PHE A 1049 35.88 22.73 -14.85
C PHE A 1049 36.08 23.72 -13.69
N CYS A 1050 36.31 23.23 -12.46
CA CYS A 1050 36.64 24.09 -11.32
C CYS A 1050 37.87 24.97 -11.59
N LEU A 1051 38.92 24.42 -12.22
CA LEU A 1051 40.12 25.15 -12.61
C LEU A 1051 39.81 26.31 -13.59
N SER A 1052 38.78 26.21 -14.42
CA SER A 1052 38.36 27.31 -15.29
C SER A 1052 37.81 28.50 -14.50
N HIS A 1053 37.04 28.25 -13.44
CA HIS A 1053 36.58 29.29 -12.50
C HIS A 1053 37.71 29.84 -11.63
N LEU A 1054 38.70 29.02 -11.24
CA LEU A 1054 39.89 29.51 -10.53
C LEU A 1054 40.71 30.48 -11.40
N ARG A 1055 40.87 30.18 -12.69
CA ARG A 1055 41.52 31.11 -13.64
C ARG A 1055 40.70 32.39 -13.84
N GLU A 1056 39.37 32.30 -13.82
CA GLU A 1056 38.51 33.48 -13.89
C GLU A 1056 38.71 34.39 -12.68
N ALA A 1057 38.72 33.84 -11.45
CA ALA A 1057 39.03 34.59 -10.23
C ALA A 1057 40.40 35.27 -10.30
N GLU A 1058 41.44 34.56 -10.75
CA GLU A 1058 42.80 35.11 -10.88
C GLU A 1058 42.88 36.33 -11.82
N HIS A 1059 41.96 36.45 -12.79
CA HIS A 1059 42.00 37.47 -13.85
C HIS A 1059 40.94 38.57 -13.71
N ASP A 1060 39.98 38.49 -12.77
CA ASP A 1060 38.92 39.48 -12.62
C ASP A 1060 39.36 40.78 -11.92
N GLY A 1061 40.52 40.76 -11.26
CA GLY A 1061 41.11 41.90 -10.55
C GLY A 1061 40.47 42.22 -9.20
N VAL A 1062 39.65 41.31 -8.66
CA VAL A 1062 39.00 41.41 -7.35
C VAL A 1062 39.78 40.57 -6.33
N PRO A 1063 40.15 41.10 -5.14
CA PRO A 1063 40.83 40.29 -4.14
C PRO A 1063 39.96 39.14 -3.60
N ASP A 1064 40.57 37.96 -3.46
CA ASP A 1064 39.93 36.73 -2.99
C ASP A 1064 39.25 36.84 -1.61
N SER A 1065 38.13 36.15 -1.45
CA SER A 1065 37.51 35.91 -0.15
C SER A 1065 38.14 34.72 0.59
N GLU A 1066 37.96 34.67 1.91
CA GLU A 1066 38.41 33.54 2.74
C GLU A 1066 37.78 32.20 2.29
N ALA A 1067 36.55 32.24 1.78
CA ALA A 1067 35.87 31.07 1.21
C ALA A 1067 36.48 30.66 -0.14
N LEU A 1068 36.82 31.64 -1.00
CA LEU A 1068 37.47 31.40 -2.30
C LEU A 1068 38.87 30.82 -2.11
N THR A 1069 39.69 31.38 -1.20
CA THR A 1069 41.00 30.81 -0.83
C THR A 1069 40.86 29.40 -0.23
N GLY A 1070 39.82 29.16 0.58
CA GLY A 1070 39.50 27.82 1.11
C GLY A 1070 39.20 26.80 0.00
N ALA A 1071 38.39 27.20 -0.98
CA ALA A 1071 38.03 26.38 -2.14
C ALA A 1071 39.24 26.12 -3.07
N ILE A 1072 40.11 27.11 -3.30
CA ILE A 1072 41.38 26.94 -4.04
C ILE A 1072 42.25 25.86 -3.38
N ARG A 1073 42.44 25.92 -2.06
CA ARG A 1073 43.22 24.89 -1.35
C ARG A 1073 42.56 23.52 -1.45
N ARG A 1074 41.24 23.41 -1.24
CA ARG A 1074 40.54 22.13 -1.30
C ARG A 1074 40.57 21.51 -2.70
N HIS A 1075 40.50 22.32 -3.76
CA HIS A 1075 40.70 21.88 -5.15
C HIS A 1075 42.07 21.21 -5.35
N GLY A 1076 43.15 21.81 -4.84
CA GLY A 1076 44.49 21.23 -4.92
C GLY A 1076 44.64 19.92 -4.13
N GLU A 1077 44.01 19.83 -2.95
CA GLU A 1077 43.96 18.59 -2.16
C GLU A 1077 43.21 17.48 -2.91
N LEU A 1078 42.02 17.77 -3.45
CA LEU A 1078 41.19 16.82 -4.21
C LEU A 1078 41.86 16.37 -5.52
N SER A 1079 42.58 17.26 -6.22
CA SER A 1079 43.38 16.86 -7.40
C SER A 1079 44.50 15.90 -7.01
N SER A 1080 45.22 16.20 -5.92
CA SER A 1080 46.31 15.35 -5.42
C SER A 1080 45.81 14.02 -4.85
N GLU A 1081 44.54 13.92 -4.47
CA GLU A 1081 43.90 12.67 -4.08
C GLU A 1081 43.41 11.87 -5.29
N LEU A 1082 42.76 12.51 -6.26
CA LEU A 1082 42.36 11.83 -7.50
C LEU A 1082 43.56 11.26 -8.27
N ASP A 1083 44.67 11.98 -8.37
CA ASP A 1083 45.87 11.46 -9.04
C ASP A 1083 46.50 10.27 -8.28
N ARG A 1084 46.36 10.20 -6.94
CA ARG A 1084 46.73 9.01 -6.16
C ARG A 1084 45.79 7.82 -6.42
N ILE A 1085 44.48 8.07 -6.56
CA ILE A 1085 43.52 7.02 -6.91
C ILE A 1085 43.76 6.50 -8.33
N VAL A 1086 44.05 7.38 -9.30
CA VAL A 1086 44.39 6.96 -10.68
C VAL A 1086 45.63 6.09 -10.70
N LEU A 1087 46.67 6.42 -9.91
CA LEU A 1087 47.85 5.56 -9.75
C LEU A 1087 47.57 4.24 -9.01
N ALA A 1088 46.50 4.15 -8.21
CA ALA A 1088 46.06 2.89 -7.61
C ALA A 1088 45.29 2.01 -8.61
N LEU A 1089 44.49 2.60 -9.51
CA LEU A 1089 43.82 1.89 -10.60
C LEU A 1089 44.77 1.26 -11.64
N GLU A 1090 46.05 1.64 -11.61
CA GLU A 1090 47.14 1.05 -12.41
C GLU A 1090 47.84 -0.14 -11.70
N GLN A 1091 47.60 -0.38 -10.40
CA GLN A 1091 48.18 -1.50 -9.66
C GLN A 1091 47.33 -2.77 -9.88
N PRO A 1092 47.92 -3.95 -10.09
CA PRO A 1092 47.16 -5.17 -10.37
C PRO A 1092 46.46 -5.72 -9.12
N HIS A 1093 45.25 -6.27 -9.32
CA HIS A 1093 44.49 -7.05 -8.33
C HIS A 1093 44.02 -6.31 -7.06
N GLU A 1094 43.84 -5.00 -7.15
CA GLU A 1094 43.15 -4.19 -6.13
C GLU A 1094 41.63 -4.44 -6.16
N GLU A 1095 40.91 -4.04 -5.10
CA GLU A 1095 39.46 -4.21 -5.00
C GLU A 1095 38.72 -3.02 -5.66
N TRP A 1096 38.28 -3.18 -6.91
CA TRP A 1096 37.70 -2.09 -7.72
C TRP A 1096 36.40 -1.46 -7.21
N PRO A 1097 35.47 -2.20 -6.57
CA PRO A 1097 34.26 -1.59 -6.01
C PRO A 1097 34.58 -0.47 -5.00
N ASP A 1098 35.53 -0.72 -4.10
CA ASP A 1098 35.97 0.25 -3.08
C ASP A 1098 36.56 1.51 -3.72
N TRP A 1099 37.37 1.34 -4.78
CA TRP A 1099 37.92 2.46 -5.54
C TRP A 1099 36.82 3.25 -6.28
N TYR A 1100 35.84 2.58 -6.88
CA TYR A 1100 34.69 3.25 -7.51
C TYR A 1100 33.88 4.08 -6.50
N GLU A 1101 33.58 3.53 -5.31
CA GLU A 1101 32.91 4.27 -4.23
C GLU A 1101 33.75 5.48 -3.77
N ARG A 1102 35.06 5.31 -3.59
CA ARG A 1102 35.96 6.41 -3.19
C ARG A 1102 35.96 7.55 -4.22
N ILE A 1103 35.95 7.23 -5.51
CA ILE A 1103 35.92 8.22 -6.59
C ILE A 1103 34.57 8.95 -6.65
N ASN A 1104 33.46 8.26 -6.41
CA ASN A 1104 32.13 8.89 -6.36
C ASN A 1104 32.02 9.86 -5.17
N ALA A 1105 32.52 9.48 -3.99
CA ALA A 1105 32.60 10.36 -2.83
C ALA A 1105 33.44 11.62 -3.15
N LEU A 1106 34.63 11.44 -3.73
CA LEU A 1106 35.50 12.54 -4.16
C LEU A 1106 34.85 13.42 -5.24
N THR A 1107 34.03 12.85 -6.14
CA THR A 1107 33.25 13.60 -7.13
C THR A 1107 32.17 14.48 -6.47
N GLY A 1108 31.54 14.00 -5.41
CA GLY A 1108 30.64 14.80 -4.56
C GLY A 1108 31.35 16.02 -3.97
N GLU A 1109 32.53 15.81 -3.37
CA GLU A 1109 33.34 16.90 -2.80
C GLU A 1109 33.82 17.92 -3.85
N ILE A 1110 34.16 17.47 -5.07
CA ILE A 1110 34.44 18.39 -6.20
C ILE A 1110 33.21 19.24 -6.54
N GLY A 1111 32.01 18.65 -6.48
CA GLY A 1111 30.74 19.36 -6.67
C GLY A 1111 30.49 20.46 -5.64
N GLU A 1112 30.81 20.21 -4.37
CA GLU A 1112 30.73 21.23 -3.31
C GLU A 1112 31.71 22.39 -3.56
N VAL A 1113 32.98 22.08 -3.84
CA VAL A 1113 34.01 23.08 -4.17
C VAL A 1113 33.55 23.91 -5.37
N ARG A 1114 33.03 23.28 -6.43
CA ARG A 1114 32.48 23.96 -7.60
C ARG A 1114 31.38 24.95 -7.22
N SER A 1115 30.42 24.53 -6.41
CA SER A 1115 29.30 25.39 -5.98
C SER A 1115 29.77 26.61 -5.18
N ILE A 1116 30.82 26.46 -4.37
CA ILE A 1116 31.43 27.58 -3.62
C ILE A 1116 32.10 28.55 -4.59
N LEU A 1117 32.87 28.05 -5.57
CA LEU A 1117 33.52 28.89 -6.58
C LEU A 1117 32.52 29.69 -7.42
N GLU A 1118 31.46 29.05 -7.92
CA GLU A 1118 30.41 29.71 -8.71
C GLU A 1118 29.70 30.81 -7.88
N ALA A 1119 29.38 30.53 -6.61
CA ALA A 1119 28.71 31.47 -5.72
C ALA A 1119 29.57 32.68 -5.33
N GLU A 1120 30.85 32.45 -4.99
CA GLU A 1120 31.77 33.54 -4.61
C GLU A 1120 32.12 34.42 -5.82
N LEU A 1121 32.34 33.85 -7.01
CA LEU A 1121 32.52 34.62 -8.26
C LEU A 1121 31.28 35.46 -8.60
N ALA A 1122 30.08 34.90 -8.45
CA ALA A 1122 28.84 35.66 -8.64
C ALA A 1122 28.75 36.83 -7.65
N ALA A 1123 29.04 36.59 -6.36
CA ALA A 1123 29.03 37.63 -5.33
C ALA A 1123 30.08 38.73 -5.56
N ALA A 1124 31.28 38.37 -6.06
CA ALA A 1124 32.33 39.31 -6.44
C ALA A 1124 31.88 40.23 -7.58
N ARG A 1125 31.36 39.67 -8.68
CA ARG A 1125 30.82 40.44 -9.83
C ARG A 1125 29.70 41.38 -9.39
N ASP A 1126 28.75 40.91 -8.58
CA ASP A 1126 27.65 41.70 -8.02
C ASP A 1126 28.15 42.89 -7.17
N ALA A 1127 29.16 42.67 -6.33
CA ALA A 1127 29.75 43.71 -5.51
C ALA A 1127 30.47 44.78 -6.35
N VAL A 1128 31.21 44.37 -7.40
CA VAL A 1128 31.84 45.30 -8.35
C VAL A 1128 30.78 46.13 -9.09
N ALA A 1129 29.70 45.49 -9.57
CA ALA A 1129 28.63 46.15 -10.30
C ALA A 1129 27.91 47.22 -9.46
N GLU A 1130 27.56 46.91 -8.20
CA GLU A 1130 26.92 47.90 -7.32
C GLU A 1130 27.90 49.01 -6.87
N ILE A 1131 29.19 48.72 -6.70
CA ILE A 1131 30.21 49.75 -6.45
C ILE A 1131 30.34 50.70 -7.64
N ALA A 1132 30.23 50.21 -8.88
CA ALA A 1132 30.20 51.03 -10.08
C ALA A 1132 28.91 51.89 -10.14
N ALA A 1133 27.74 51.30 -9.87
CA ALA A 1133 26.45 52.01 -9.86
C ALA A 1133 26.37 53.09 -8.77
N ALA A 1134 26.93 52.82 -7.59
CA ALA A 1134 27.07 53.79 -6.50
C ALA A 1134 28.04 54.93 -6.87
N SER A 1135 29.17 54.60 -7.52
CA SER A 1135 30.13 55.59 -8.02
C SER A 1135 29.50 56.52 -9.07
N ALA A 1136 28.69 55.98 -9.99
CA ALA A 1136 27.96 56.77 -10.99
C ALA A 1136 26.93 57.70 -10.34
N SER A 1137 26.14 57.19 -9.37
CA SER A 1137 25.12 57.98 -8.66
C SER A 1137 25.73 59.15 -7.86
N LEU A 1138 26.91 58.96 -7.27
CA LEU A 1138 27.68 60.03 -6.63
C LEU A 1138 28.25 61.03 -7.65
N ALA A 1139 28.71 60.58 -8.81
CA ALA A 1139 29.17 61.49 -9.87
C ALA A 1139 28.02 62.40 -10.36
N ASP A 1140 26.80 61.89 -10.48
CA ASP A 1140 25.63 62.67 -10.83
C ASP A 1140 25.22 63.66 -9.71
N LEU A 1141 25.34 63.25 -8.44
CA LEU A 1141 25.16 64.13 -7.28
C LEU A 1141 26.16 65.31 -7.28
N HIS A 1142 27.45 65.05 -7.56
CA HIS A 1142 28.46 66.11 -7.70
C HIS A 1142 28.17 67.05 -8.89
N ARG A 1143 27.63 66.52 -9.99
CA ARG A 1143 27.28 67.29 -11.19
C ARG A 1143 26.02 68.15 -11.01
N TRP A 1144 25.16 67.84 -10.05
CA TRP A 1144 23.92 68.57 -9.81
C TRP A 1144 24.16 70.05 -9.42
N ARG A 1145 23.33 70.93 -10.00
CA ARG A 1145 23.36 72.39 -9.80
C ARG A 1145 21.94 72.94 -9.78
N SER A 1146 21.52 73.49 -8.63
CA SER A 1146 20.26 74.23 -8.51
C SER A 1146 20.31 75.54 -9.32
N ARG A 1147 19.19 75.87 -9.97
CA ARG A 1147 18.94 77.21 -10.56
C ARG A 1147 18.35 78.19 -9.54
N HIS A 1148 17.80 77.71 -8.43
CA HIS A 1148 17.09 78.49 -7.40
C HIS A 1148 17.82 78.52 -6.04
N GLY A 1149 19.15 78.36 -6.04
CA GLY A 1149 20.00 78.46 -4.85
C GLY A 1149 19.64 77.46 -3.74
N VAL A 1150 19.32 76.21 -4.11
CA VAL A 1150 19.23 75.08 -3.18
C VAL A 1150 20.62 74.47 -3.01
N GLY A 1151 21.09 74.38 -1.77
CA GLY A 1151 22.32 73.64 -1.44
C GLY A 1151 22.06 72.14 -1.43
N ILE A 1152 23.08 71.36 -1.79
CA ILE A 1152 23.06 69.90 -1.77
C ILE A 1152 24.33 69.41 -1.09
N ASN A 1153 24.24 68.37 -0.25
CA ASN A 1153 25.43 67.73 0.29
C ASN A 1153 26.05 66.80 -0.77
N ARG A 1154 27.03 67.32 -1.52
CA ARG A 1154 27.67 66.58 -2.61
C ARG A 1154 28.42 65.33 -2.18
N ASP A 1155 28.79 65.22 -0.90
CA ASP A 1155 29.55 64.09 -0.37
C ASP A 1155 28.62 63.03 0.27
N ALA A 1156 27.30 63.18 0.15
CA ALA A 1156 26.30 62.27 0.71
C ALA A 1156 26.39 60.88 0.09
N GLY A 1157 26.99 59.93 0.82
CA GLY A 1157 27.23 58.56 0.38
C GLY A 1157 28.70 58.24 0.07
N ALA A 1158 29.57 59.26 -0.07
CA ALA A 1158 30.98 59.07 -0.45
C ALA A 1158 31.76 58.20 0.54
N SER A 1159 31.54 58.37 1.84
CA SER A 1159 32.14 57.52 2.89
C SER A 1159 31.66 56.07 2.83
N GLY A 1160 30.38 55.84 2.52
CA GLY A 1160 29.82 54.50 2.32
C GLY A 1160 30.45 53.80 1.11
N LEU A 1161 30.67 54.53 0.00
CA LEU A 1161 31.35 54.01 -1.18
C LEU A 1161 32.83 53.70 -0.90
N ALA A 1162 33.52 54.56 -0.13
CA ALA A 1162 34.90 54.31 0.29
C ALA A 1162 35.00 53.03 1.13
N SER A 1163 34.13 52.85 2.13
CA SER A 1163 34.06 51.60 2.90
C SER A 1163 33.60 50.40 2.07
N ALA A 1164 32.76 50.57 1.05
CA ALA A 1164 32.40 49.49 0.13
C ALA A 1164 33.64 49.00 -0.66
N LYS A 1165 34.43 49.93 -1.22
CA LYS A 1165 35.69 49.61 -1.91
C LYS A 1165 36.72 48.99 -0.98
N GLU A 1166 36.83 49.48 0.27
CA GLU A 1166 37.66 48.86 1.30
C GLU A 1166 37.20 47.43 1.62
N ARG A 1167 35.90 47.15 1.73
CA ARG A 1167 35.40 45.79 1.96
C ARG A 1167 35.61 44.87 0.76
N LEU A 1168 35.50 45.38 -0.47
CA LEU A 1168 35.85 44.64 -1.68
C LEU A 1168 37.33 44.27 -1.69
N ALA A 1169 38.21 45.23 -1.36
CA ALA A 1169 39.65 45.01 -1.28
C ALA A 1169 40.10 44.02 -0.19
N ASN A 1170 39.21 43.69 0.76
CA ASN A 1170 39.40 42.69 1.80
C ASN A 1170 38.62 41.38 1.53
N GLY A 1171 38.18 41.12 0.29
CA GLY A 1171 37.48 39.89 -0.07
C GLY A 1171 36.08 39.72 0.56
N ARG A 1172 35.44 40.80 1.01
CA ARG A 1172 34.14 40.74 1.73
C ARG A 1172 32.97 41.17 0.84
N TYR A 1173 32.74 40.42 -0.24
CA TYR A 1173 31.82 40.77 -1.33
C TYR A 1173 30.42 41.17 -0.87
N ALA A 1174 29.75 40.36 -0.05
CA ALA A 1174 28.40 40.69 0.46
C ALA A 1174 28.36 42.02 1.23
N ASN A 1175 29.35 42.28 2.10
CA ASN A 1175 29.44 43.54 2.84
C ASN A 1175 29.76 44.73 1.92
N ALA A 1176 30.59 44.51 0.90
CA ALA A 1176 30.92 45.53 -0.10
C ALA A 1176 29.69 45.94 -0.91
N ARG A 1177 28.90 44.95 -1.36
CA ARG A 1177 27.61 45.13 -2.06
C ARG A 1177 26.59 45.88 -1.21
N GLU A 1178 26.36 45.46 0.04
CA GLU A 1178 25.44 46.15 0.96
C GLU A 1178 25.83 47.63 1.19
N LEU A 1179 27.12 47.90 1.40
CA LEU A 1179 27.63 49.26 1.60
C LEU A 1179 27.53 50.12 0.33
N ALA A 1180 27.72 49.52 -0.85
CA ALA A 1180 27.55 50.20 -2.13
C ALA A 1180 26.08 50.57 -2.39
N ILE A 1181 25.14 49.64 -2.17
CA ILE A 1181 23.70 49.88 -2.27
C ILE A 1181 23.27 50.98 -1.27
N ALA A 1182 23.78 50.93 -0.03
CA ALA A 1182 23.50 51.97 0.97
C ALA A 1182 24.07 53.34 0.57
N ALA A 1183 25.30 53.40 0.05
CA ALA A 1183 25.92 54.63 -0.46
C ALA A 1183 25.13 55.23 -1.63
N ARG A 1184 24.73 54.39 -2.59
CA ARG A 1184 23.86 54.74 -3.72
C ARG A 1184 22.51 55.29 -3.26
N GLY A 1185 21.88 54.62 -2.29
CA GLY A 1185 20.61 55.05 -1.71
C GLY A 1185 20.70 56.41 -1.01
N VAL A 1186 21.78 56.68 -0.28
CA VAL A 1186 22.03 58.00 0.33
C VAL A 1186 22.23 59.08 -0.73
N ALA A 1187 23.05 58.83 -1.76
CA ALA A 1187 23.27 59.77 -2.84
C ALA A 1187 21.98 60.11 -3.61
N LEU A 1188 21.19 59.08 -3.96
CA LEU A 1188 19.90 59.28 -4.63
C LEU A 1188 18.87 60.00 -3.73
N HIS A 1189 18.86 59.73 -2.43
CA HIS A 1189 17.95 60.41 -1.50
C HIS A 1189 18.28 61.91 -1.38
N GLU A 1190 19.57 62.26 -1.28
CA GLU A 1190 20.02 63.65 -1.25
C GLU A 1190 19.69 64.37 -2.57
N LEU A 1191 19.88 63.71 -3.72
CA LEU A 1191 19.47 64.21 -5.03
C LEU A 1191 17.96 64.48 -5.10
N GLN A 1192 17.14 63.54 -4.60
CA GLN A 1192 15.69 63.70 -4.55
C GLN A 1192 15.25 64.80 -3.59
N GLN A 1193 15.87 64.95 -2.40
CA GLN A 1193 15.58 66.04 -1.48
C GLN A 1193 15.91 67.40 -2.10
N ALA A 1194 17.05 67.52 -2.78
CA ALA A 1194 17.45 68.75 -3.44
C ALA A 1194 16.51 69.12 -4.62
N GLN A 1195 16.09 68.14 -5.42
CA GLN A 1195 15.07 68.31 -6.46
C GLN A 1195 13.71 68.69 -5.86
N ALA A 1196 13.29 68.07 -4.76
CA ALA A 1196 12.04 68.37 -4.08
C ALA A 1196 12.05 69.80 -3.49
N ALA A 1197 13.16 70.21 -2.85
CA ALA A 1197 13.34 71.55 -2.32
C ALA A 1197 13.40 72.62 -3.45
N GLU A 1198 14.01 72.32 -4.59
CA GLU A 1198 13.95 73.21 -5.76
C GLU A 1198 12.52 73.29 -6.32
N SER A 1199 11.78 72.19 -6.40
CA SER A 1199 10.37 72.19 -6.78
C SER A 1199 9.49 73.00 -5.80
N ALA A 1200 9.86 73.04 -4.51
CA ALA A 1200 9.16 73.80 -3.49
C ALA A 1200 9.46 75.31 -3.62
N LYS A 1201 10.71 75.69 -3.88
CA LYS A 1201 11.05 77.09 -4.21
C LYS A 1201 10.40 77.56 -5.52
N ILE A 1202 10.37 76.71 -6.55
CA ILE A 1202 9.66 76.99 -7.82
C ILE A 1202 8.16 77.19 -7.55
N ARG A 1203 7.53 76.33 -6.74
CA ARG A 1203 6.12 76.49 -6.34
C ARG A 1203 5.87 77.74 -5.48
N ALA A 1204 6.78 78.11 -4.59
CA ALA A 1204 6.67 79.34 -3.79
C ALA A 1204 6.80 80.59 -4.67
N ALA A 1205 7.76 80.61 -5.61
CA ALA A 1205 7.91 81.68 -6.59
C ALA A 1205 6.70 81.77 -7.54
N ALA A 1206 6.18 80.62 -7.99
CA ALA A 1206 4.97 80.55 -8.81
C ALA A 1206 3.71 80.99 -8.05
N ALA A 1207 3.58 80.68 -6.75
CA ALA A 1207 2.48 81.13 -5.91
C ALA A 1207 2.54 82.65 -5.66
N ALA A 1208 3.73 83.21 -5.43
CA ALA A 1208 3.94 84.66 -5.37
C ALA A 1208 3.61 85.35 -6.71
N ALA A 1209 4.03 84.76 -7.83
CA ALA A 1209 3.67 85.23 -9.17
C ALA A 1209 2.16 85.10 -9.46
N ALA A 1210 1.50 84.04 -8.98
CA ALA A 1210 0.05 83.85 -9.12
C ALA A 1210 -0.76 84.85 -8.27
N ALA A 1211 -0.29 85.19 -7.07
CA ALA A 1211 -0.90 86.25 -6.26
C ALA A 1211 -0.77 87.64 -6.95
N ALA A 1212 0.37 87.91 -7.59
CA ALA A 1212 0.54 89.11 -8.42
C ALA A 1212 -0.32 89.07 -9.71
N ALA A 1213 -0.45 87.91 -10.36
CA ALA A 1213 -1.28 87.72 -11.55
C ALA A 1213 -2.79 87.82 -11.25
N ALA A 1214 -3.24 87.40 -10.07
CA ALA A 1214 -4.63 87.55 -9.63
C ALA A 1214 -5.03 89.04 -9.56
N ALA A 1215 -4.15 89.91 -9.05
CA ALA A 1215 -4.36 91.36 -9.07
C ALA A 1215 -4.35 91.96 -10.49
N ALA A 1216 -3.60 91.37 -11.42
CA ALA A 1216 -3.55 91.78 -12.83
C ALA A 1216 -4.72 91.27 -13.69
N SER A 1217 -5.44 90.24 -13.23
CA SER A 1217 -6.51 89.55 -14.01
C SER A 1217 -7.78 90.39 -14.30
N ARG A 1218 -7.84 91.66 -13.86
CA ARG A 1218 -8.95 92.60 -14.12
C ARG A 1218 -8.95 93.24 -15.52
N ARG A 1219 -8.02 92.87 -16.41
CA ARG A 1219 -8.10 93.10 -17.87
C ARG A 1219 -7.75 91.78 -18.55
N ARG A 1220 -8.76 91.02 -19.02
CA ARG A 1220 -9.27 91.04 -20.41
C ARG A 1220 -8.12 91.01 -21.45
N SER A 1221 -8.06 90.06 -22.40
CA SER A 1221 -9.01 88.97 -22.69
C SER A 1221 -8.44 87.97 -23.73
N SER A 1222 -9.15 86.84 -23.86
CA SER A 1222 -9.51 86.15 -25.12
C SER A 1222 -8.45 85.47 -26.00
N PHE A 1223 -8.65 84.15 -26.18
CA PHE A 1223 -8.40 83.33 -27.40
C PHE A 1223 -6.92 83.16 -27.84
N SER A 1224 -6.49 82.04 -28.44
CA SER A 1224 -7.07 80.71 -28.66
C SER A 1224 -5.99 79.76 -29.20
N SER A 1225 -6.24 78.43 -29.18
CA SER A 1225 -5.81 77.42 -30.20
C SER A 1225 -4.33 77.28 -30.62
N SER A 1226 -3.78 76.15 -31.03
CA SER A 1226 -4.14 74.71 -31.03
C SER A 1226 -2.98 73.98 -31.73
N SER A 1227 -2.72 72.70 -31.38
CA SER A 1227 -1.92 71.74 -32.19
C SER A 1227 -0.45 72.14 -32.47
N SER A 1228 0.48 71.29 -32.90
CA SER A 1228 0.56 69.84 -33.19
C SER A 1228 1.96 69.34 -32.69
N SER A 1229 2.51 68.16 -32.90
CA SER A 1229 2.34 67.13 -33.95
C SER A 1229 3.27 65.93 -33.66
N PHE A 1230 2.85 64.70 -34.00
CA PHE A 1230 3.71 63.56 -34.44
C PHE A 1230 4.80 63.04 -33.46
N ARG A 1231 5.28 61.79 -33.43
CA ARG A 1231 5.11 60.46 -34.07
C ARG A 1231 6.00 59.53 -33.19
N SER A 1232 6.00 58.20 -33.17
CA SER A 1232 5.25 57.09 -33.82
C SER A 1232 5.73 55.77 -33.15
N SER A 1233 5.05 54.65 -33.41
CA SER A 1233 5.63 53.27 -33.61
C SER A 1233 6.67 52.69 -32.62
N SER A 1234 6.66 51.40 -32.24
CA SER A 1234 5.84 50.23 -32.63
C SER A 1234 6.31 48.99 -31.83
N SER A 1235 5.54 47.90 -31.89
CA SER A 1235 6.00 46.48 -31.96
C SER A 1235 6.89 45.89 -30.83
N SER A 1236 6.78 44.62 -30.40
CA SER A 1236 5.81 43.52 -30.62
C SER A 1236 6.36 42.23 -29.98
N ARG A 1237 5.51 41.32 -29.45
CA ARG A 1237 5.68 39.82 -29.43
C ARG A 1237 6.98 39.26 -28.77
N SER A 1238 7.18 37.99 -28.40
CA SER A 1238 6.41 36.83 -27.91
C SER A 1238 7.46 35.91 -27.18
N SER A 1239 7.24 34.70 -26.65
CA SER A 1239 6.13 33.74 -26.72
C SER A 1239 6.17 32.77 -25.51
N SER A 1240 5.07 32.03 -25.32
CA SER A 1240 4.90 30.72 -24.65
C SER A 1240 6.12 29.87 -24.24
N GLY A 1241 6.02 29.25 -23.06
CA GLY A 1241 6.63 27.95 -22.75
C GLY A 1241 5.55 26.93 -22.34
N PHE A 1242 5.43 25.82 -23.07
CA PHE A 1242 4.67 24.62 -22.69
C PHE A 1242 5.39 23.41 -23.31
N SER A 1243 5.88 22.50 -22.47
CA SER A 1243 6.61 21.30 -22.90
C SER A 1243 5.69 20.08 -22.87
N ARG A 1244 5.70 19.28 -23.94
CA ARG A 1244 5.01 17.98 -24.01
C ARG A 1244 5.94 16.82 -23.62
N SER A 1245 5.31 15.73 -23.24
CA SER A 1245 5.90 14.42 -22.91
C SER A 1245 6.47 13.67 -24.13
N SER A 1246 7.32 12.67 -23.86
CA SER A 1246 7.72 11.65 -24.83
C SER A 1246 8.00 10.31 -24.15
N SER A 1247 7.21 9.30 -24.47
CA SER A 1247 7.51 7.88 -24.20
C SER A 1247 7.02 7.05 -25.38
N SER A 1248 7.93 6.32 -26.02
CA SER A 1248 7.68 5.59 -27.25
C SER A 1248 7.75 4.08 -27.03
N SER A 1249 6.68 3.36 -27.38
CA SER A 1249 6.69 1.91 -27.52
C SER A 1249 5.79 1.50 -28.68
N GLY A 1250 6.38 1.07 -29.79
CA GLY A 1250 5.61 0.58 -30.94
C GLY A 1250 5.17 -0.87 -30.75
N SER A 1251 3.90 -1.09 -30.43
CA SER A 1251 3.16 -2.26 -30.91
C SER A 1251 2.80 -2.06 -32.39
N GLY A 1252 2.47 -3.14 -33.09
CA GLY A 1252 2.20 -3.10 -34.52
C GLY A 1252 2.12 -4.49 -35.13
N PHE A 1253 1.19 -4.61 -36.08
CA PHE A 1253 0.75 -5.84 -36.73
C PHE A 1253 1.84 -6.91 -36.88
N ARG A 1254 1.49 -8.14 -36.49
CA ARG A 1254 2.33 -9.31 -36.74
C ARG A 1254 1.82 -10.05 -37.97
N ARG A 1255 2.76 -10.42 -38.85
CA ARG A 1255 2.51 -11.12 -40.12
C ARG A 1255 2.76 -12.62 -39.99
N SER A 1256 1.86 -13.42 -40.55
CA SER A 1256 2.06 -14.85 -40.81
C SER A 1256 1.73 -15.17 -42.28
N GLY A 1257 1.96 -16.41 -42.73
CA GLY A 1257 1.64 -16.85 -44.09
C GLY A 1257 1.55 -18.37 -44.22
N TRP A 1258 0.92 -18.85 -45.29
CA TRP A 1258 0.48 -20.25 -45.41
C TRP A 1258 1.10 -21.06 -46.54
#